data_AF-A0A2D7EU32-F1
#
_entry.id   AF-A0A2D7EU32-F1
#
_cell.length_a   1.000
_cell.length_b   1.000
_cell.length_c   1.000
_cell.angle_alpha   90.00
_cell.angle_beta   90.00
_cell.angle_gamma   90.00
#
_symmetry.space_group_name_H-M   'P 1'
#
loop_
_entity.id
_entity.type
_entity.pdbx_description
1 polymer ?
#
loop_
_entity_poly.entity_id
_entity_poly.type
_entity_poly.pdbx_seq_one_letter_code
_entity_poly.pdbx_strand_id
1 'polypeptide(L)'
;MRKTIVYLMMTLLLASSLPLNASAGPTDDIPTNASNTGVHNSLVAALSHVGLVPTLQGTGPFTVFAPTDQAFSDAGIDLADYDTDAENATLTDILLHHVYSGEVSSSAITEGMFATMLSGNKVQFSIDALGTVTVGDATVTTADVQSSNGIIHVIDKVLMPPVDIPSTAQSTTIHDSLVAAVIQADLLSTLQGPGPFTLFAPTDQAFSDAGIDLPSLDNPAGKAVLSDILLYHVVSGFVPAANVSDCMSADAVNGQPLAFTVDSNGVKVNDAGVTMADVLTSNGIIHVIDKVLTPTDAHNDIPRTAQCTGVHDSLVAGVIQAELLTTLQGPGPFTVFAPTDQAFSDAGIDLASLNTPEGKATLSDILLYHVVSGEVPAVNVTECMTADAVNGQPLSFTVNGGVMVNDANVTLADVNTSNGIIHVIDKVLTPSATPKDIPRTAQCTGIHDSLVAGVIQAELLETLQGTGPFTLFAPTDQAFIDAGIDLNDLDTPEGKTALTDILLYHVVAGNVPSSAVTECLTANTVNGNPIAFTVGDGVMVNNANVTQADVNASNGVIHVIDKVLTPTSTPNDIPRTAQCTGVHDSLVAGVIQAELLTTLQSDGPFTVFAPTDQAFADAGIDLAALNTSEGKQTLADILLYHVLAGEVPAANVTDCLSVNTVNGNPLSFTVGTSGVMVNGANVTATDVDTSNGIIHIIDKVLTPTATPNDIPRTAQCTGVHNSLVAGVIQAELLTTLQGDGPFTVFAPTDQAFSDAGIDLAALDTPEGKAALTDILLYHVVAGEVPAANVTECMSADTVNGNPISFTVSGGVMVNDANVTTADVATSNGIIHVIDKVLTPTVTPNDIPRTAQCTGVHNSLVAGVIQAELLSTLQGDGPFTIFAPTDQAFTDAGIDLSALNTTEGKATLSDILLYHVVAGEVPAANVTDCMSANAVNGQPLAFTVGDSVMVNDATVITADVDTSNGIIHVIDKVLTPSDTPNDIPRTAQCTGVHNSLVAAVIQADLLSTLQGDGPFTLFAPTDQAFIDAGIDLATLNTPEGKATLSDILLHHVYSGSVMSADLTDGMMVQMVNGDNITLTVTTGMGASVSIGNATVTGADVMTANGVIHVIDKVLMPPAEDTADSTDSEDSAQGDSDDSSGALWIGIVLLLVIGGGAGAVLFMRSRSETGEESSKDFTQGGILNQLQTVDAASYGAQSTQQTQYAQPAATAAYGTQPAQEVQPVQQVAQVQPVQTVEVIPQPVVAEPTVLRQWTDESGYTWRAMDDGTTYWWTGSEWQKYG
;
A
#
# COMPACT_ATOMS: atom_id res chain seq x y z
N MET A 1 -70.87 75.79 68.19
CA MET A 1 -70.19 74.70 68.91
C MET A 1 -70.94 73.42 68.55
N ARG A 2 -70.45 72.50 67.70
CA ARG A 2 -69.16 71.78 67.72
C ARG A 2 -68.88 71.03 69.04
N LYS A 3 -69.82 70.16 69.43
CA LYS A 3 -69.57 68.83 70.04
C LYS A 3 -70.86 68.01 70.27
N THR A 4 -71.98 68.65 70.60
CA THR A 4 -73.23 67.96 70.97
C THR A 4 -73.96 67.27 69.82
N ILE A 5 -73.92 67.83 68.60
CA ILE A 5 -74.56 67.24 67.41
C ILE A 5 -73.91 65.92 67.01
N VAL A 6 -72.58 65.79 67.19
CA VAL A 6 -71.83 64.57 66.83
C VAL A 6 -72.30 63.38 67.66
N TYR A 7 -72.53 63.57 68.96
CA TYR A 7 -73.02 62.48 69.82
C TYR A 7 -74.42 62.00 69.43
N LEU A 8 -75.32 62.92 69.05
CA LEU A 8 -76.67 62.55 68.64
C LEU A 8 -76.68 61.79 67.31
N MET A 9 -75.84 62.18 66.34
CA MET A 9 -75.63 61.42 65.10
C MET A 9 -74.97 60.06 65.36
N MET A 10 -73.96 59.96 66.23
CA MET A 10 -73.34 58.67 66.57
C MET A 10 -74.34 57.70 67.23
N THR A 11 -75.29 58.19 68.04
CA THR A 11 -76.36 57.35 68.60
C THR A 11 -77.45 56.95 67.59
N LEU A 12 -77.53 57.58 66.40
CA LEU A 12 -78.41 57.12 65.33
C LEU A 12 -77.68 56.23 64.31
N LEU A 13 -76.37 56.42 64.06
CA LEU A 13 -75.58 55.53 63.19
C LEU A 13 -75.20 54.20 63.86
N LEU A 14 -75.32 54.08 65.19
CA LEU A 14 -75.15 52.82 65.93
C LEU A 14 -76.48 52.05 66.15
N ALA A 15 -77.50 52.34 65.35
CA ALA A 15 -78.85 51.76 65.46
C ALA A 15 -79.29 50.92 64.25
N SER A 16 -78.41 50.66 63.28
CA SER A 16 -78.68 49.83 62.08
C SER A 16 -77.73 48.63 61.91
N SER A 17 -76.85 48.38 62.89
CA SER A 17 -75.92 47.23 62.90
C SER A 17 -76.22 46.27 64.06
N LEU A 18 -77.51 46.08 64.36
CA LEU A 18 -77.97 44.91 65.11
C LEU A 18 -78.21 43.80 64.07
N PRO A 19 -77.61 42.60 64.21
CA PRO A 19 -78.14 41.45 63.50
C PRO A 19 -79.59 41.25 63.96
N LEU A 20 -80.53 41.13 63.04
CA LEU A 20 -81.85 40.59 63.41
C LEU A 20 -81.62 39.13 63.80
N ASN A 21 -81.67 38.86 65.11
CA ASN A 21 -81.71 37.50 65.66
C ASN A 21 -83.08 36.87 65.31
N ALA A 22 -83.19 36.48 64.06
CA ALA A 22 -84.31 35.77 63.46
C ALA A 22 -83.77 34.38 63.09
N SER A 23 -84.48 33.32 63.51
CA SER A 23 -83.85 32.03 63.83
C SER A 23 -83.60 31.15 62.59
N ALA A 24 -82.61 31.48 61.78
CA ALA A 24 -82.06 30.53 60.80
C ALA A 24 -81.28 29.42 61.53
N GLY A 25 -81.70 28.17 61.36
CA GLY A 25 -81.12 26.99 62.01
C GLY A 25 -80.59 25.98 60.99
N PRO A 26 -79.41 25.37 61.21
CA PRO A 26 -78.88 24.32 60.32
C PRO A 26 -79.70 23.02 60.37
N THR A 27 -80.73 22.94 61.22
CA THR A 27 -81.69 21.84 61.33
C THR A 27 -82.96 22.04 60.53
N ASP A 28 -83.19 23.25 60.01
CA ASP A 28 -84.45 23.64 59.38
C ASP A 28 -84.29 23.63 57.85
N ASP A 29 -85.37 23.46 57.09
CA ASP A 29 -85.29 23.46 55.61
C ASP A 29 -85.15 24.88 55.03
N ILE A 30 -84.73 24.98 53.76
CA ILE A 30 -84.48 26.27 53.10
C ILE A 30 -85.70 27.23 53.15
N PRO A 31 -86.94 26.81 52.77
CA PRO A 31 -88.12 27.67 52.92
C PRO A 31 -88.41 28.10 54.37
N THR A 32 -88.21 27.20 55.34
CA THR A 32 -88.37 27.51 56.77
C THR A 32 -87.34 28.56 57.20
N ASN A 33 -86.06 28.36 56.87
CA ASN A 33 -84.99 29.33 57.16
C ASN A 33 -85.23 30.69 56.50
N ALA A 34 -85.62 30.72 55.22
CA ALA A 34 -85.99 31.95 54.53
C ALA A 34 -87.11 32.69 55.27
N SER A 35 -88.20 31.99 55.64
CA SER A 35 -89.32 32.58 56.41
C SER A 35 -88.90 33.07 57.80
N ASN A 36 -87.97 32.36 58.45
CA ASN A 36 -87.44 32.72 59.77
C ASN A 36 -86.51 33.95 59.73
N THR A 37 -86.00 34.39 58.58
CA THR A 37 -85.13 35.59 58.49
C THR A 37 -85.85 36.91 58.71
N GLY A 38 -87.15 36.98 58.37
CA GLY A 38 -87.93 38.22 58.35
C GLY A 38 -87.57 39.22 57.25
N VAL A 39 -86.70 38.88 56.29
CA VAL A 39 -86.30 39.75 55.14
C VAL A 39 -86.47 39.08 53.76
N HIS A 40 -87.13 37.92 53.73
CA HIS A 40 -87.45 37.13 52.53
C HIS A 40 -88.96 36.78 52.48
N ASN A 41 -89.82 37.64 53.05
CA ASN A 41 -91.26 37.46 53.08
C ASN A 41 -91.85 37.40 51.66
N SER A 42 -91.37 38.25 50.74
CA SER A 42 -91.76 38.27 49.32
C SER A 42 -91.34 36.99 48.60
N LEU A 43 -90.13 36.49 48.85
CA LEU A 43 -89.65 35.22 48.29
C LEU A 43 -90.52 34.03 48.74
N VAL A 44 -90.84 33.94 50.03
CA VAL A 44 -91.66 32.86 50.58
C VAL A 44 -93.11 32.96 50.08
N ALA A 45 -93.65 34.17 49.93
CA ALA A 45 -94.96 34.39 49.32
C ALA A 45 -94.97 33.94 47.85
N ALA A 46 -93.97 34.32 47.06
CA ALA A 46 -93.84 33.94 45.65
C ALA A 46 -93.70 32.41 45.47
N LEU A 47 -92.84 31.77 46.25
CA LEU A 47 -92.70 30.30 46.29
C LEU A 47 -94.01 29.60 46.66
N SER A 48 -94.83 30.19 47.53
CA SER A 48 -96.15 29.66 47.90
C SER A 48 -97.22 29.91 46.84
N HIS A 49 -97.10 30.97 46.03
CA HIS A 49 -98.04 31.33 44.97
C HIS A 49 -98.00 30.33 43.81
N VAL A 50 -96.80 30.03 43.31
CA VAL A 50 -96.59 29.00 42.26
C VAL A 50 -96.44 27.57 42.79
N GLY A 51 -96.51 27.37 44.11
CA GLY A 51 -96.46 26.04 44.73
C GLY A 51 -95.09 25.35 44.74
N LEU A 52 -93.99 26.11 44.65
CA LEU A 52 -92.60 25.59 44.68
C LEU A 52 -92.09 25.22 46.09
N VAL A 53 -92.79 25.58 47.17
CA VAL A 53 -92.37 25.27 48.55
C VAL A 53 -92.01 23.77 48.75
N PRO A 54 -92.84 22.78 48.34
CA PRO A 54 -92.51 21.36 48.52
C PRO A 54 -91.26 20.91 47.75
N THR A 55 -90.93 21.58 46.62
CA THR A 55 -89.70 21.33 45.86
C THR A 55 -88.47 21.68 46.68
N LEU A 56 -88.48 22.85 47.33
CA LEU A 56 -87.36 23.35 48.15
C LEU A 56 -87.35 22.78 49.58
N GLN A 57 -88.39 22.06 50.00
CA GLN A 57 -88.37 21.17 51.18
C GLN A 57 -87.88 19.75 50.82
N GLY A 58 -87.54 19.48 49.56
CA GLY A 58 -87.05 18.18 49.10
C GLY A 58 -85.69 17.78 49.68
N THR A 59 -85.32 16.53 49.48
CA THR A 59 -83.97 16.03 49.79
C THR A 59 -82.95 16.64 48.81
N GLY A 60 -82.27 17.70 49.25
CA GLY A 60 -81.21 18.38 48.52
C GLY A 60 -79.88 17.60 48.50
N PRO A 61 -78.72 18.28 48.44
CA PRO A 61 -78.55 19.70 48.71
C PRO A 61 -79.01 20.62 47.56
N PHE A 62 -79.53 21.79 47.93
CA PHE A 62 -79.75 22.93 47.04
C PHE A 62 -78.85 24.10 47.44
N THR A 63 -78.59 25.03 46.52
CA THR A 63 -78.04 26.34 46.85
C THR A 63 -79.02 27.39 46.34
N VAL A 64 -79.61 28.16 47.25
CA VAL A 64 -80.62 29.17 46.91
C VAL A 64 -80.05 30.56 47.10
N PHE A 65 -79.98 31.30 46.00
CA PHE A 65 -79.65 32.72 46.01
C PHE A 65 -80.93 33.48 46.35
N ALA A 66 -81.13 33.81 47.62
CA ALA A 66 -82.38 34.34 48.13
C ALA A 66 -82.40 35.88 48.04
N PRO A 67 -83.23 36.48 47.18
CA PRO A 67 -83.33 37.93 47.07
C PRO A 67 -84.16 38.50 48.21
N THR A 68 -83.69 39.61 48.79
CA THR A 68 -84.39 40.30 49.88
C THR A 68 -85.75 40.87 49.46
N ASP A 69 -86.58 41.22 50.44
CA ASP A 69 -87.86 41.90 50.18
C ASP A 69 -87.70 43.24 49.44
N GLN A 70 -86.56 43.92 49.64
CA GLN A 70 -86.21 45.13 48.89
C GLN A 70 -85.87 44.80 47.42
N ALA A 71 -85.10 43.74 47.18
CA ALA A 71 -84.77 43.26 45.84
C ALA A 71 -86.02 42.93 45.01
N PHE A 72 -87.02 42.27 45.61
CA PHE A 72 -88.32 42.01 44.99
C PHE A 72 -89.06 43.31 44.63
N SER A 73 -89.01 44.32 45.51
CA SER A 73 -89.62 45.63 45.25
C SER A 73 -88.91 46.43 44.16
N ASP A 74 -87.59 46.34 44.07
CA ASP A 74 -86.79 47.06 43.07
C ASP A 74 -86.85 46.40 41.69
N ALA A 75 -87.06 45.08 41.65
CA ALA A 75 -87.43 44.34 40.43
C ALA A 75 -88.89 44.58 39.97
N GLY A 76 -89.72 45.23 40.79
CA GLY A 76 -91.11 45.58 40.44
C GLY A 76 -92.09 44.40 40.41
N ILE A 77 -91.77 43.29 41.11
CA ILE A 77 -92.59 42.07 41.08
C ILE A 77 -93.73 42.16 42.11
N ASP A 78 -94.96 42.46 41.64
CA ASP A 78 -96.19 42.28 42.42
C ASP A 78 -96.86 40.94 42.06
N LEU A 79 -97.14 40.10 43.05
CA LEU A 79 -97.82 38.81 42.86
C LEU A 79 -99.27 38.95 42.35
N ALA A 80 -99.85 40.14 42.41
CA ALA A 80 -101.14 40.44 41.80
C ALA A 80 -101.11 40.46 40.26
N ASP A 81 -99.93 40.67 39.64
CA ASP A 81 -99.74 40.68 38.18
C ASP A 81 -99.47 39.27 37.60
N TYR A 82 -99.58 38.23 38.42
CA TYR A 82 -99.33 36.82 38.05
C TYR A 82 -100.59 35.97 38.28
N ASP A 83 -101.67 36.23 37.52
CA ASP A 83 -102.98 35.58 37.71
C ASP A 83 -103.34 34.51 36.66
N THR A 84 -102.62 34.44 35.53
CA THR A 84 -102.78 33.40 34.50
C THR A 84 -101.73 32.27 34.59
N ASP A 85 -102.03 31.11 33.98
CA ASP A 85 -101.08 29.98 33.88
C ASP A 85 -99.74 30.38 33.21
N ALA A 86 -99.77 31.34 32.27
CA ALA A 86 -98.60 31.76 31.52
C ALA A 86 -97.68 32.66 32.35
N GLU A 87 -98.24 33.65 33.07
CA GLU A 87 -97.47 34.48 34.00
C GLU A 87 -96.94 33.61 35.16
N ASN A 88 -97.75 32.71 35.70
CA ASN A 88 -97.30 31.79 36.76
C ASN A 88 -96.17 30.85 36.29
N ALA A 89 -96.11 30.48 35.01
CA ALA A 89 -94.95 29.80 34.42
C ALA A 89 -93.71 30.71 34.39
N THR A 90 -93.85 31.99 34.04
CA THR A 90 -92.77 32.98 34.11
C THR A 90 -92.26 33.20 35.53
N LEU A 91 -93.14 33.32 36.53
CA LEU A 91 -92.76 33.42 37.95
C LEU A 91 -92.10 32.14 38.46
N THR A 92 -92.55 30.97 37.98
CA THR A 92 -91.90 29.68 38.26
C THR A 92 -90.47 29.66 37.70
N ASP A 93 -90.25 30.13 36.48
CA ASP A 93 -88.91 30.18 35.88
C ASP A 93 -87.98 31.16 36.63
N ILE A 94 -88.46 32.37 36.93
CA ILE A 94 -87.74 33.35 37.77
C ILE A 94 -87.34 32.70 39.10
N LEU A 95 -88.26 32.05 39.81
CA LEU A 95 -87.96 31.44 41.11
C LEU A 95 -87.01 30.24 41.01
N LEU A 96 -87.09 29.43 39.95
CA LEU A 96 -86.15 28.33 39.71
C LEU A 96 -84.77 28.82 39.23
N HIS A 97 -84.69 30.02 38.65
CA HIS A 97 -83.42 30.68 38.29
C HIS A 97 -82.60 31.13 39.51
N HIS A 98 -83.21 31.18 40.69
CA HIS A 98 -82.52 31.43 41.96
C HIS A 98 -81.97 30.17 42.63
N VAL A 99 -82.19 28.98 42.06
CA VAL A 99 -81.93 27.69 42.72
C VAL A 99 -80.95 26.86 41.90
N TYR A 100 -79.82 26.50 42.52
CA TYR A 100 -78.86 25.53 42.00
C TYR A 100 -79.05 24.15 42.64
N SER A 101 -78.91 23.08 41.83
CA SER A 101 -79.05 21.69 42.25
C SER A 101 -77.75 21.10 42.81
N GLY A 102 -77.26 21.65 43.93
CA GLY A 102 -76.10 21.16 44.65
C GLY A 102 -75.72 22.08 45.81
N GLU A 103 -74.65 21.75 46.53
CA GLU A 103 -74.11 22.58 47.60
C GLU A 103 -72.89 23.37 47.09
N VAL A 104 -72.99 24.70 47.03
CA VAL A 104 -71.92 25.60 46.59
C VAL A 104 -71.73 26.66 47.66
N SER A 105 -70.67 26.53 48.45
CA SER A 105 -70.26 27.57 49.40
C SER A 105 -69.56 28.73 48.69
N SER A 106 -69.51 29.91 49.30
CA SER A 106 -68.79 31.07 48.72
C SER A 106 -67.32 30.76 48.43
N SER A 107 -66.69 29.93 49.28
CA SER A 107 -65.31 29.47 49.13
C SER A 107 -65.08 28.47 47.98
N ALA A 108 -66.14 27.96 47.35
CA ALA A 108 -66.07 27.05 46.20
C ALA A 108 -66.30 27.77 44.86
N ILE A 109 -66.67 29.06 44.90
CA ILE A 109 -66.87 29.89 43.72
C ILE A 109 -65.52 30.44 43.25
N THR A 110 -65.31 30.44 41.93
CA THR A 110 -64.17 31.10 41.27
C THR A 110 -64.67 32.19 40.32
N GLU A 111 -63.79 33.12 39.97
CA GLU A 111 -64.08 34.12 38.93
C GLU A 111 -64.50 33.44 37.61
N GLY A 112 -65.48 34.03 36.92
CA GLY A 112 -66.02 33.53 35.66
C GLY A 112 -66.77 32.18 35.74
N MET A 113 -67.02 31.63 36.93
CA MET A 113 -67.66 30.31 37.07
C MET A 113 -69.13 30.35 36.61
N PHE A 114 -69.51 29.45 35.69
CA PHE A 114 -70.91 29.31 35.27
C PHE A 114 -71.62 28.16 35.98
N ALA A 115 -72.84 28.41 36.46
CA ALA A 115 -73.75 27.38 36.96
C ALA A 115 -75.04 27.32 36.15
N THR A 116 -75.56 26.11 35.93
CA THR A 116 -76.91 25.89 35.39
C THR A 116 -77.90 25.77 36.56
N MET A 117 -78.88 26.66 36.60
CA MET A 117 -79.92 26.71 37.64
C MET A 117 -81.05 25.73 37.34
N LEU A 118 -82.00 25.54 38.25
CA LEU A 118 -83.16 24.65 38.05
C LEU A 118 -84.10 25.13 36.92
N SER A 119 -84.02 26.40 36.52
CA SER A 119 -84.61 26.95 35.28
C SER A 119 -84.01 26.37 33.99
N GLY A 120 -82.89 25.64 34.05
CA GLY A 120 -82.09 25.26 32.88
C GLY A 120 -81.18 26.40 32.37
N ASN A 121 -81.63 27.65 32.46
CA ASN A 121 -80.82 28.85 32.22
C ASN A 121 -79.53 28.87 33.08
N LYS A 122 -78.48 29.50 32.56
CA LYS A 122 -77.20 29.67 33.25
C LYS A 122 -77.11 31.02 33.98
N VAL A 123 -76.29 31.06 35.04
CA VAL A 123 -75.76 32.28 35.65
C VAL A 123 -74.23 32.22 35.66
N GLN A 124 -73.59 33.39 35.66
CA GLN A 124 -72.16 33.56 35.89
C GLN A 124 -71.95 34.04 37.34
N PHE A 125 -70.86 33.59 37.96
CA PHE A 125 -70.35 34.15 39.21
C PHE A 125 -69.08 34.96 38.95
N SER A 126 -68.94 36.07 39.66
CA SER A 126 -67.72 36.87 39.69
C SER A 126 -67.37 37.24 41.14
N ILE A 127 -66.13 37.68 41.33
CA ILE A 127 -65.53 38.03 42.60
C ILE A 127 -64.90 39.42 42.43
N ASP A 128 -65.45 40.43 43.11
CA ASP A 128 -64.94 41.80 42.98
C ASP A 128 -63.51 41.94 43.54
N ALA A 129 -62.88 43.09 43.27
CA ALA A 129 -61.52 43.39 43.74
C ALA A 129 -61.36 43.49 45.29
N LEU A 130 -62.43 43.28 46.06
CA LEU A 130 -62.47 43.21 47.52
C LEU A 130 -62.76 41.79 48.04
N GLY A 131 -63.08 40.84 47.15
CA GLY A 131 -63.47 39.47 47.49
C GLY A 131 -64.97 39.23 47.64
N THR A 132 -65.82 40.18 47.24
CA THR A 132 -67.29 40.04 47.28
C THR A 132 -67.76 39.19 46.11
N VAL A 133 -68.53 38.12 46.39
CA VAL A 133 -69.16 37.30 45.34
C VAL A 133 -70.37 38.03 44.75
N THR A 134 -70.48 38.04 43.43
CA THR A 134 -71.71 38.37 42.70
C THR A 134 -72.22 37.14 41.93
N VAL A 135 -73.54 37.11 41.69
CA VAL A 135 -74.21 36.11 40.86
C VAL A 135 -75.08 36.86 39.85
N GLY A 136 -74.78 36.71 38.56
CA GLY A 136 -75.23 37.67 37.55
C GLY A 136 -74.81 39.09 37.95
N ASP A 137 -75.76 40.02 37.97
CA ASP A 137 -75.54 41.39 38.43
C ASP A 137 -75.88 41.62 39.92
N ALA A 138 -76.24 40.58 40.68
CA ALA A 138 -76.64 40.65 42.08
C ALA A 138 -75.47 40.38 43.04
N THR A 139 -75.35 41.17 44.11
CA THR A 139 -74.31 41.04 45.13
C THR A 139 -74.73 40.03 46.20
N VAL A 140 -73.85 39.09 46.58
CA VAL A 140 -74.07 38.23 47.76
C VAL A 140 -73.78 39.02 49.04
N THR A 141 -74.85 39.55 49.65
CA THR A 141 -74.81 40.37 50.87
C THR A 141 -74.61 39.56 52.15
N THR A 142 -74.95 38.27 52.16
CA THR A 142 -74.64 37.33 53.25
C THR A 142 -74.56 35.92 52.69
N ALA A 143 -73.36 35.33 52.72
CA ALA A 143 -73.10 33.99 52.18
C ALA A 143 -73.28 32.86 53.21
N ASP A 144 -73.34 31.63 52.70
CA ASP A 144 -73.13 30.37 53.44
C ASP A 144 -74.13 30.08 54.58
N VAL A 145 -75.35 30.60 54.49
CA VAL A 145 -76.40 30.38 55.51
C VAL A 145 -76.89 28.92 55.45
N GLN A 146 -76.39 28.12 56.39
CA GLN A 146 -76.59 26.67 56.46
C GLN A 146 -78.04 26.27 56.74
N SER A 147 -78.56 25.32 55.96
CA SER A 147 -79.89 24.71 56.12
C SER A 147 -79.78 23.18 56.04
N SER A 148 -80.76 22.46 56.60
CA SER A 148 -80.75 20.99 56.66
C SER A 148 -80.76 20.28 55.30
N ASN A 149 -81.14 20.99 54.23
CA ASN A 149 -81.14 20.50 52.86
C ASN A 149 -80.38 21.43 51.88
N GLY A 150 -79.41 22.22 52.37
CA GLY A 150 -78.50 23.00 51.52
C GLY A 150 -78.05 24.35 52.08
N ILE A 151 -77.67 25.27 51.20
CA ILE A 151 -77.15 26.61 51.54
C ILE A 151 -78.07 27.71 50.99
N ILE A 152 -78.19 28.81 51.75
CA ILE A 152 -78.78 30.06 51.28
C ILE A 152 -77.67 31.13 51.17
N HIS A 153 -77.65 31.86 50.05
CA HIS A 153 -76.86 33.08 49.85
C HIS A 153 -77.82 34.25 49.66
N VAL A 154 -77.78 35.26 50.52
CA VAL A 154 -78.71 36.40 50.48
C VAL A 154 -78.23 37.43 49.46
N ILE A 155 -79.07 37.79 48.48
CA ILE A 155 -78.71 38.71 47.38
C ILE A 155 -79.53 40.01 47.37
N ASP A 156 -78.95 41.07 46.80
CA ASP A 156 -79.53 42.43 46.77
C ASP A 156 -80.46 42.72 45.57
N LYS A 157 -80.53 41.83 44.59
CA LYS A 157 -81.42 41.91 43.41
C LYS A 157 -82.09 40.58 43.12
N VAL A 158 -83.19 40.59 42.36
CA VAL A 158 -83.80 39.38 41.79
C VAL A 158 -83.04 39.01 40.51
N LEU A 159 -82.61 37.75 40.40
CA LEU A 159 -82.05 37.17 39.19
C LEU A 159 -83.16 36.97 38.15
N MET A 160 -83.16 37.81 37.12
CA MET A 160 -84.07 37.67 35.99
C MET A 160 -83.51 36.65 34.99
N PRO A 161 -84.29 35.63 34.56
CA PRO A 161 -83.89 34.71 33.51
C PRO A 161 -83.49 35.48 32.23
N PRO A 162 -82.41 35.08 31.56
CA PRO A 162 -82.01 35.68 30.29
C PRO A 162 -83.02 35.34 29.17
N VAL A 163 -83.02 36.14 28.10
CA VAL A 163 -83.85 35.92 26.90
C VAL A 163 -83.01 35.28 25.77
N ASP A 164 -83.63 34.94 24.63
CA ASP A 164 -82.93 34.31 23.50
C ASP A 164 -81.88 35.24 22.85
N ILE A 165 -81.01 34.68 22.00
CA ILE A 165 -79.93 35.44 21.32
C ILE A 165 -80.45 36.67 20.55
N PRO A 166 -81.43 36.58 19.63
CA PRO A 166 -81.95 37.75 18.92
C PRO A 166 -82.56 38.81 19.83
N SER A 167 -83.31 38.40 20.87
CA SER A 167 -83.92 39.31 21.84
C SER A 167 -82.86 40.01 22.70
N THR A 168 -81.81 39.28 23.08
CA THR A 168 -80.67 39.84 23.83
C THR A 168 -79.94 40.86 22.97
N ALA A 169 -79.59 40.52 21.74
CA ALA A 169 -78.94 41.44 20.80
C ALA A 169 -79.76 42.73 20.60
N GLN A 170 -81.07 42.61 20.36
CA GLN A 170 -81.98 43.76 20.22
C GLN A 170 -82.02 44.66 21.47
N SER A 171 -81.87 44.11 22.69
CA SER A 171 -81.87 44.91 23.92
C SER A 171 -80.64 45.83 24.07
N THR A 172 -79.54 45.54 23.36
CA THR A 172 -78.25 46.25 23.52
C THR A 172 -78.16 47.59 22.76
N THR A 173 -78.99 47.83 21.75
CA THR A 173 -78.95 49.01 20.85
C THR A 173 -77.64 49.24 20.08
N ILE A 174 -76.76 48.24 20.00
CA ILE A 174 -75.49 48.26 19.22
C ILE A 174 -75.40 47.13 18.18
N HIS A 175 -76.52 46.43 17.95
CA HIS A 175 -76.66 45.26 17.07
C HIS A 175 -77.90 45.39 16.17
N ASP A 176 -78.40 46.60 15.90
CA ASP A 176 -79.64 46.81 15.11
C ASP A 176 -79.48 46.25 13.69
N SER A 177 -78.30 46.42 13.10
CA SER A 177 -77.90 45.88 11.78
C SER A 177 -77.81 44.36 11.81
N LEU A 178 -77.31 43.77 12.91
CA LEU A 178 -77.24 42.31 13.08
C LEU A 178 -78.64 41.70 13.16
N VAL A 179 -79.53 42.29 13.94
CA VAL A 179 -80.92 41.83 14.07
C VAL A 179 -81.67 42.01 12.75
N ALA A 180 -81.48 43.14 12.05
CA ALA A 180 -82.02 43.35 10.70
C ALA A 180 -81.50 42.31 9.70
N ALA A 181 -80.20 42.00 9.73
CA ALA A 181 -79.57 41.00 8.88
C ALA A 181 -80.12 39.58 9.14
N VAL A 182 -80.26 39.18 10.41
CA VAL A 182 -80.84 37.88 10.82
C VAL A 182 -82.29 37.73 10.36
N ILE A 183 -83.08 38.80 10.43
CA ILE A 183 -84.45 38.82 9.89
C ILE A 183 -84.42 38.73 8.35
N GLN A 184 -83.56 39.51 7.68
CA GLN A 184 -83.45 39.51 6.22
C GLN A 184 -82.89 38.19 5.66
N ALA A 185 -82.05 37.47 6.38
CA ALA A 185 -81.55 36.15 5.98
C ALA A 185 -82.52 35.00 6.33
N ASP A 186 -83.71 35.30 6.85
CA ASP A 186 -84.71 34.33 7.31
C ASP A 186 -84.20 33.38 8.42
N LEU A 187 -83.18 33.81 9.19
CA LEU A 187 -82.49 33.03 10.24
C LEU A 187 -83.04 33.21 11.66
N LEU A 188 -84.00 34.12 11.88
CA LEU A 188 -84.52 34.46 13.21
C LEU A 188 -84.94 33.23 14.02
N SER A 189 -85.75 32.33 13.45
CA SER A 189 -86.23 31.12 14.13
C SER A 189 -85.13 30.09 14.40
N THR A 190 -84.02 30.14 13.66
CA THR A 190 -82.83 29.31 13.91
C THR A 190 -82.12 29.76 15.18
N LEU A 191 -81.89 31.08 15.32
CA LEU A 191 -81.24 31.67 16.50
C LEU A 191 -82.14 31.78 17.74
N GLN A 192 -83.45 31.59 17.59
CA GLN A 192 -84.39 31.32 18.70
C GLN A 192 -84.55 29.82 19.01
N GLY A 193 -83.83 28.94 18.29
CA GLY A 193 -83.88 27.49 18.50
C GLY A 193 -83.27 27.03 19.84
N PRO A 194 -83.50 25.76 20.23
CA PRO A 194 -82.82 25.18 21.39
C PRO A 194 -81.31 25.08 21.14
N GLY A 195 -80.52 25.76 21.97
CA GLY A 195 -79.07 25.76 21.89
C GLY A 195 -78.40 24.66 22.75
N PRO A 196 -77.18 24.88 23.26
CA PRO A 196 -76.46 26.15 23.30
C PRO A 196 -75.81 26.55 21.96
N PHE A 197 -75.88 27.85 21.66
CA PHE A 197 -75.08 28.49 20.62
C PHE A 197 -74.07 29.46 21.23
N THR A 198 -72.99 29.74 20.51
CA THR A 198 -72.09 30.87 20.77
C THR A 198 -72.16 31.79 19.56
N LEU A 199 -72.70 33.00 19.72
CA LEU A 199 -72.75 34.01 18.66
C LEU A 199 -71.64 35.03 18.90
N PHE A 200 -70.76 35.18 17.91
CA PHE A 200 -69.88 36.34 17.81
C PHE A 200 -70.67 37.45 17.13
N ALA A 201 -71.14 38.43 17.90
CA ALA A 201 -72.09 39.44 17.45
C ALA A 201 -71.35 40.72 16.99
N PRO A 202 -71.26 41.00 15.68
CA PRO A 202 -70.62 42.22 15.19
C PRO A 202 -71.49 43.44 15.45
N THR A 203 -70.87 44.49 15.96
CA THR A 203 -71.55 45.77 16.23
C THR A 203 -72.05 46.47 14.96
N ASP A 204 -72.96 47.44 15.12
CA ASP A 204 -73.39 48.31 14.02
C ASP A 204 -72.24 49.05 13.31
N GLN A 205 -71.17 49.37 14.05
CA GLN A 205 -69.95 49.95 13.47
C GLN A 205 -69.21 48.93 12.60
N ALA A 206 -69.10 47.67 13.06
CA ALA A 206 -68.48 46.59 12.30
C ALA A 206 -69.19 46.34 10.95
N PHE A 207 -70.53 46.38 10.92
CA PHE A 207 -71.32 46.29 9.68
C PHE A 207 -71.03 47.46 8.71
N SER A 208 -70.89 48.68 9.25
CA SER A 208 -70.52 49.87 8.47
C SER A 208 -69.11 49.76 7.89
N ASP A 209 -68.14 49.31 8.66
CA ASP A 209 -66.73 49.21 8.23
C ASP A 209 -66.50 48.05 7.26
N ALA A 210 -67.29 46.97 7.36
CA ALA A 210 -67.38 45.91 6.36
C ALA A 210 -68.11 46.33 5.06
N GLY A 211 -68.73 47.52 5.03
CA GLY A 211 -69.42 48.06 3.84
C GLY A 211 -70.71 47.33 3.45
N ILE A 212 -71.37 46.65 4.39
CA ILE A 212 -72.53 45.78 4.12
C ILE A 212 -73.82 46.59 4.01
N ASP A 213 -74.19 46.96 2.78
CA ASP A 213 -75.49 47.58 2.46
C ASP A 213 -76.61 46.53 2.41
N LEU A 214 -77.25 46.24 3.54
CA LEU A 214 -78.33 45.24 3.65
C LEU A 214 -79.44 45.39 2.58
N PRO A 215 -79.97 46.60 2.28
CA PRO A 215 -80.87 46.82 1.14
C PRO A 215 -80.40 46.28 -0.22
N SER A 216 -79.10 46.29 -0.53
CA SER A 216 -78.58 45.70 -1.78
C SER A 216 -78.66 44.18 -1.81
N LEU A 217 -78.67 43.54 -0.63
CA LEU A 217 -78.68 42.10 -0.44
C LEU A 217 -80.10 41.50 -0.36
N ASP A 218 -81.18 42.29 -0.48
CA ASP A 218 -82.56 41.77 -0.49
C ASP A 218 -82.95 41.16 -1.85
N ASN A 219 -82.22 40.12 -2.21
CA ASN A 219 -82.44 39.29 -3.39
C ASN A 219 -81.97 37.86 -3.09
N PRO A 220 -82.38 36.82 -3.84
CA PRO A 220 -82.07 35.43 -3.48
C PRO A 220 -80.57 35.09 -3.37
N ALA A 221 -79.69 35.75 -4.12
CA ALA A 221 -78.24 35.55 -4.01
C ALA A 221 -77.66 36.34 -2.83
N GLY A 222 -78.10 37.59 -2.63
CA GLY A 222 -77.71 38.42 -1.49
C GLY A 222 -78.13 37.80 -0.14
N LYS A 223 -79.35 37.27 -0.05
CA LYS A 223 -79.85 36.49 1.10
C LYS A 223 -79.02 35.24 1.37
N ALA A 224 -78.56 34.53 0.33
CA ALA A 224 -77.69 33.36 0.49
C ALA A 224 -76.32 33.74 1.06
N VAL A 225 -75.68 34.78 0.52
CA VAL A 225 -74.41 35.33 1.03
C VAL A 225 -74.57 35.85 2.46
N LEU A 226 -75.66 36.57 2.76
CA LEU A 226 -75.94 37.08 4.10
C LEU A 226 -76.19 35.94 5.10
N SER A 227 -76.87 34.87 4.68
CA SER A 227 -77.07 33.67 5.50
C SER A 227 -75.74 32.97 5.81
N ASP A 228 -74.89 32.79 4.81
CA ASP A 228 -73.55 32.19 4.97
C ASP A 228 -72.67 33.01 5.94
N ILE A 229 -72.59 34.34 5.74
CA ILE A 229 -71.90 35.26 6.66
C ILE A 229 -72.45 35.14 8.08
N LEU A 230 -73.78 35.16 8.27
CA LEU A 230 -74.38 35.11 9.61
C LEU A 230 -74.21 33.75 10.29
N LEU A 231 -74.20 32.65 9.54
CA LEU A 231 -73.91 31.32 10.07
C LEU A 231 -72.41 31.12 10.38
N TYR A 232 -71.51 31.85 9.70
CA TYR A 232 -70.09 31.90 10.05
C TYR A 232 -69.82 32.58 11.41
N HIS A 233 -70.72 33.44 11.88
CA HIS A 233 -70.62 34.07 13.21
C HIS A 233 -71.08 33.18 14.37
N VAL A 234 -71.57 31.95 14.12
CA VAL A 234 -72.20 31.10 15.13
C VAL A 234 -71.47 29.78 15.27
N VAL A 235 -71.10 29.40 16.50
CA VAL A 235 -70.60 28.06 16.84
C VAL A 235 -71.68 27.25 17.54
N SER A 236 -71.78 25.96 17.20
CA SER A 236 -72.69 25.00 17.85
C SER A 236 -72.15 24.52 19.19
N GLY A 237 -72.23 25.35 20.23
CA GLY A 237 -71.83 25.01 21.59
C GLY A 237 -71.89 26.19 22.55
N PHE A 238 -71.53 25.95 23.82
CA PHE A 238 -71.34 27.00 24.82
C PHE A 238 -69.84 27.21 25.04
N VAL A 239 -69.26 28.22 24.37
CA VAL A 239 -67.83 28.55 24.41
C VAL A 239 -67.64 29.89 25.12
N PRO A 240 -67.50 29.91 26.46
CA PRO A 240 -67.18 31.13 27.19
C PRO A 240 -65.73 31.53 26.94
N ALA A 241 -65.39 32.82 27.12
CA ALA A 241 -64.06 33.34 26.81
C ALA A 241 -62.96 32.67 27.63
N ALA A 242 -63.24 32.28 28.87
CA ALA A 242 -62.32 31.52 29.73
C ALA A 242 -61.97 30.11 29.23
N ASN A 243 -62.72 29.56 28.27
CA ASN A 243 -62.42 28.27 27.61
C ASN A 243 -61.65 28.43 26.29
N VAL A 244 -61.44 29.66 25.80
CA VAL A 244 -60.70 29.91 24.56
C VAL A 244 -59.20 29.93 24.87
N SER A 245 -58.43 29.09 24.18
CA SER A 245 -56.97 29.15 24.18
C SER A 245 -56.44 29.78 22.89
N ASP A 246 -55.20 30.24 22.92
CA ASP A 246 -54.49 30.59 21.68
C ASP A 246 -54.41 29.35 20.76
N CYS A 247 -54.44 29.58 19.45
CA CYS A 247 -54.51 28.53 18.41
C CYS A 247 -55.66 27.52 18.55
N MET A 248 -56.70 27.79 19.36
CA MET A 248 -57.95 27.04 19.31
C MET A 248 -58.64 27.25 17.96
N SER A 249 -59.34 26.22 17.46
CA SER A 249 -60.24 26.33 16.31
C SER A 249 -61.59 25.68 16.65
N ALA A 250 -62.68 26.21 16.09
CA ALA A 250 -64.01 25.61 16.20
C ALA A 250 -64.81 25.83 14.91
N ASP A 251 -65.57 24.82 14.49
CA ASP A 251 -66.42 24.91 13.30
C ASP A 251 -67.63 25.83 13.56
N ALA A 252 -67.82 26.81 12.67
CA ALA A 252 -69.04 27.60 12.61
C ALA A 252 -70.20 26.79 11.99
N VAL A 253 -71.44 27.29 12.10
CA VAL A 253 -72.64 26.59 11.62
C VAL A 253 -72.67 26.43 10.10
N ASN A 254 -71.94 27.26 9.34
CA ASN A 254 -71.76 27.05 7.89
C ASN A 254 -70.73 25.95 7.54
N GLY A 255 -70.01 25.40 8.52
CA GLY A 255 -69.01 24.33 8.35
C GLY A 255 -67.59 24.82 8.05
N GLN A 256 -67.31 26.11 8.17
CA GLN A 256 -65.95 26.65 8.10
C GLN A 256 -65.34 26.85 9.49
N PRO A 257 -64.01 26.73 9.66
CA PRO A 257 -63.35 26.98 10.93
C PRO A 257 -63.33 28.47 11.29
N LEU A 258 -63.56 28.76 12.57
CA LEU A 258 -63.16 29.99 13.24
C LEU A 258 -61.88 29.73 14.01
N ALA A 259 -60.85 30.53 13.76
CA ALA A 259 -59.56 30.40 14.43
C ALA A 259 -59.44 31.46 15.54
N PHE A 260 -59.09 31.04 16.75
CA PHE A 260 -58.97 31.93 17.90
C PHE A 260 -57.52 32.35 18.15
N THR A 261 -57.36 33.54 18.73
CA THR A 261 -56.07 34.04 19.22
C THR A 261 -56.28 34.69 20.58
N VAL A 262 -55.36 34.45 21.51
CA VAL A 262 -55.43 35.00 22.88
C VAL A 262 -54.12 35.71 23.19
N ASP A 263 -54.13 37.04 23.08
CA ASP A 263 -52.96 37.89 23.30
C ASP A 263 -53.16 38.86 24.48
N SER A 264 -52.16 39.70 24.77
CA SER A 264 -52.19 40.65 25.89
C SER A 264 -53.32 41.69 25.85
N ASN A 265 -54.02 41.81 24.71
CA ASN A 265 -55.13 42.72 24.49
C ASN A 265 -56.51 42.02 24.59
N GLY A 266 -56.53 40.69 24.75
CA GLY A 266 -57.76 39.89 24.94
C GLY A 266 -57.92 38.73 23.94
N VAL A 267 -59.15 38.24 23.84
CA VAL A 267 -59.54 37.20 22.88
C VAL A 267 -59.87 37.84 21.53
N LYS A 268 -59.36 37.25 20.45
CA LYS A 268 -59.79 37.48 19.08
C LYS A 268 -60.41 36.22 18.52
N VAL A 269 -61.52 36.38 17.80
CA VAL A 269 -62.02 35.37 16.87
C VAL A 269 -61.62 35.85 15.47
N ASN A 270 -60.92 35.00 14.72
CA ASN A 270 -60.34 35.35 13.43
C ASN A 270 -59.37 36.55 13.56
N ASP A 271 -59.75 37.74 13.06
CA ASP A 271 -59.06 39.02 13.33
C ASP A 271 -59.86 39.95 14.25
N ALA A 272 -61.13 39.62 14.53
CA ALA A 272 -62.07 40.47 15.24
C ALA A 272 -61.82 40.40 16.76
N GLY A 273 -61.63 41.55 17.38
CA GLY A 273 -61.47 41.67 18.83
C GLY A 273 -62.80 41.45 19.55
N VAL A 274 -62.81 40.59 20.57
CA VAL A 274 -63.95 40.45 21.48
C VAL A 274 -63.96 41.63 22.44
N THR A 275 -64.79 42.62 22.13
CA THR A 275 -64.93 43.89 22.87
C THR A 275 -65.72 43.74 24.17
N MET A 276 -66.65 42.78 24.23
CA MET A 276 -67.38 42.38 25.44
C MET A 276 -67.70 40.89 25.35
N ALA A 277 -67.14 40.12 26.27
CA ALA A 277 -67.31 38.66 26.32
C ALA A 277 -68.50 38.24 27.18
N ASP A 278 -68.87 36.96 27.06
CA ASP A 278 -69.66 36.18 28.02
C ASP A 278 -71.09 36.68 28.32
N VAL A 279 -71.73 37.40 27.39
CA VAL A 279 -73.11 37.88 27.55
C VAL A 279 -74.09 36.69 27.46
N LEU A 280 -74.63 36.28 28.61
CA LEU A 280 -75.51 35.11 28.72
C LEU A 280 -76.88 35.30 28.06
N THR A 281 -77.37 34.23 27.42
CA THR A 281 -78.72 34.12 26.83
C THR A 281 -79.39 32.82 27.28
N SER A 282 -80.72 32.68 27.10
CA SER A 282 -81.44 31.44 27.45
C SER A 282 -81.03 30.24 26.61
N ASN A 283 -80.52 30.47 25.41
CA ASN A 283 -80.12 29.45 24.46
C ASN A 283 -78.64 29.52 24.04
N GLY A 284 -77.78 30.15 24.82
CA GLY A 284 -76.37 30.31 24.45
C GLY A 284 -75.60 31.40 25.19
N ILE A 285 -74.65 31.98 24.47
CA ILE A 285 -73.80 33.09 24.90
C ILE A 285 -73.47 34.00 23.70
N ILE A 286 -73.27 35.29 23.95
CA ILE A 286 -72.88 36.29 22.96
C ILE A 286 -71.52 36.88 23.33
N HIS A 287 -70.63 36.97 22.34
CA HIS A 287 -69.37 37.72 22.40
C HIS A 287 -69.45 38.87 21.39
N VAL A 288 -69.36 40.11 21.83
CA VAL A 288 -69.50 41.30 20.96
C VAL A 288 -68.18 41.60 20.27
N ILE A 289 -68.17 41.69 18.94
CA ILE A 289 -66.95 41.85 18.12
C ILE A 289 -66.92 43.16 17.31
N ASP A 290 -65.70 43.63 17.02
CA ASP A 290 -65.43 44.91 16.32
C ASP A 290 -65.36 44.82 14.78
N LYS A 291 -65.20 43.63 14.20
CA LYS A 291 -65.14 43.36 12.74
C LYS A 291 -66.20 42.29 12.38
N VAL A 292 -66.85 42.41 11.23
CA VAL A 292 -67.68 41.32 10.67
C VAL A 292 -66.76 40.22 10.15
N LEU A 293 -67.04 38.97 10.53
CA LEU A 293 -66.36 37.77 10.06
C LEU A 293 -66.87 37.39 8.66
N THR A 294 -65.99 37.21 7.67
CA THR A 294 -66.42 36.78 6.33
C THR A 294 -65.93 35.37 6.00
N PRO A 295 -66.77 34.50 5.39
CA PRO A 295 -66.39 33.20 4.82
C PRO A 295 -65.17 33.19 3.90
N THR A 296 -64.73 34.34 3.40
CA THR A 296 -63.61 34.53 2.48
C THR A 296 -62.30 34.93 3.15
N ASP A 297 -62.32 35.31 4.42
CA ASP A 297 -61.10 35.62 5.16
C ASP A 297 -60.33 34.30 5.44
N ALA A 298 -59.06 34.22 5.01
CA ALA A 298 -58.31 32.96 4.94
C ALA A 298 -57.65 32.54 6.27
N HIS A 299 -58.45 32.12 7.25
CA HIS A 299 -58.01 32.03 8.66
C HIS A 299 -57.14 30.82 9.07
N ASN A 300 -56.82 29.92 8.15
CA ASN A 300 -55.71 28.98 8.32
C ASN A 300 -54.59 29.36 7.32
N ASP A 301 -54.21 30.63 7.23
CA ASP A 301 -53.11 31.07 6.35
C ASP A 301 -51.76 30.44 6.75
N ILE A 302 -50.75 30.56 5.89
CA ILE A 302 -49.42 29.97 6.12
C ILE A 302 -48.75 30.49 7.41
N PRO A 303 -48.60 31.81 7.65
CA PRO A 303 -48.02 32.33 8.89
C PRO A 303 -48.74 31.84 10.17
N ARG A 304 -50.07 31.84 10.18
CA ARG A 304 -50.88 31.41 11.34
C ARG A 304 -50.81 29.91 11.56
N THR A 305 -50.85 29.11 10.48
CA THR A 305 -50.71 27.65 10.57
C THR A 305 -49.32 27.27 11.07
N ALA A 306 -48.26 27.95 10.59
CA ALA A 306 -46.90 27.76 11.09
C ALA A 306 -46.79 28.09 12.59
N GLN A 307 -47.31 29.24 13.03
CA GLN A 307 -47.32 29.63 14.45
C GLN A 307 -47.99 28.55 15.33
N CYS A 308 -49.14 28.03 14.91
CA CYS A 308 -49.89 27.03 15.67
C CYS A 308 -49.26 25.62 15.71
N THR A 309 -48.09 25.40 15.09
CA THR A 309 -47.32 24.15 15.25
C THR A 309 -46.46 24.10 16.51
N GLY A 310 -46.05 25.26 17.05
CA GLY A 310 -45.08 25.35 18.15
C GLY A 310 -43.67 24.85 17.84
N VAL A 311 -43.30 24.73 16.55
CA VAL A 311 -41.93 24.36 16.10
C VAL A 311 -41.41 25.26 14.96
N HIS A 312 -42.05 26.41 14.74
CA HIS A 312 -41.73 27.40 13.70
C HIS A 312 -41.71 28.83 14.24
N ASP A 313 -41.46 29.04 15.55
CA ASP A 313 -41.50 30.37 16.17
C ASP A 313 -40.49 31.33 15.52
N SER A 314 -39.31 30.81 15.17
CA SER A 314 -38.23 31.51 14.47
C SER A 314 -38.61 31.86 13.02
N LEU A 315 -39.36 30.98 12.35
CA LEU A 315 -39.86 31.26 11.00
C LEU A 315 -40.87 32.41 11.03
N VAL A 316 -41.83 32.37 11.95
CA VAL A 316 -42.87 33.40 12.10
C VAL A 316 -42.26 34.73 12.55
N ALA A 317 -41.34 34.72 13.52
CA ALA A 317 -40.58 35.89 13.93
C ALA A 317 -39.76 36.47 12.76
N GLY A 318 -39.13 35.61 11.96
CA GLY A 318 -38.39 35.99 10.75
C GLY A 318 -39.29 36.66 9.70
N VAL A 319 -40.45 36.07 9.40
CA VAL A 319 -41.46 36.61 8.46
C VAL A 319 -41.99 37.98 8.91
N ILE A 320 -42.22 38.16 10.21
CA ILE A 320 -42.61 39.45 10.79
C ILE A 320 -41.46 40.46 10.67
N GLN A 321 -40.22 40.07 11.02
CA GLN A 321 -39.06 40.95 10.96
C GLN A 321 -38.68 41.35 9.52
N ALA A 322 -38.85 40.47 8.54
CA ALA A 322 -38.64 40.74 7.12
C ALA A 322 -39.81 41.51 6.46
N GLU A 323 -40.85 41.87 7.22
CA GLU A 323 -42.05 42.57 6.73
C GLU A 323 -42.82 41.77 5.65
N LEU A 324 -42.67 40.44 5.66
CA LEU A 324 -43.29 39.50 4.71
C LEU A 324 -44.65 38.95 5.15
N LEU A 325 -45.11 39.26 6.38
CA LEU A 325 -46.36 38.74 6.94
C LEU A 325 -47.55 38.91 5.98
N THR A 326 -47.82 40.15 5.55
CA THR A 326 -48.94 40.45 4.62
C THR A 326 -48.77 39.84 3.23
N THR A 327 -47.55 39.45 2.84
CA THR A 327 -47.28 38.74 1.59
C THR A 327 -47.71 37.28 1.69
N LEU A 328 -47.34 36.60 2.79
CA LEU A 328 -47.68 35.20 3.04
C LEU A 328 -49.11 34.99 3.57
N GLN A 329 -49.80 36.04 4.01
CA GLN A 329 -51.26 36.07 4.19
C GLN A 329 -52.02 36.44 2.90
N GLY A 330 -51.31 36.73 1.81
CA GLY A 330 -51.92 37.13 0.54
C GLY A 330 -52.70 36.00 -0.15
N PRO A 331 -53.49 36.32 -1.21
CA PRO A 331 -54.16 35.31 -2.01
C PRO A 331 -53.13 34.44 -2.75
N GLY A 332 -53.04 33.19 -2.33
CA GLY A 332 -52.16 32.18 -2.94
C GLY A 332 -52.79 31.52 -4.18
N PRO A 333 -52.48 30.24 -4.46
CA PRO A 333 -51.74 29.31 -3.59
C PRO A 333 -50.23 29.55 -3.55
N PHE A 334 -49.64 29.29 -2.39
CA PHE A 334 -48.20 29.16 -2.20
C PHE A 334 -47.84 27.73 -1.75
N THR A 335 -46.58 27.34 -1.91
CA THR A 335 -46.01 26.21 -1.16
C THR A 335 -44.84 26.74 -0.35
N VAL A 336 -44.85 26.51 0.97
CA VAL A 336 -43.79 26.97 1.87
C VAL A 336 -43.11 25.78 2.52
N PHE A 337 -41.82 25.64 2.22
CA PHE A 337 -40.94 24.70 2.89
C PHE A 337 -40.52 25.35 4.21
N ALA A 338 -41.18 24.98 5.31
CA ALA A 338 -41.06 25.64 6.60
C ALA A 338 -39.96 24.97 7.45
N PRO A 339 -38.81 25.62 7.68
CA PRO A 339 -37.75 25.06 8.52
C PRO A 339 -38.10 25.19 9.99
N THR A 340 -37.85 24.13 10.74
CA THR A 340 -38.10 24.10 12.19
C THR A 340 -37.22 25.06 12.99
N ASP A 341 -37.59 25.36 14.24
CA ASP A 341 -36.75 26.14 15.17
C ASP A 341 -35.35 25.54 15.37
N GLN A 342 -35.23 24.22 15.36
CA GLN A 342 -33.94 23.54 15.41
C GLN A 342 -33.11 23.82 14.15
N ALA A 343 -33.73 23.79 12.97
CA ALA A 343 -33.08 24.13 11.70
C ALA A 343 -32.53 25.57 11.67
N PHE A 344 -33.27 26.53 12.23
CA PHE A 344 -32.79 27.92 12.39
C PHE A 344 -31.57 28.02 13.33
N SER A 345 -31.58 27.26 14.43
CA SER A 345 -30.46 27.17 15.38
C SER A 345 -29.22 26.55 14.72
N ASP A 346 -29.39 25.45 13.99
CA ASP A 346 -28.29 24.71 13.35
C ASP A 346 -27.69 25.48 12.15
N ALA A 347 -28.50 26.28 11.46
CA ALA A 347 -28.05 27.25 10.46
C ALA A 347 -27.33 28.48 11.08
N GLY A 348 -27.33 28.63 12.41
CA GLY A 348 -26.66 29.73 13.11
C GLY A 348 -27.30 31.11 12.92
N ILE A 349 -28.59 31.17 12.57
CA ILE A 349 -29.28 32.41 12.19
C ILE A 349 -29.79 33.15 13.43
N ASP A 350 -29.00 34.10 13.95
CA ASP A 350 -29.46 35.05 14.97
C ASP A 350 -30.32 36.16 14.33
N LEU A 351 -31.64 36.03 14.45
CA LEU A 351 -32.60 37.05 14.01
C LEU A 351 -32.35 38.42 14.64
N ALA A 352 -31.85 38.50 15.89
CA ALA A 352 -31.59 39.79 16.54
C ALA A 352 -30.45 40.56 15.85
N SER A 353 -29.42 39.85 15.37
CA SER A 353 -28.34 40.44 14.55
C SER A 353 -28.82 40.99 13.20
N LEU A 354 -29.86 40.34 12.62
CA LEU A 354 -30.43 40.70 11.32
C LEU A 354 -31.41 41.86 11.35
N ASN A 355 -31.65 42.50 12.51
CA ASN A 355 -32.57 43.65 12.63
C ASN A 355 -31.92 44.99 12.20
N THR A 356 -31.32 44.98 11.00
CA THR A 356 -30.76 46.13 10.28
C THR A 356 -31.42 46.22 8.90
N PRO A 357 -31.36 47.36 8.18
CA PRO A 357 -31.94 47.45 6.83
C PRO A 357 -31.36 46.40 5.86
N GLU A 358 -30.04 46.19 5.92
CA GLU A 358 -29.33 45.19 5.14
C GLU A 358 -29.66 43.76 5.61
N GLY A 359 -29.67 43.51 6.93
CA GLY A 359 -30.01 42.21 7.50
C GLY A 359 -31.45 41.78 7.24
N LYS A 360 -32.41 42.72 7.25
CA LYS A 360 -33.81 42.50 6.83
C LYS A 360 -33.90 42.13 5.35
N ALA A 361 -33.10 42.74 4.47
CA ALA A 361 -33.07 42.37 3.05
C ALA A 361 -32.51 40.96 2.84
N THR A 362 -31.43 40.58 3.52
CA THR A 362 -30.90 39.21 3.51
C THR A 362 -31.90 38.20 4.07
N LEU A 363 -32.56 38.51 5.18
CA LEU A 363 -33.60 37.67 5.78
C LEU A 363 -34.80 37.50 4.85
N SER A 364 -35.20 38.58 4.15
CA SER A 364 -36.28 38.54 3.15
C SER A 364 -35.93 37.63 1.96
N ASP A 365 -34.71 37.72 1.42
CA ASP A 365 -34.26 36.85 0.33
C ASP A 365 -34.23 35.36 0.74
N ILE A 366 -33.65 35.04 1.91
CA ILE A 366 -33.66 33.69 2.47
C ILE A 366 -35.10 33.18 2.65
N LEU A 367 -36.00 33.96 3.25
CA LEU A 367 -37.37 33.55 3.48
C LEU A 367 -38.16 33.38 2.17
N LEU A 368 -37.95 34.22 1.16
CA LEU A 368 -38.58 34.06 -0.15
C LEU A 368 -38.02 32.88 -0.97
N TYR A 369 -36.82 32.40 -0.66
CA TYR A 369 -36.28 31.16 -1.23
C TYR A 369 -37.00 29.89 -0.71
N HIS A 370 -37.67 29.97 0.44
CA HIS A 370 -38.49 28.88 0.99
C HIS A 370 -39.91 28.81 0.40
N VAL A 371 -40.29 29.77 -0.46
CA VAL A 371 -41.66 29.93 -0.98
C VAL A 371 -41.67 29.63 -2.48
N VAL A 372 -42.56 28.75 -2.94
CA VAL A 372 -42.89 28.56 -4.36
C VAL A 372 -44.28 29.17 -4.63
N SER A 373 -44.44 29.80 -5.79
CA SER A 373 -45.75 30.26 -6.27
C SER A 373 -46.51 29.11 -6.91
N GLY A 374 -47.64 28.71 -6.33
CA GLY A 374 -48.40 27.51 -6.70
C GLY A 374 -48.38 26.41 -5.63
N GLU A 375 -49.23 25.40 -5.79
CA GLU A 375 -49.22 24.18 -4.97
C GLU A 375 -48.22 23.17 -5.55
N VAL A 376 -47.33 22.66 -4.71
CA VAL A 376 -46.46 21.51 -4.99
C VAL A 376 -46.72 20.44 -3.92
N PRO A 377 -47.84 19.69 -4.01
CA PRO A 377 -48.11 18.57 -3.11
C PRO A 377 -47.04 17.48 -3.24
N ALA A 378 -46.73 16.76 -2.16
CA ALA A 378 -45.66 15.75 -2.18
C ALA A 378 -45.90 14.63 -3.21
N VAL A 379 -47.16 14.29 -3.48
CA VAL A 379 -47.55 13.31 -4.52
C VAL A 379 -47.24 13.77 -5.96
N ASN A 380 -47.05 15.07 -6.20
CA ASN A 380 -46.69 15.63 -7.50
C ASN A 380 -45.16 15.78 -7.67
N VAL A 381 -44.37 15.58 -6.61
CA VAL A 381 -42.91 15.66 -6.69
C VAL A 381 -42.37 14.39 -7.34
N THR A 382 -41.57 14.56 -8.40
CA THR A 382 -40.85 13.47 -9.07
C THR A 382 -39.34 13.67 -8.90
N GLU A 383 -38.58 12.57 -9.03
CA GLU A 383 -37.11 12.63 -9.05
C GLU A 383 -36.63 13.70 -10.05
N CYS A 384 -35.79 14.61 -9.59
CA CYS A 384 -35.20 15.71 -10.35
C CYS A 384 -36.20 16.67 -11.01
N MET A 385 -37.39 16.79 -10.41
CA MET A 385 -38.22 17.99 -10.56
C MET A 385 -37.44 19.22 -10.10
N THR A 386 -37.73 20.37 -10.72
CA THR A 386 -37.27 21.70 -10.27
C THR A 386 -38.45 22.67 -10.29
N ALA A 387 -38.43 23.67 -9.42
CA ALA A 387 -39.42 24.75 -9.38
C ALA A 387 -38.75 26.06 -8.97
N ASP A 388 -39.22 27.20 -9.48
CA ASP A 388 -38.66 28.51 -9.10
C ASP A 388 -39.29 29.00 -7.79
N ALA A 389 -38.44 29.40 -6.83
CA ALA A 389 -38.85 30.08 -5.61
C ALA A 389 -39.22 31.56 -5.88
N VAL A 390 -39.87 32.22 -4.92
CA VAL A 390 -40.36 33.61 -5.08
C VAL A 390 -39.22 34.63 -5.22
N ASN A 391 -38.00 34.33 -4.73
CA ASN A 391 -36.82 35.16 -5.01
C ASN A 391 -36.24 34.98 -6.44
N GLY A 392 -36.78 34.04 -7.23
CA GLY A 392 -36.37 33.77 -8.61
C GLY A 392 -35.22 32.77 -8.76
N GLN A 393 -34.80 32.09 -7.69
CA GLN A 393 -33.84 30.99 -7.76
C GLN A 393 -34.56 29.63 -7.84
N PRO A 394 -33.96 28.60 -8.47
CA PRO A 394 -34.55 27.27 -8.52
C PRO A 394 -34.45 26.55 -7.17
N LEU A 395 -35.41 25.67 -6.89
CA LEU A 395 -35.32 24.57 -5.94
C LEU A 395 -35.24 23.25 -6.73
N SER A 396 -34.48 22.29 -6.22
CA SER A 396 -34.35 20.94 -6.78
C SER A 396 -34.95 19.90 -5.84
N PHE A 397 -35.57 18.86 -6.40
CA PHE A 397 -36.31 17.85 -5.63
C PHE A 397 -35.85 16.43 -5.96
N THR A 398 -35.78 15.59 -4.94
CA THR A 398 -35.46 14.15 -5.04
C THR A 398 -36.42 13.34 -4.15
N VAL A 399 -36.58 12.05 -4.46
CA VAL A 399 -37.62 11.16 -3.92
C VAL A 399 -37.02 9.80 -3.48
N ASN A 400 -35.77 9.81 -3.01
CA ASN A 400 -35.06 8.61 -2.55
C ASN A 400 -35.37 8.32 -1.07
N GLY A 401 -36.39 7.50 -0.81
CA GLY A 401 -36.82 7.10 0.55
C GLY A 401 -37.69 8.12 1.28
N GLY A 402 -37.72 9.37 0.82
CA GLY A 402 -38.58 10.46 1.26
C GLY A 402 -38.51 11.62 0.25
N VAL A 403 -39.31 12.67 0.43
CA VAL A 403 -39.19 13.89 -0.39
C VAL A 403 -38.12 14.79 0.21
N MET A 404 -37.16 15.22 -0.60
CA MET A 404 -36.18 16.24 -0.24
C MET A 404 -36.33 17.48 -1.12
N VAL A 405 -35.97 18.63 -0.57
CA VAL A 405 -35.83 19.90 -1.29
C VAL A 405 -34.42 20.46 -1.04
N ASN A 406 -33.63 20.60 -2.10
CA ASN A 406 -32.19 20.85 -2.06
C ASN A 406 -31.43 19.82 -1.18
N ASP A 407 -31.14 20.15 0.07
CA ASP A 407 -30.45 19.28 1.06
C ASP A 407 -31.32 19.00 2.30
N ALA A 408 -32.56 19.51 2.32
CA ALA A 408 -33.46 19.45 3.45
C ALA A 408 -34.51 18.35 3.24
N ASN A 409 -34.72 17.50 4.24
CA ASN A 409 -35.72 16.45 4.24
C ASN A 409 -37.09 17.04 4.60
N VAL A 410 -38.14 16.68 3.85
CA VAL A 410 -39.52 16.98 4.24
C VAL A 410 -39.95 15.99 5.34
N THR A 411 -39.91 16.46 6.58
CA THR A 411 -40.23 15.69 7.80
C THR A 411 -41.73 15.53 8.03
N LEU A 412 -42.53 16.48 7.56
CA LEU A 412 -44.00 16.40 7.51
C LEU A 412 -44.49 17.12 6.24
N ALA A 413 -45.08 16.36 5.33
CA ALA A 413 -45.58 16.87 4.05
C ALA A 413 -47.07 17.26 4.10
N ASP A 414 -47.50 18.04 3.11
CA ASP A 414 -48.90 18.31 2.77
C ASP A 414 -49.75 18.88 3.93
N VAL A 415 -49.17 19.78 4.75
CA VAL A 415 -49.91 20.53 5.77
C VAL A 415 -50.73 21.62 5.09
N ASN A 416 -52.01 21.31 4.81
CA ASN A 416 -52.92 22.18 4.07
C ASN A 416 -53.23 23.48 4.83
N THR A 417 -53.18 24.61 4.13
CA THR A 417 -53.52 25.95 4.62
C THR A 417 -54.59 26.58 3.71
N SER A 418 -55.29 27.63 4.15
CA SER A 418 -56.32 28.29 3.34
C SER A 418 -55.78 29.12 2.17
N ASN A 419 -54.45 29.27 2.05
CA ASN A 419 -53.80 29.92 0.91
C ASN A 419 -52.59 29.14 0.36
N GLY A 420 -52.52 27.82 0.58
CA GLY A 420 -51.40 27.00 0.10
C GLY A 420 -51.15 25.70 0.86
N ILE A 421 -49.90 25.24 0.82
CA ILE A 421 -49.41 24.05 1.52
C ILE A 421 -48.12 24.39 2.27
N ILE A 422 -47.97 23.85 3.48
CA ILE A 422 -46.69 23.82 4.21
C ILE A 422 -46.07 22.42 4.14
N HIS A 423 -44.77 22.37 3.87
CA HIS A 423 -43.92 21.18 4.04
C HIS A 423 -42.88 21.48 5.12
N VAL A 424 -42.89 20.75 6.23
CA VAL A 424 -41.95 20.98 7.34
C VAL A 424 -40.59 20.38 7.02
N ILE A 425 -39.51 21.16 7.08
CA ILE A 425 -38.15 20.73 6.71
C ILE A 425 -37.15 20.81 7.86
N ASP A 426 -36.11 19.98 7.80
CA ASP A 426 -35.08 19.82 8.84
C ASP A 426 -33.89 20.79 8.74
N LYS A 427 -33.77 21.57 7.65
CA LYS A 427 -32.70 22.56 7.43
C LYS A 427 -33.26 23.84 6.82
N VAL A 428 -32.59 24.98 7.06
CA VAL A 428 -32.89 26.24 6.36
C VAL A 428 -32.31 26.19 4.95
N LEU A 429 -33.15 26.45 3.94
CA LEU A 429 -32.74 26.60 2.54
C LEU A 429 -31.99 27.92 2.36
N THR A 430 -30.78 27.86 1.80
CA THR A 430 -29.94 29.06 1.58
C THR A 430 -29.73 29.33 0.08
N PRO A 431 -29.91 30.59 -0.38
CA PRO A 431 -29.62 31.04 -1.75
C PRO A 431 -28.26 30.68 -2.36
N SER A 432 -27.30 30.26 -1.54
CA SER A 432 -25.95 29.83 -1.94
C SER A 432 -25.86 28.38 -2.43
N ALA A 433 -26.82 27.51 -2.10
CA ALA A 433 -26.83 26.12 -2.55
C ALA A 433 -27.24 26.05 -4.03
N THR A 434 -26.27 25.83 -4.94
CA THR A 434 -26.56 25.84 -6.38
C THR A 434 -27.37 24.58 -6.77
N PRO A 435 -28.61 24.68 -7.29
CA PRO A 435 -29.55 23.53 -7.35
C PRO A 435 -29.20 22.40 -8.33
N LYS A 436 -28.08 22.50 -9.04
CA LYS A 436 -27.61 21.53 -10.05
C LYS A 436 -26.11 21.26 -9.88
N ASP A 437 -25.62 21.19 -8.65
CA ASP A 437 -24.25 20.77 -8.38
C ASP A 437 -23.96 19.36 -8.92
N ILE A 438 -22.68 18.99 -8.89
CA ILE A 438 -22.22 17.70 -9.40
C ILE A 438 -22.92 16.49 -8.72
N PRO A 439 -22.97 16.37 -7.37
CA PRO A 439 -23.68 15.26 -6.71
C PRO A 439 -25.15 15.12 -7.13
N ARG A 440 -25.91 16.21 -7.12
CA ARG A 440 -27.32 16.21 -7.56
C ARG A 440 -27.45 15.84 -9.03
N THR A 441 -26.60 16.39 -9.89
CA THR A 441 -26.63 16.12 -11.33
C THR A 441 -26.28 14.67 -11.64
N ALA A 442 -25.36 14.04 -10.88
CA ALA A 442 -25.07 12.62 -10.97
C ALA A 442 -26.27 11.76 -10.53
N GLN A 443 -26.88 12.06 -9.38
CA GLN A 443 -28.08 11.36 -8.88
C GLN A 443 -29.22 11.37 -9.93
N CYS A 444 -29.43 12.50 -10.60
CA CYS A 444 -30.46 12.66 -11.63
C CYS A 444 -30.32 11.81 -12.89
N THR A 445 -29.26 11.01 -13.01
CA THR A 445 -29.05 10.11 -14.16
C THR A 445 -29.65 8.71 -13.99
N GLY A 446 -29.83 8.24 -12.75
CA GLY A 446 -30.23 6.85 -12.45
C GLY A 446 -29.25 5.78 -12.95
N ILE A 447 -27.98 6.14 -13.18
CA ILE A 447 -26.88 5.21 -13.54
C ILE A 447 -25.60 5.49 -12.73
N HIS A 448 -25.71 6.25 -11.64
CA HIS A 448 -24.63 6.67 -10.75
C HIS A 448 -25.02 6.49 -9.26
N ASP A 449 -25.94 5.58 -8.96
CA ASP A 449 -26.48 5.42 -7.60
C ASP A 449 -25.37 5.00 -6.61
N SER A 450 -24.46 4.13 -7.07
CA SER A 450 -23.26 3.68 -6.36
C SER A 450 -22.25 4.82 -6.16
N LEU A 451 -22.12 5.72 -7.13
CA LEU A 451 -21.24 6.89 -7.03
C LEU A 451 -21.75 7.87 -5.97
N VAL A 452 -23.04 8.15 -5.97
CA VAL A 452 -23.69 9.05 -5.00
C VAL A 452 -23.69 8.44 -3.60
N ALA A 453 -24.01 7.15 -3.47
CA ALA A 453 -23.89 6.43 -2.21
C ALA A 453 -22.45 6.44 -1.67
N GLY A 454 -21.45 6.24 -2.54
CA GLY A 454 -20.04 6.34 -2.18
C GLY A 454 -19.63 7.73 -1.69
N VAL A 455 -20.06 8.80 -2.38
CA VAL A 455 -19.81 10.20 -1.99
C VAL A 455 -20.41 10.53 -0.62
N ILE A 456 -21.59 9.98 -0.29
CA ILE A 456 -22.21 10.13 1.03
C ILE A 456 -21.42 9.33 2.09
N GLN A 457 -21.08 8.08 1.80
CA GLN A 457 -20.35 7.19 2.72
C GLN A 457 -18.91 7.66 3.02
N ALA A 458 -18.30 8.39 2.09
CA ALA A 458 -16.98 9.02 2.21
C ALA A 458 -17.00 10.44 2.78
N GLU A 459 -18.17 10.95 3.21
CA GLU A 459 -18.39 12.31 3.75
C GLU A 459 -17.99 13.45 2.76
N LEU A 460 -17.93 13.14 1.46
CA LEU A 460 -17.49 14.06 0.40
C LEU A 460 -18.57 14.99 -0.16
N LEU A 461 -19.84 14.84 0.27
CA LEU A 461 -20.98 15.56 -0.28
C LEU A 461 -20.78 17.09 -0.27
N GLU A 462 -20.43 17.68 0.88
CA GLU A 462 -20.18 19.12 1.00
C GLU A 462 -19.01 19.60 0.13
N THR A 463 -17.98 18.77 -0.05
CA THR A 463 -16.81 19.09 -0.87
C THR A 463 -17.21 19.22 -2.34
N LEU A 464 -18.05 18.31 -2.85
CA LEU A 464 -18.52 18.32 -4.23
C LEU A 464 -19.73 19.23 -4.48
N GLN A 465 -20.35 19.76 -3.43
CA GLN A 465 -21.32 20.87 -3.48
C GLN A 465 -20.66 22.26 -3.41
N GLY A 466 -19.35 22.34 -3.14
CA GLY A 466 -18.60 23.60 -3.12
C GLY A 466 -18.62 24.38 -4.44
N THR A 467 -18.18 25.64 -4.43
CA THR A 467 -18.39 26.60 -5.55
C THR A 467 -17.72 26.22 -6.88
N GLY A 468 -16.80 25.25 -6.90
CA GLY A 468 -16.10 24.81 -8.10
C GLY A 468 -15.23 25.92 -8.75
N PRO A 469 -14.97 25.84 -10.08
CA PRO A 469 -15.43 24.80 -10.99
C PRO A 469 -14.72 23.46 -10.75
N PHE A 470 -15.47 22.37 -10.85
CA PHE A 470 -14.97 20.99 -10.83
C PHE A 470 -15.18 20.29 -12.18
N THR A 471 -14.44 19.22 -12.42
CA THR A 471 -14.73 18.25 -13.49
C THR A 471 -14.77 16.86 -12.87
N LEU A 472 -15.96 16.24 -12.82
CA LEU A 472 -16.12 14.86 -12.35
C LEU A 472 -16.12 13.90 -13.54
N PHE A 473 -15.27 12.89 -13.49
CA PHE A 473 -15.38 11.70 -14.31
C PHE A 473 -16.26 10.70 -13.54
N ALA A 474 -17.51 10.53 -13.95
CA ALA A 474 -18.51 9.79 -13.18
C ALA A 474 -18.60 8.33 -13.66
N PRO A 475 -18.12 7.34 -12.89
CA PRO A 475 -18.23 5.93 -13.25
C PRO A 475 -19.65 5.41 -12.99
N THR A 476 -20.22 4.76 -14.01
CA THR A 476 -21.57 4.20 -13.92
C THR A 476 -21.69 3.06 -12.89
N ASP A 477 -22.91 2.70 -12.49
CA ASP A 477 -23.15 1.57 -11.59
C ASP A 477 -22.55 0.25 -12.09
N GLN A 478 -22.58 0.00 -13.41
CA GLN A 478 -21.93 -1.17 -14.00
C GLN A 478 -20.40 -1.11 -13.84
N ALA A 479 -19.79 0.08 -13.86
CA ALA A 479 -18.37 0.25 -13.66
C ALA A 479 -17.91 -0.13 -12.23
N PHE A 480 -18.72 0.17 -11.20
CA PHE A 480 -18.46 -0.30 -9.82
C PHE A 480 -18.56 -1.82 -9.71
N ILE A 481 -19.58 -2.42 -10.35
CA ILE A 481 -19.77 -3.88 -10.40
C ILE A 481 -18.60 -4.57 -11.12
N ASP A 482 -18.16 -4.04 -12.27
CA ASP A 482 -17.06 -4.59 -13.07
C ASP A 482 -15.69 -4.40 -12.38
N ALA A 483 -15.54 -3.36 -11.56
CA ALA A 483 -14.39 -3.17 -10.67
C ALA A 483 -14.42 -4.07 -9.42
N GLY A 484 -15.53 -4.75 -9.13
CA GLY A 484 -15.70 -5.61 -7.96
C GLY A 484 -15.83 -4.85 -6.63
N ILE A 485 -16.28 -3.59 -6.67
CA ILE A 485 -16.38 -2.73 -5.48
C ILE A 485 -17.78 -2.88 -4.86
N ASP A 486 -17.86 -3.52 -3.70
CA ASP A 486 -19.05 -3.47 -2.83
C ASP A 486 -18.86 -2.40 -1.75
N LEU A 487 -19.76 -1.41 -1.71
CA LEU A 487 -19.72 -0.33 -0.73
C LEU A 487 -19.95 -0.82 0.71
N ASN A 488 -20.65 -1.95 0.91
CA ASN A 488 -20.92 -2.52 2.24
C ASN A 488 -19.63 -3.01 2.91
N ASP A 489 -18.69 -3.55 2.15
CA ASP A 489 -17.37 -3.99 2.65
C ASP A 489 -16.47 -2.79 3.00
N LEU A 490 -16.80 -1.58 2.53
CA LEU A 490 -16.06 -0.33 2.75
C LEU A 490 -16.62 0.54 3.88
N ASP A 491 -17.58 0.09 4.70
CA ASP A 491 -18.10 0.85 5.86
C ASP A 491 -17.15 0.85 7.10
N THR A 492 -15.92 0.37 6.93
CA THR A 492 -14.84 0.48 7.93
C THR A 492 -14.13 1.84 7.86
N PRO A 493 -13.46 2.32 8.92
CA PRO A 493 -12.67 3.56 8.85
C PRO A 493 -11.59 3.53 7.77
N GLU A 494 -10.92 2.38 7.61
CA GLU A 494 -9.94 2.12 6.57
C GLU A 494 -10.59 2.07 5.17
N GLY A 495 -11.74 1.39 5.05
CA GLY A 495 -12.52 1.32 3.81
C GLY A 495 -13.03 2.68 3.34
N LYS A 496 -13.53 3.52 4.26
CA LYS A 496 -13.92 4.90 3.99
C LYS A 496 -12.74 5.74 3.54
N THR A 497 -11.57 5.58 4.16
CA THR A 497 -10.35 6.29 3.75
C THR A 497 -9.96 5.93 2.30
N ALA A 498 -10.01 4.64 1.93
CA ALA A 498 -9.76 4.19 0.55
C ALA A 498 -10.82 4.69 -0.43
N LEU A 499 -12.11 4.66 -0.04
CA LEU A 499 -13.23 5.16 -0.83
C LEU A 499 -13.11 6.67 -1.09
N THR A 500 -12.73 7.46 -0.07
CA THR A 500 -12.45 8.90 -0.21
C THR A 500 -11.36 9.16 -1.24
N ASP A 501 -10.24 8.43 -1.19
CA ASP A 501 -9.13 8.60 -2.13
C ASP A 501 -9.51 8.25 -3.58
N ILE A 502 -10.21 7.13 -3.78
CA ILE A 502 -10.76 6.73 -5.08
C ILE A 502 -11.71 7.80 -5.61
N LEU A 503 -12.66 8.30 -4.81
CA LEU A 503 -13.64 9.28 -5.27
C LEU A 503 -13.02 10.66 -5.57
N LEU A 504 -12.01 11.09 -4.80
CA LEU A 504 -11.29 12.35 -5.09
C LEU A 504 -10.39 12.25 -6.33
N TYR A 505 -9.97 11.05 -6.73
CA TYR A 505 -9.26 10.81 -8.00
C TYR A 505 -10.18 10.94 -9.24
N HIS A 506 -11.50 10.85 -9.07
CA HIS A 506 -12.44 11.09 -10.15
C HIS A 506 -12.69 12.59 -10.42
N VAL A 507 -12.17 13.49 -9.59
CA VAL A 507 -12.49 14.92 -9.63
C VAL A 507 -11.26 15.74 -9.94
N VAL A 508 -11.32 16.60 -10.96
CA VAL A 508 -10.32 17.64 -11.25
C VAL A 508 -10.79 19.00 -10.75
N ALA A 509 -9.89 19.76 -10.12
CA ALA A 509 -10.12 21.14 -9.71
C ALA A 509 -9.96 22.09 -10.91
N GLY A 510 -11.04 22.24 -11.69
CA GLY A 510 -11.11 23.09 -12.88
C GLY A 510 -12.28 22.68 -13.78
N ASN A 511 -12.59 23.50 -14.80
CA ASN A 511 -13.53 23.12 -15.86
C ASN A 511 -12.76 22.60 -17.08
N VAL A 512 -12.85 21.30 -17.34
CA VAL A 512 -12.19 20.61 -18.47
C VAL A 512 -13.28 19.99 -19.35
N PRO A 513 -13.97 20.77 -20.21
CA PRO A 513 -14.92 20.24 -21.17
C PRO A 513 -14.20 19.44 -22.26
N SER A 514 -14.91 18.57 -23.00
CA SER A 514 -14.32 17.72 -24.04
C SER A 514 -13.55 18.50 -25.10
N SER A 515 -14.03 19.70 -25.44
CA SER A 515 -13.40 20.63 -26.38
C SER A 515 -12.09 21.27 -25.89
N ALA A 516 -11.76 21.15 -24.59
CA ALA A 516 -10.48 21.53 -24.02
C ALA A 516 -9.49 20.36 -23.91
N VAL A 517 -9.95 19.12 -24.14
CA VAL A 517 -9.11 17.92 -24.09
C VAL A 517 -8.31 17.78 -25.39
N THR A 518 -6.99 17.65 -25.27
CA THR A 518 -6.10 17.27 -26.37
C THR A 518 -5.48 15.92 -26.10
N GLU A 519 -4.98 15.26 -27.14
CA GLU A 519 -4.12 14.08 -26.99
C GLU A 519 -2.97 14.41 -26.03
N CYS A 520 -2.76 13.55 -25.03
CA CYS A 520 -1.73 13.68 -24.00
C CYS A 520 -1.83 14.94 -23.12
N LEU A 521 -3.03 15.52 -23.01
CA LEU A 521 -3.33 16.41 -21.89
C LEU A 521 -3.27 15.62 -20.57
N THR A 522 -2.78 16.26 -19.52
CA THR A 522 -2.83 15.75 -18.14
C THR A 522 -3.47 16.79 -17.22
N ALA A 523 -4.20 16.35 -16.19
CA ALA A 523 -4.76 17.21 -15.17
C ALA A 523 -4.58 16.61 -13.77
N ASN A 524 -4.30 17.44 -12.76
CA ASN A 524 -4.24 16.98 -11.38
C ASN A 524 -5.65 16.86 -10.79
N THR A 525 -5.92 15.73 -10.15
CA THR A 525 -7.18 15.46 -9.45
C THR A 525 -7.16 16.05 -8.04
N VAL A 526 -8.28 16.00 -7.32
CA VAL A 526 -8.42 16.56 -5.97
C VAL A 526 -7.65 15.74 -4.93
N ASN A 527 -7.37 14.44 -5.16
CA ASN A 527 -6.44 13.68 -4.31
C ASN A 527 -4.95 14.01 -4.57
N GLY A 528 -4.66 14.82 -5.61
CA GLY A 528 -3.32 15.27 -5.98
C GLY A 528 -2.60 14.39 -7.01
N ASN A 529 -3.08 13.17 -7.28
CA ASN A 529 -2.54 12.34 -8.36
C ASN A 529 -3.04 12.85 -9.73
N PRO A 530 -2.27 12.73 -10.82
CA PRO A 530 -2.71 13.16 -12.14
C PRO A 530 -3.71 12.18 -12.77
N ILE A 531 -4.40 12.62 -13.82
CA ILE A 531 -5.04 11.78 -14.84
C ILE A 531 -4.56 12.22 -16.22
N ALA A 532 -4.50 11.27 -17.15
CA ALA A 532 -4.07 11.47 -18.53
C ALA A 532 -5.21 11.21 -19.52
N PHE A 533 -5.30 12.04 -20.56
CA PHE A 533 -6.35 11.99 -21.58
C PHE A 533 -5.84 11.47 -22.91
N THR A 534 -6.71 10.74 -23.62
CA THR A 534 -6.50 10.27 -25.00
C THR A 534 -7.65 10.73 -25.89
N VAL A 535 -7.37 11.15 -27.13
CA VAL A 535 -8.32 11.69 -28.11
C VAL A 535 -8.12 10.98 -29.45
N GLY A 536 -8.70 9.78 -29.56
CA GLY A 536 -8.71 8.95 -30.77
C GLY A 536 -10.07 8.97 -31.46
N ASP A 537 -10.67 7.78 -31.65
CA ASP A 537 -12.07 7.63 -32.08
C ASP A 537 -13.09 8.14 -31.02
N GLY A 538 -12.61 8.50 -29.82
CA GLY A 538 -13.36 9.11 -28.73
C GLY A 538 -12.41 9.68 -27.66
N VAL A 539 -12.97 10.28 -26.61
CA VAL A 539 -12.19 10.74 -25.44
C VAL A 539 -12.09 9.61 -24.42
N MET A 540 -10.87 9.38 -23.93
CA MET A 540 -10.60 8.45 -22.83
C MET A 540 -9.82 9.15 -21.71
N VAL A 541 -9.97 8.64 -20.49
CA VAL A 541 -9.23 9.05 -19.28
C VAL A 541 -8.73 7.79 -18.57
N ASN A 542 -7.41 7.66 -18.39
CA ASN A 542 -6.77 6.47 -17.78
C ASN A 542 -7.38 5.12 -18.21
N ASN A 543 -7.52 4.90 -19.52
CA ASN A 543 -8.12 3.71 -20.15
C ASN A 543 -9.63 3.46 -19.86
N ALA A 544 -10.35 4.38 -19.22
CA ALA A 544 -11.81 4.45 -19.22
C ALA A 544 -12.32 5.29 -20.41
N ASN A 545 -13.38 4.86 -21.08
CA ASN A 545 -14.02 5.59 -22.18
C ASN A 545 -15.00 6.62 -21.63
N VAL A 546 -14.95 7.87 -22.13
CA VAL A 546 -16.02 8.84 -21.88
C VAL A 546 -17.20 8.52 -22.78
N THR A 547 -18.23 7.89 -22.20
CA THR A 547 -19.45 7.44 -22.88
C THR A 547 -20.45 8.58 -23.12
N GLN A 548 -20.43 9.61 -22.27
CA GLN A 548 -21.18 10.86 -22.44
C GLN A 548 -20.36 12.01 -21.84
N ALA A 549 -19.99 12.99 -22.66
CA ALA A 549 -19.21 14.15 -22.25
C ALA A 549 -20.08 15.40 -22.02
N ASP A 550 -19.51 16.40 -21.33
CA ASP A 550 -20.04 17.75 -21.21
C ASP A 550 -21.45 17.88 -20.56
N VAL A 551 -21.74 17.03 -19.57
CA VAL A 551 -22.95 17.15 -18.75
C VAL A 551 -22.77 18.30 -17.75
N ASN A 552 -23.33 19.47 -18.06
CA ASN A 552 -23.13 20.69 -17.27
C ASN A 552 -23.82 20.63 -15.89
N ALA A 553 -23.04 20.88 -14.84
CA ALA A 553 -23.50 21.17 -13.48
C ALA A 553 -23.33 22.68 -13.17
N SER A 554 -23.96 23.19 -12.12
CA SER A 554 -23.84 24.60 -11.73
C SER A 554 -22.50 24.96 -11.07
N ASN A 555 -21.76 23.95 -10.59
CA ASN A 555 -20.41 24.11 -10.04
C ASN A 555 -19.34 23.31 -10.83
N GLY A 556 -19.63 22.88 -12.06
CA GLY A 556 -18.66 22.09 -12.84
C GLY A 556 -19.24 21.38 -14.07
N VAL A 557 -18.52 20.37 -14.55
CA VAL A 557 -18.93 19.50 -15.66
C VAL A 557 -18.74 18.04 -15.29
N ILE A 558 -19.62 17.16 -15.80
CA ILE A 558 -19.55 15.72 -15.61
C ILE A 558 -19.28 15.03 -16.95
N HIS A 559 -18.36 14.06 -16.93
CA HIS A 559 -18.06 13.13 -18.02
C HIS A 559 -18.35 11.71 -17.55
N VAL A 560 -19.33 11.03 -18.14
CA VAL A 560 -19.75 9.68 -17.75
C VAL A 560 -18.77 8.65 -18.31
N ILE A 561 -18.20 7.80 -17.46
CA ILE A 561 -17.17 6.82 -17.83
C ILE A 561 -17.58 5.36 -17.58
N ASP A 562 -17.00 4.44 -18.36
CA ASP A 562 -17.33 3.01 -18.36
C ASP A 562 -16.56 2.16 -17.31
N LYS A 563 -15.61 2.76 -16.57
CA LYS A 563 -14.79 2.09 -15.54
C LYS A 563 -14.55 3.02 -14.36
N VAL A 564 -14.37 2.46 -13.16
CA VAL A 564 -13.88 3.21 -11.99
C VAL A 564 -12.39 3.54 -12.20
N LEU A 565 -12.02 4.81 -12.03
CA LEU A 565 -10.63 5.25 -11.96
C LEU A 565 -10.06 4.90 -10.58
N THR A 566 -9.24 3.85 -10.52
CA THR A 566 -8.37 3.60 -9.37
C THR A 566 -7.16 4.55 -9.41
N PRO A 567 -6.76 5.19 -8.30
CA PRO A 567 -5.50 5.94 -8.23
C PRO A 567 -4.34 5.09 -8.74
N THR A 568 -3.73 5.54 -9.84
CA THR A 568 -2.44 5.03 -10.29
C THR A 568 -1.40 6.10 -10.01
N SER A 569 -0.28 5.69 -9.43
CA SER A 569 0.96 6.47 -9.33
C SER A 569 1.51 6.89 -10.70
N THR A 570 1.01 6.27 -11.78
CA THR A 570 1.65 6.19 -13.09
C THR A 570 0.83 6.72 -14.32
N PRO A 571 0.07 7.84 -14.30
CA PRO A 571 -0.76 8.24 -15.46
C PRO A 571 0.04 8.59 -16.74
N ASN A 572 1.29 9.02 -16.56
CA ASN A 572 2.29 9.17 -17.62
C ASN A 572 3.25 7.97 -17.58
N ASP A 573 2.74 6.74 -17.56
CA ASP A 573 3.58 5.53 -17.62
C ASP A 573 4.38 5.46 -18.93
N ILE A 574 5.34 4.54 -19.00
CA ILE A 574 6.17 4.35 -20.19
C ILE A 574 5.34 4.02 -21.46
N PRO A 575 4.40 3.05 -21.45
CA PRO A 575 3.52 2.80 -22.60
C PRO A 575 2.77 4.04 -23.11
N ARG A 576 2.18 4.83 -22.20
CA ARG A 576 1.43 6.04 -22.53
C ARG A 576 2.35 7.15 -23.04
N THR A 577 3.48 7.37 -22.37
CA THR A 577 4.46 8.40 -22.76
C THR A 577 5.10 8.08 -24.11
N ALA A 578 5.36 6.80 -24.41
CA ALA A 578 5.79 6.36 -25.74
C ALA A 578 4.72 6.67 -26.80
N GLN A 579 3.46 6.31 -26.55
CA GLN A 579 2.33 6.62 -27.45
C GLN A 579 2.22 8.12 -27.74
N CYS A 580 2.41 8.96 -26.73
CA CYS A 580 2.36 10.42 -26.82
C CYS A 580 3.42 11.06 -27.73
N THR A 581 4.46 10.33 -28.14
CA THR A 581 5.48 10.84 -29.07
C THR A 581 5.03 10.87 -30.54
N GLY A 582 4.04 10.07 -30.92
CA GLY A 582 3.64 9.88 -32.33
C GLY A 582 4.71 9.27 -33.24
N VAL A 583 5.76 8.64 -32.67
CA VAL A 583 6.84 7.95 -33.42
C VAL A 583 7.24 6.60 -32.79
N HIS A 584 6.36 6.02 -31.97
CA HIS A 584 6.55 4.73 -31.27
C HIS A 584 5.30 3.84 -31.35
N ASP A 585 4.45 3.99 -32.37
CA ASP A 585 3.20 3.23 -32.49
C ASP A 585 3.47 1.71 -32.54
N SER A 586 4.55 1.30 -33.22
CA SER A 586 5.02 -0.08 -33.33
C SER A 586 5.51 -0.64 -31.99
N LEU A 587 6.13 0.19 -31.15
CA LEU A 587 6.56 -0.21 -29.80
C LEU A 587 5.34 -0.47 -28.91
N VAL A 588 4.37 0.45 -28.90
CA VAL A 588 3.15 0.34 -28.08
C VAL A 588 2.28 -0.82 -28.55
N ALA A 589 2.08 -0.98 -29.86
CA ALA A 589 1.41 -2.14 -30.44
C ALA A 589 2.12 -3.46 -30.08
N GLY A 590 3.46 -3.45 -30.10
CA GLY A 590 4.28 -4.58 -29.68
C GLY A 590 4.08 -4.97 -28.22
N VAL A 591 4.11 -3.99 -27.30
CA VAL A 591 3.88 -4.18 -25.85
C VAL A 591 2.50 -4.76 -25.56
N ILE A 592 1.47 -4.28 -26.26
CA ILE A 592 0.10 -4.81 -26.15
C ILE A 592 0.03 -6.25 -26.69
N GLN A 593 0.62 -6.52 -27.86
CA GLN A 593 0.61 -7.86 -28.47
C GLN A 593 1.39 -8.90 -27.65
N ALA A 594 2.49 -8.49 -27.02
CA ALA A 594 3.32 -9.30 -26.13
C ALA A 594 2.71 -9.49 -24.72
N GLU A 595 1.54 -8.90 -24.43
CA GLU A 595 0.86 -8.95 -23.13
C GLU A 595 1.68 -8.31 -21.97
N LEU A 596 2.65 -7.45 -22.31
CA LEU A 596 3.55 -6.75 -21.37
C LEU A 596 3.00 -5.41 -20.84
N LEU A 597 1.80 -5.00 -21.27
CA LEU A 597 1.23 -3.70 -20.92
C LEU A 597 1.18 -3.49 -19.39
N THR A 598 0.58 -4.42 -18.64
CA THR A 598 0.49 -4.32 -17.18
C THR A 598 1.85 -4.35 -16.48
N THR A 599 2.85 -5.02 -17.06
CA THR A 599 4.23 -5.00 -16.56
C THR A 599 4.82 -3.59 -16.64
N LEU A 600 4.68 -2.91 -17.79
CA LEU A 600 5.24 -1.58 -18.02
C LEU A 600 4.38 -0.42 -17.47
N GLN A 601 3.18 -0.70 -16.96
CA GLN A 601 2.36 0.26 -16.20
C GLN A 601 2.54 0.15 -14.66
N SER A 602 3.21 -0.90 -14.18
CA SER A 602 3.43 -1.14 -12.74
C SER A 602 4.35 -0.11 -12.07
N ASP A 603 4.36 -0.09 -10.74
CA ASP A 603 5.26 0.74 -9.94
C ASP A 603 6.72 0.40 -10.27
N GLY A 604 7.43 1.37 -10.86
CA GLY A 604 8.84 1.28 -11.23
C GLY A 604 9.79 1.70 -10.10
N PRO A 605 10.86 2.46 -10.38
CA PRO A 605 11.18 3.04 -11.68
C PRO A 605 11.75 2.02 -12.68
N PHE A 606 11.53 2.27 -13.97
CA PHE A 606 12.15 1.57 -15.08
C PHE A 606 12.99 2.54 -15.94
N THR A 607 13.87 2.00 -16.79
CA THR A 607 14.48 2.76 -17.88
C THR A 607 14.19 2.03 -19.18
N VAL A 608 13.53 2.68 -20.13
CA VAL A 608 13.16 2.05 -21.41
C VAL A 608 13.82 2.75 -22.59
N PHE A 609 14.61 1.97 -23.33
CA PHE A 609 15.23 2.40 -24.57
C PHE A 609 14.23 2.22 -25.72
N ALA A 610 13.40 3.23 -25.97
CA ALA A 610 12.27 3.15 -26.89
C ALA A 610 12.73 3.27 -28.36
N PRO A 611 12.56 2.24 -29.20
CA PRO A 611 12.92 2.32 -30.62
C PRO A 611 11.82 3.00 -31.43
N THR A 612 12.19 3.96 -32.26
CA THR A 612 11.23 4.64 -33.16
C THR A 612 10.58 3.68 -34.16
N ASP A 613 9.45 4.08 -34.74
CA ASP A 613 8.77 3.31 -35.81
C ASP A 613 9.68 2.99 -37.01
N GLN A 614 10.60 3.90 -37.35
CA GLN A 614 11.61 3.65 -38.38
C GLN A 614 12.60 2.56 -37.95
N ALA A 615 12.98 2.52 -36.67
CA ALA A 615 13.84 1.47 -36.12
C ALA A 615 13.18 0.08 -36.20
N PHE A 616 11.87 -0.03 -35.93
CA PHE A 616 11.10 -1.27 -36.11
C PHE A 616 11.03 -1.71 -37.58
N ALA A 617 10.83 -0.76 -38.50
CA ALA A 617 10.83 -1.02 -39.94
C ALA A 617 12.21 -1.48 -40.45
N ASP A 618 13.29 -0.81 -40.04
CA ASP A 618 14.66 -1.15 -40.44
C ASP A 618 15.16 -2.46 -39.82
N ALA A 619 14.63 -2.85 -38.65
CA ALA A 619 14.83 -4.18 -38.05
C ALA A 619 14.03 -5.29 -38.76
N GLY A 620 13.09 -4.95 -39.65
CA GLY A 620 12.26 -5.90 -40.39
C GLY A 620 11.21 -6.63 -39.54
N ILE A 621 10.76 -6.03 -38.43
CA ILE A 621 9.83 -6.66 -37.48
C ILE A 621 8.38 -6.50 -37.98
N ASP A 622 7.80 -7.60 -38.50
CA ASP A 622 6.37 -7.68 -38.83
C ASP A 622 5.57 -8.18 -37.61
N LEU A 623 4.91 -7.26 -36.91
CA LEU A 623 4.04 -7.57 -35.77
C LEU A 623 2.89 -8.52 -36.15
N ALA A 624 2.32 -8.41 -37.36
CA ALA A 624 1.23 -9.27 -37.79
C ALA A 624 1.70 -10.72 -37.99
N ALA A 625 2.93 -10.93 -38.47
CA ALA A 625 3.55 -12.26 -38.55
C ALA A 625 3.86 -12.84 -37.15
N LEU A 626 4.17 -11.99 -36.17
CA LEU A 626 4.45 -12.39 -34.78
C LEU A 626 3.20 -12.69 -33.92
N ASN A 627 1.98 -12.58 -34.46
CA ASN A 627 0.75 -12.84 -33.70
C ASN A 627 0.42 -14.35 -33.60
N THR A 628 1.40 -15.12 -33.09
CA THR A 628 1.31 -16.54 -32.71
C THR A 628 1.85 -16.69 -31.28
N SER A 629 1.57 -17.79 -30.57
CA SER A 629 2.06 -17.95 -29.19
C SER A 629 3.60 -17.89 -29.07
N GLU A 630 4.32 -18.46 -30.04
CA GLU A 630 5.78 -18.45 -30.12
C GLU A 630 6.32 -17.07 -30.58
N GLY A 631 5.63 -16.42 -31.52
CA GLY A 631 5.96 -15.06 -31.96
C GLY A 631 5.72 -14.00 -30.88
N LYS A 632 4.66 -14.14 -30.08
CA LYS A 632 4.38 -13.29 -28.91
C LYS A 632 5.47 -13.42 -27.84
N GLN A 633 5.92 -14.64 -27.55
CA GLN A 633 6.99 -14.84 -26.57
C GLN A 633 8.33 -14.29 -27.08
N THR A 634 8.64 -14.51 -28.36
CA THR A 634 9.81 -13.88 -29.03
C THR A 634 9.77 -12.35 -28.95
N LEU A 635 8.59 -11.76 -29.19
CA LEU A 635 8.36 -10.31 -29.10
C LEU A 635 8.48 -9.82 -27.65
N ALA A 636 8.00 -10.58 -26.67
CA ALA A 636 8.14 -10.26 -25.26
C ALA A 636 9.62 -10.24 -24.81
N ASP A 637 10.42 -11.23 -25.21
CA ASP A 637 11.86 -11.28 -24.90
C ASP A 637 12.63 -10.10 -25.51
N ILE A 638 12.33 -9.75 -26.78
CA ILE A 638 12.89 -8.56 -27.43
C ILE A 638 12.50 -7.29 -26.67
N LEU A 639 11.23 -7.11 -26.33
CA LEU A 639 10.75 -5.90 -25.66
C LEU A 639 11.32 -5.76 -24.24
N LEU A 640 11.36 -6.84 -23.46
CA LEU A 640 11.96 -6.84 -22.12
C LEU A 640 13.48 -6.59 -22.13
N TYR A 641 14.16 -6.79 -23.26
CA TYR A 641 15.57 -6.41 -23.45
C TYR A 641 15.78 -4.91 -23.69
N HIS A 642 14.72 -4.14 -23.91
CA HIS A 642 14.78 -2.66 -23.93
C HIS A 642 14.55 -2.04 -22.55
N VAL A 643 14.23 -2.84 -21.53
CA VAL A 643 13.81 -2.38 -20.19
C VAL A 643 14.89 -2.70 -19.16
N LEU A 644 15.33 -1.71 -18.40
CA LEU A 644 16.06 -1.91 -17.14
C LEU A 644 15.10 -1.77 -15.95
N ALA A 645 15.34 -2.55 -14.89
CA ALA A 645 14.76 -2.27 -13.58
C ALA A 645 15.62 -1.19 -12.89
N GLY A 646 15.00 -0.09 -12.49
CA GLY A 646 15.69 1.11 -11.99
C GLY A 646 15.75 2.25 -13.01
N GLU A 647 15.95 3.46 -12.49
CA GLU A 647 16.14 4.69 -13.26
C GLU A 647 17.63 4.89 -13.59
N VAL A 648 17.97 5.07 -14.86
CA VAL A 648 19.35 5.31 -15.34
C VAL A 648 19.38 6.54 -16.25
N PRO A 649 19.29 7.76 -15.68
CA PRO A 649 19.42 9.00 -16.46
C PRO A 649 20.72 9.07 -17.25
N ALA A 650 20.75 9.75 -18.39
CA ALA A 650 21.93 9.83 -19.24
C ALA A 650 23.12 10.53 -18.54
N ALA A 651 22.86 11.38 -17.55
CA ALA A 651 23.89 11.94 -16.67
C ALA A 651 24.58 10.89 -15.76
N ASN A 652 23.92 9.76 -15.50
CA ASN A 652 24.46 8.62 -14.75
C ASN A 652 25.01 7.51 -15.67
N VAL A 653 24.78 7.58 -16.98
CA VAL A 653 25.41 6.69 -17.96
C VAL A 653 26.87 7.10 -18.12
N THR A 654 27.77 6.34 -17.48
CA THR A 654 29.20 6.42 -17.78
C THR A 654 29.55 5.59 -19.00
N ASP A 655 30.68 5.89 -19.64
CA ASP A 655 31.29 4.96 -20.58
C ASP A 655 31.49 3.60 -19.90
N CYS A 656 31.20 2.51 -20.61
CA CYS A 656 31.30 1.15 -20.10
C CYS A 656 30.46 0.79 -18.87
N LEU A 657 29.40 1.55 -18.59
CA LEU A 657 28.32 1.06 -17.73
C LEU A 657 27.72 -0.22 -18.37
N SER A 658 27.45 -1.23 -17.53
CA SER A 658 26.76 -2.48 -17.93
C SER A 658 25.64 -2.75 -16.93
N VAL A 659 24.40 -2.89 -17.40
CA VAL A 659 23.20 -3.08 -16.55
C VAL A 659 22.33 -4.20 -17.11
N ASN A 660 21.85 -5.09 -16.24
CA ASN A 660 20.95 -6.18 -16.62
C ASN A 660 19.55 -5.65 -16.93
N THR A 661 18.98 -6.15 -18.03
CA THR A 661 17.58 -5.87 -18.41
C THR A 661 16.60 -6.70 -17.60
N VAL A 662 15.30 -6.42 -17.74
CA VAL A 662 14.22 -7.26 -17.20
C VAL A 662 14.19 -8.65 -17.85
N ASN A 663 14.69 -8.79 -19.09
CA ASN A 663 14.97 -10.08 -19.73
C ASN A 663 16.21 -10.81 -19.13
N GLY A 664 16.99 -10.16 -18.27
CA GLY A 664 18.17 -10.72 -17.59
C GLY A 664 19.49 -10.56 -18.35
N ASN A 665 19.44 -10.38 -19.67
CA ASN A 665 20.63 -10.10 -20.49
C ASN A 665 21.13 -8.65 -20.28
N PRO A 666 22.45 -8.38 -20.29
CA PRO A 666 22.97 -7.03 -20.08
C PRO A 666 22.86 -6.11 -21.32
N LEU A 667 22.56 -4.83 -21.07
CA LEU A 667 22.90 -3.72 -21.95
C LEU A 667 24.23 -3.12 -21.51
N SER A 668 25.04 -2.72 -22.48
CA SER A 668 26.33 -2.08 -22.23
C SER A 668 26.44 -0.79 -23.05
N PHE A 669 26.95 0.25 -22.38
CA PHE A 669 26.84 1.64 -22.80
C PHE A 669 28.18 2.22 -23.26
N THR A 670 28.13 3.22 -24.14
CA THR A 670 29.31 3.93 -24.63
C THR A 670 29.01 5.41 -24.75
N VAL A 671 29.92 6.26 -24.26
CA VAL A 671 29.71 7.72 -24.16
C VAL A 671 30.80 8.44 -24.95
N GLY A 672 30.46 8.82 -26.18
CA GLY A 672 31.38 9.45 -27.14
C GLY A 672 31.12 10.93 -27.37
N THR A 673 31.96 11.57 -28.17
CA THR A 673 31.75 12.95 -28.67
C THR A 673 30.48 13.10 -29.53
N SER A 674 29.88 11.98 -29.94
CA SER A 674 28.65 11.90 -30.73
C SER A 674 27.37 11.74 -29.89
N GLY A 675 27.48 11.53 -28.58
CA GLY A 675 26.35 11.22 -27.68
C GLY A 675 26.49 9.88 -26.96
N VAL A 676 25.38 9.42 -26.37
CA VAL A 676 25.27 8.11 -25.70
C VAL A 676 24.84 7.05 -26.71
N MET A 677 25.47 5.88 -26.65
CA MET A 677 25.11 4.70 -27.43
C MET A 677 24.85 3.51 -26.50
N VAL A 678 23.89 2.66 -26.89
CA VAL A 678 23.51 1.43 -26.17
C VAL A 678 23.53 0.25 -27.14
N ASN A 679 24.43 -0.72 -26.92
CA ASN A 679 24.67 -1.86 -27.82
C ASN A 679 24.70 -1.52 -29.34
N GLY A 680 25.26 -0.36 -29.68
CA GLY A 680 25.40 0.12 -31.06
C GLY A 680 24.18 0.86 -31.65
N ALA A 681 23.10 1.03 -30.89
CA ALA A 681 22.05 2.01 -31.20
C ALA A 681 22.44 3.39 -30.63
N ASN A 682 22.10 4.47 -31.33
CA ASN A 682 22.30 5.84 -30.85
C ASN A 682 21.10 6.28 -30.01
N VAL A 683 21.34 6.89 -28.84
CA VAL A 683 20.29 7.58 -28.08
C VAL A 683 20.08 8.96 -28.70
N THR A 684 18.93 9.13 -29.35
CA THR A 684 18.56 10.33 -30.13
C THR A 684 17.87 11.40 -29.28
N ALA A 685 17.23 10.99 -28.18
CA ALA A 685 16.78 11.86 -27.10
C ALA A 685 16.92 11.11 -25.77
N THR A 686 17.45 11.79 -24.75
CA THR A 686 17.65 11.24 -23.41
C THR A 686 16.59 11.77 -22.44
N ASP A 687 16.40 11.07 -21.32
CA ASP A 687 15.75 11.61 -20.12
C ASP A 687 14.32 12.16 -20.39
N VAL A 688 13.52 11.41 -21.15
CA VAL A 688 12.09 11.69 -21.29
C VAL A 688 11.39 11.15 -20.04
N ASP A 689 11.16 12.03 -19.08
CA ASP A 689 10.53 11.74 -17.78
C ASP A 689 9.17 11.02 -17.95
N THR A 690 8.97 9.95 -17.19
CA THR A 690 7.68 9.26 -17.05
C THR A 690 7.33 9.12 -15.56
N SER A 691 6.06 8.91 -15.22
CA SER A 691 5.66 8.71 -13.82
C SER A 691 6.04 7.33 -13.25
N ASN A 692 6.64 6.44 -14.04
CA ASN A 692 7.21 5.17 -13.57
C ASN A 692 8.62 4.90 -14.07
N GLY A 693 9.38 5.93 -14.42
CA GLY A 693 10.73 5.78 -14.95
C GLY A 693 11.12 6.88 -15.94
N ILE A 694 11.97 6.50 -16.89
CA ILE A 694 12.43 7.37 -17.97
C ILE A 694 12.47 6.63 -19.30
N ILE A 695 12.31 7.37 -20.39
CA ILE A 695 12.50 6.88 -21.76
C ILE A 695 13.75 7.51 -22.38
N HIS A 696 14.56 6.67 -23.03
CA HIS A 696 15.65 7.08 -23.93
C HIS A 696 15.29 6.65 -25.35
N ILE A 697 15.07 7.59 -26.27
CA ILE A 697 14.63 7.29 -27.65
C ILE A 697 15.82 6.83 -28.49
N ILE A 698 15.74 5.65 -29.10
CA ILE A 698 16.83 5.05 -29.90
C ILE A 698 16.49 4.87 -31.39
N ASP A 699 17.53 4.88 -32.22
CA ASP A 699 17.42 4.78 -33.69
C ASP A 699 17.37 3.34 -34.24
N LYS A 700 17.50 2.32 -33.38
CA LYS A 700 17.59 0.92 -33.78
C LYS A 700 17.01 0.00 -32.69
N VAL A 701 16.24 -1.04 -33.07
CA VAL A 701 15.76 -2.05 -32.11
C VAL A 701 16.93 -2.85 -31.52
N LEU A 702 16.93 -3.01 -30.20
CA LEU A 702 17.86 -3.85 -29.45
C LEU A 702 17.39 -5.30 -29.51
N THR A 703 18.07 -6.13 -30.30
CA THR A 703 17.94 -7.58 -30.24
C THR A 703 18.91 -8.15 -29.20
N PRO A 704 18.52 -9.11 -28.35
CA PRO A 704 19.45 -9.82 -27.46
C PRO A 704 20.64 -10.42 -28.23
N THR A 705 21.81 -9.79 -28.10
CA THR A 705 23.08 -10.34 -28.59
C THR A 705 23.69 -11.20 -27.50
N ALA A 706 24.23 -12.37 -27.86
CA ALA A 706 24.76 -13.32 -26.87
C ALA A 706 25.97 -12.77 -26.07
N THR A 707 26.66 -11.76 -26.59
CA THR A 707 27.94 -11.27 -26.07
C THR A 707 28.02 -9.75 -25.83
N PRO A 708 27.18 -9.12 -24.97
CA PRO A 708 27.17 -7.65 -24.82
C PRO A 708 28.43 -7.04 -24.18
N ASN A 709 29.21 -7.86 -23.46
CA ASN A 709 30.46 -7.53 -22.78
C ASN A 709 31.57 -8.45 -23.29
N ASP A 710 31.81 -8.46 -24.60
CA ASP A 710 32.91 -9.21 -25.23
C ASP A 710 34.31 -8.77 -24.74
N ILE A 711 35.34 -9.53 -25.10
CA ILE A 711 36.74 -9.26 -24.70
C ILE A 711 37.25 -7.89 -25.20
N PRO A 712 37.16 -7.51 -26.49
CA PRO A 712 37.57 -6.18 -26.95
C PRO A 712 36.88 -5.04 -26.20
N ARG A 713 35.57 -5.17 -25.95
CA ARG A 713 34.79 -4.16 -25.21
C ARG A 713 35.23 -4.10 -23.75
N THR A 714 35.31 -5.24 -23.07
CA THR A 714 35.73 -5.31 -21.66
C THR A 714 37.15 -4.80 -21.47
N ALA A 715 38.06 -5.06 -22.42
CA ALA A 715 39.40 -4.49 -22.43
C ALA A 715 39.35 -2.95 -22.51
N GLN A 716 38.60 -2.38 -23.46
CA GLN A 716 38.41 -0.92 -23.58
C GLN A 716 37.92 -0.31 -22.26
N CYS A 717 36.97 -0.97 -21.60
CA CYS A 717 36.35 -0.53 -20.35
C CYS A 717 37.28 -0.43 -19.14
N THR A 718 38.45 -1.09 -19.17
CA THR A 718 39.43 -0.99 -18.08
C THR A 718 40.14 0.36 -17.99
N GLY A 719 40.13 1.17 -19.06
CA GLY A 719 40.89 2.41 -19.18
C GLY A 719 42.43 2.24 -19.24
N VAL A 720 42.96 1.01 -19.14
CA VAL A 720 44.41 0.70 -19.14
C VAL A 720 44.85 -0.22 -20.29
N HIS A 721 43.97 -0.46 -21.27
CA HIS A 721 44.23 -1.32 -22.44
C HIS A 721 43.97 -0.57 -23.76
N ASN A 722 44.15 0.75 -23.79
CA ASN A 722 43.87 1.58 -24.97
C ASN A 722 44.72 1.15 -26.17
N SER A 723 45.99 0.82 -25.92
CA SER A 723 46.98 0.32 -26.88
C SER A 723 46.64 -1.09 -27.36
N LEU A 724 46.12 -1.95 -26.47
CA LEU A 724 45.67 -3.29 -26.83
C LEU A 724 44.48 -3.21 -27.80
N VAL A 725 43.47 -2.40 -27.49
CA VAL A 725 42.26 -2.24 -28.30
C VAL A 725 42.58 -1.56 -29.64
N ALA A 726 43.42 -0.51 -29.63
CA ALA A 726 43.92 0.11 -30.85
C ALA A 726 44.70 -0.91 -31.72
N GLY A 727 45.53 -1.75 -31.10
CA GLY A 727 46.27 -2.82 -31.77
C GLY A 727 45.35 -3.88 -32.39
N VAL A 728 44.32 -4.33 -31.65
CA VAL A 728 43.30 -5.30 -32.13
C VAL A 728 42.52 -4.75 -33.32
N ILE A 729 42.16 -3.47 -33.31
CA ILE A 729 41.51 -2.79 -34.44
C ILE A 729 42.47 -2.69 -35.63
N GLN A 730 43.72 -2.26 -35.41
CA GLN A 730 44.73 -2.10 -36.45
C GLN A 730 45.17 -3.42 -37.10
N ALA A 731 45.12 -4.52 -36.34
CA ALA A 731 45.40 -5.89 -36.78
C ALA A 731 44.17 -6.62 -37.38
N GLU A 732 43.03 -5.93 -37.53
CA GLU A 732 41.75 -6.46 -38.03
C GLU A 732 41.18 -7.65 -37.20
N LEU A 733 41.66 -7.84 -35.97
CA LEU A 733 41.29 -8.93 -35.06
C LEU A 733 39.99 -8.70 -34.28
N LEU A 734 39.39 -7.50 -34.36
CA LEU A 734 38.20 -7.12 -33.59
C LEU A 734 37.09 -8.17 -33.67
N THR A 735 36.62 -8.52 -34.88
CA THR A 735 35.55 -9.50 -35.08
C THR A 735 35.93 -10.93 -34.69
N THR A 736 37.23 -11.24 -34.60
CA THR A 736 37.71 -12.55 -34.14
C THR A 736 37.56 -12.67 -32.62
N LEU A 737 37.92 -11.62 -31.89
CA LEU A 737 37.83 -11.56 -30.43
C LEU A 737 36.41 -11.22 -29.92
N GLN A 738 35.47 -10.89 -30.80
CA GLN A 738 34.03 -10.80 -30.51
C GLN A 738 33.26 -12.11 -30.78
N GLY A 739 33.90 -13.14 -31.33
CA GLY A 739 33.27 -14.44 -31.62
C GLY A 739 32.93 -15.25 -30.37
N ASP A 740 32.16 -16.33 -30.53
CA ASP A 740 31.47 -17.07 -29.45
C ASP A 740 32.38 -17.61 -28.31
N GLY A 741 33.69 -17.75 -28.54
CA GLY A 741 34.64 -18.17 -27.51
C GLY A 741 34.47 -19.64 -27.05
N PRO A 742 34.82 -19.96 -25.79
CA PRO A 742 35.48 -19.12 -24.81
C PRO A 742 36.97 -18.89 -25.17
N PHE A 743 37.47 -17.70 -24.87
CA PHE A 743 38.90 -17.37 -24.93
C PHE A 743 39.45 -17.03 -23.54
N THR A 744 40.77 -17.08 -23.38
CA THR A 744 41.46 -16.42 -22.25
C THR A 744 42.47 -15.46 -22.83
N VAL A 745 42.34 -14.17 -22.52
CA VAL A 745 43.22 -13.12 -23.04
C VAL A 745 44.03 -12.51 -21.91
N PHE A 746 45.33 -12.72 -21.99
CA PHE A 746 46.31 -12.08 -21.12
C PHE A 746 46.53 -10.66 -21.65
N ALA A 747 45.84 -9.67 -21.10
CA ALA A 747 45.78 -8.31 -21.62
C ALA A 747 46.93 -7.46 -21.04
N PRO A 748 47.93 -7.04 -21.84
CA PRO A 748 49.03 -6.21 -21.36
C PRO A 748 48.61 -4.74 -21.31
N THR A 749 48.86 -4.11 -20.17
CA THR A 749 48.50 -2.70 -19.93
C THR A 749 49.19 -1.72 -20.89
N ASP A 750 48.67 -0.50 -20.99
CA ASP A 750 49.29 0.61 -21.74
C ASP A 750 50.73 0.89 -21.31
N GLN A 751 51.04 0.72 -20.02
CA GLN A 751 52.41 0.80 -19.51
C GLN A 751 53.27 -0.36 -20.03
N ALA A 752 52.74 -1.57 -20.09
CA ALA A 752 53.42 -2.74 -20.66
C ALA A 752 53.76 -2.56 -22.15
N PHE A 753 52.83 -2.00 -22.95
CA PHE A 753 53.09 -1.64 -24.35
C PHE A 753 54.20 -0.58 -24.49
N SER A 754 54.19 0.43 -23.62
CA SER A 754 55.23 1.47 -23.56
C SER A 754 56.60 0.90 -23.18
N ASP A 755 56.66 0.02 -22.18
CA ASP A 755 57.91 -0.56 -21.69
C ASP A 755 58.48 -1.63 -22.64
N ALA A 756 57.63 -2.29 -23.41
CA ALA A 756 58.02 -3.12 -24.56
C ALA A 756 58.50 -2.30 -25.78
N GLY A 757 58.31 -0.97 -25.77
CA GLY A 757 58.73 -0.07 -26.85
C GLY A 757 57.90 -0.18 -28.13
N ILE A 758 56.63 -0.62 -28.04
CA ILE A 758 55.77 -0.88 -29.19
C ILE A 758 55.06 0.41 -29.64
N ASP A 759 55.49 0.97 -30.77
CA ASP A 759 54.81 2.07 -31.46
C ASP A 759 53.82 1.54 -32.51
N LEU A 760 52.52 1.59 -32.21
CA LEU A 760 51.46 1.18 -33.12
C LEU A 760 51.46 1.99 -34.44
N ALA A 761 51.81 3.28 -34.42
CA ALA A 761 51.85 4.10 -35.62
C ALA A 761 53.00 3.70 -36.56
N ALA A 762 54.10 3.17 -36.02
CA ALA A 762 55.17 2.55 -36.81
C ALA A 762 54.78 1.19 -37.41
N LEU A 763 53.75 0.53 -36.85
CA LEU A 763 53.24 -0.77 -37.29
C LEU A 763 52.08 -0.70 -38.30
N ASP A 764 51.66 0.48 -38.78
CA ASP A 764 50.64 0.62 -39.84
C ASP A 764 51.22 0.35 -41.26
N THR A 765 51.87 -0.80 -41.39
CA THR A 765 52.37 -1.38 -42.65
C THR A 765 51.87 -2.82 -42.78
N PRO A 766 51.80 -3.42 -43.98
CA PRO A 766 51.35 -4.81 -44.12
C PRO A 766 52.19 -5.79 -43.29
N GLU A 767 53.51 -5.59 -43.26
CA GLU A 767 54.46 -6.37 -42.48
C GLU A 767 54.35 -6.08 -40.97
N GLY A 768 54.16 -4.82 -40.58
CA GLY A 768 53.94 -4.41 -39.20
C GLY A 768 52.64 -4.95 -38.61
N LYS A 769 51.57 -4.98 -39.41
CA LYS A 769 50.29 -5.60 -39.06
C LYS A 769 50.41 -7.10 -38.90
N ALA A 770 51.11 -7.79 -39.80
CA ALA A 770 51.36 -9.23 -39.64
C ALA A 770 52.10 -9.56 -38.33
N ALA A 771 53.12 -8.77 -37.96
CA ALA A 771 53.82 -8.92 -36.68
C ALA A 771 52.93 -8.57 -35.47
N LEU A 772 52.08 -7.54 -35.59
CA LEU A 772 51.13 -7.16 -34.54
C LEU A 772 50.05 -8.23 -34.34
N THR A 773 49.51 -8.82 -35.41
CA THR A 773 48.60 -9.97 -35.35
C THR A 773 49.27 -11.16 -34.66
N ASP A 774 50.52 -11.48 -35.02
CA ASP A 774 51.28 -12.60 -34.43
C ASP A 774 51.45 -12.44 -32.90
N ILE A 775 51.90 -11.25 -32.47
CA ILE A 775 52.03 -10.89 -31.05
C ILE A 775 50.68 -10.93 -30.33
N LEU A 776 49.63 -10.33 -30.89
CA LEU A 776 48.31 -10.29 -30.25
C LEU A 776 47.71 -11.69 -30.10
N LEU A 777 47.89 -12.60 -31.06
CA LEU A 777 47.43 -13.99 -30.95
C LEU A 777 48.24 -14.83 -29.96
N TYR A 778 49.47 -14.42 -29.59
CA TYR A 778 50.24 -15.04 -28.50
C TYR A 778 49.72 -14.64 -27.11
N HIS A 779 48.85 -13.62 -27.01
CA HIS A 779 48.17 -13.24 -25.77
C HIS A 779 46.82 -13.96 -25.58
N VAL A 780 46.37 -14.74 -26.57
CA VAL A 780 45.07 -15.43 -26.55
C VAL A 780 45.29 -16.93 -26.38
N VAL A 781 44.60 -17.57 -25.44
CA VAL A 781 44.40 -19.03 -25.37
C VAL A 781 42.98 -19.34 -25.83
N ALA A 782 42.81 -20.42 -26.59
CA ALA A 782 41.50 -20.96 -26.93
C ALA A 782 41.01 -21.86 -25.78
N GLY A 783 39.91 -21.47 -25.13
CA GLY A 783 39.44 -22.07 -23.87
C GLY A 783 39.46 -21.08 -22.71
N GLU A 784 38.76 -21.43 -21.64
CA GLU A 784 38.69 -20.67 -20.39
C GLU A 784 39.73 -21.21 -19.40
N VAL A 785 40.64 -20.34 -18.94
CA VAL A 785 41.67 -20.67 -17.94
C VAL A 785 41.55 -19.67 -16.77
N PRO A 786 40.60 -19.88 -15.84
CA PRO A 786 40.50 -19.08 -14.62
C PRO A 786 41.74 -19.27 -13.74
N ALA A 787 42.14 -18.25 -12.97
CA ALA A 787 43.27 -18.32 -12.06
C ALA A 787 43.09 -19.41 -10.98
N ALA A 788 41.84 -19.71 -10.59
CA ALA A 788 41.53 -20.83 -9.71
C ALA A 788 41.85 -22.22 -10.31
N ASN A 789 41.94 -22.35 -11.64
CA ASN A 789 42.34 -23.57 -12.34
C ASN A 789 43.84 -23.60 -12.67
N VAL A 790 44.57 -22.49 -12.48
CA VAL A 790 46.02 -22.44 -12.71
C VAL A 790 46.75 -23.12 -11.56
N THR A 791 47.44 -24.22 -11.86
CA THR A 791 48.36 -24.88 -10.92
C THR A 791 49.80 -24.49 -11.21
N GLU A 792 50.68 -24.66 -10.21
CA GLU A 792 52.12 -24.60 -10.41
C GLU A 792 52.55 -25.55 -11.56
N CYS A 793 53.48 -25.10 -12.39
CA CYS A 793 53.94 -25.81 -13.60
C CYS A 793 52.88 -26.13 -14.67
N MET A 794 51.70 -25.49 -14.67
CA MET A 794 50.75 -25.59 -15.79
C MET A 794 51.29 -24.91 -17.06
N SER A 795 50.86 -25.37 -18.24
CA SER A 795 51.08 -24.70 -19.53
C SER A 795 49.82 -24.74 -20.40
N ALA A 796 49.69 -23.80 -21.34
CA ALA A 796 48.58 -23.75 -22.30
C ALA A 796 49.05 -23.30 -23.69
N ASP A 797 48.43 -23.83 -24.74
CA ASP A 797 48.69 -23.42 -26.13
C ASP A 797 47.94 -22.13 -26.47
N THR A 798 48.66 -21.16 -27.05
CA THR A 798 48.05 -19.90 -27.53
C THR A 798 47.45 -20.07 -28.93
N VAL A 799 46.62 -19.13 -29.38
CA VAL A 799 46.05 -19.10 -30.74
C VAL A 799 47.13 -18.89 -31.81
N ASN A 800 48.28 -18.33 -31.43
CA ASN A 800 49.50 -18.30 -32.26
C ASN A 800 50.10 -19.72 -32.49
N GLY A 801 49.88 -20.65 -31.56
CA GLY A 801 50.41 -22.03 -31.61
C GLY A 801 51.73 -22.23 -30.86
N ASN A 802 52.27 -21.19 -30.22
CA ASN A 802 53.35 -21.30 -29.25
C ASN A 802 52.75 -21.42 -27.82
N PRO A 803 53.35 -22.22 -26.91
CA PRO A 803 52.84 -22.34 -25.55
C PRO A 803 53.18 -21.13 -24.68
N ILE A 804 52.35 -20.92 -23.66
CA ILE A 804 52.63 -20.12 -22.46
C ILE A 804 52.64 -21.03 -21.22
N SER A 805 53.25 -20.56 -20.14
CA SER A 805 53.51 -21.34 -18.94
C SER A 805 53.20 -20.55 -17.68
N PHE A 806 52.75 -21.24 -16.63
CA PHE A 806 52.25 -20.60 -15.40
C PHE A 806 53.05 -20.98 -14.15
N THR A 807 53.07 -20.06 -13.19
CA THR A 807 53.51 -20.28 -11.81
C THR A 807 52.53 -19.59 -10.86
N VAL A 808 52.46 -20.04 -9.60
CA VAL A 808 51.54 -19.47 -8.57
C VAL A 808 52.27 -19.02 -7.30
N SER A 809 53.59 -19.20 -7.24
CA SER A 809 54.44 -18.85 -6.09
C SER A 809 54.57 -17.33 -5.90
N GLY A 810 53.63 -16.76 -5.13
CA GLY A 810 53.56 -15.31 -4.82
C GLY A 810 52.45 -14.55 -5.56
N GLY A 811 51.72 -15.23 -6.45
CA GLY A 811 50.72 -14.67 -7.35
C GLY A 811 50.71 -15.46 -8.65
N VAL A 812 49.67 -15.32 -9.48
CA VAL A 812 49.67 -15.97 -10.81
C VAL A 812 50.60 -15.19 -11.73
N MET A 813 51.56 -15.88 -12.34
CA MET A 813 52.39 -15.36 -13.43
C MET A 813 52.18 -16.17 -14.70
N VAL A 814 52.35 -15.52 -15.85
CA VAL A 814 52.33 -16.13 -17.19
C VAL A 814 53.63 -15.77 -17.90
N ASN A 815 54.48 -16.78 -18.12
CA ASN A 815 55.91 -16.63 -18.38
C ASN A 815 56.52 -15.64 -17.36
N ASP A 816 57.17 -14.57 -17.80
CA ASP A 816 57.75 -13.53 -16.93
C ASP A 816 56.75 -12.45 -16.49
N ALA A 817 55.50 -12.46 -16.97
CA ALA A 817 54.52 -11.40 -16.71
C ALA A 817 53.64 -11.72 -15.48
N ASN A 818 53.47 -10.75 -14.58
CA ASN A 818 52.60 -10.89 -13.42
C ASN A 818 51.14 -10.64 -13.82
N VAL A 819 50.22 -11.51 -13.41
CA VAL A 819 48.77 -11.24 -13.51
C VAL A 819 48.38 -10.28 -12.38
N THR A 820 48.33 -8.99 -12.72
CA THR A 820 47.99 -7.88 -11.80
C THR A 820 46.51 -7.83 -11.42
N THR A 821 45.63 -8.33 -12.30
CA THR A 821 44.21 -8.56 -12.02
C THR A 821 43.76 -9.81 -12.77
N ALA A 822 43.39 -10.85 -12.03
CA ALA A 822 42.91 -12.11 -12.61
C ALA A 822 41.39 -12.12 -12.79
N ASP A 823 40.90 -13.09 -13.59
CA ASP A 823 39.49 -13.50 -13.67
C ASP A 823 38.51 -12.35 -13.98
N VAL A 824 38.91 -11.40 -14.84
CA VAL A 824 38.00 -10.37 -15.38
C VAL A 824 37.06 -11.05 -16.39
N ALA A 825 35.91 -11.48 -15.90
CA ALA A 825 34.91 -12.19 -16.68
C ALA A 825 34.34 -11.33 -17.83
N THR A 826 34.19 -11.95 -18.99
CA THR A 826 33.59 -11.36 -20.21
C THR A 826 32.53 -12.33 -20.74
N SER A 827 31.65 -11.88 -21.64
CA SER A 827 30.60 -12.77 -22.19
C SER A 827 31.12 -13.82 -23.18
N ASN A 828 32.39 -13.80 -23.58
CA ASN A 828 33.01 -14.80 -24.45
C ASN A 828 34.39 -15.29 -23.94
N GLY A 829 34.65 -15.22 -22.63
CA GLY A 829 35.91 -15.67 -22.05
C GLY A 829 36.35 -14.91 -20.78
N ILE A 830 37.63 -15.01 -20.45
CA ILE A 830 38.27 -14.30 -19.32
C ILE A 830 39.39 -13.38 -19.83
N ILE A 831 39.54 -12.22 -19.19
CA ILE A 831 40.73 -11.37 -19.28
C ILE A 831 41.58 -11.52 -18.00
N HIS A 832 42.88 -11.71 -18.17
CA HIS A 832 43.90 -11.60 -17.13
C HIS A 832 44.79 -10.39 -17.43
N VAL A 833 44.78 -9.37 -16.58
CA VAL A 833 45.55 -8.13 -16.80
C VAL A 833 47.01 -8.34 -16.41
N ILE A 834 47.95 -8.11 -17.33
CA ILE A 834 49.38 -8.38 -17.14
C ILE A 834 50.28 -7.13 -17.25
N ASP A 835 51.41 -7.16 -16.54
CA ASP A 835 52.37 -6.05 -16.43
C ASP A 835 53.40 -5.95 -17.56
N LYS A 836 53.47 -6.94 -18.47
CA LYS A 836 54.40 -7.01 -19.60
C LYS A 836 53.69 -7.53 -20.85
N VAL A 837 54.14 -7.10 -22.03
CA VAL A 837 53.71 -7.74 -23.30
C VAL A 837 54.39 -9.11 -23.41
N LEU A 838 53.60 -10.16 -23.62
CA LEU A 838 54.10 -11.51 -23.90
C LEU A 838 54.76 -11.54 -25.28
N THR A 839 55.99 -12.03 -25.31
CA THR A 839 56.72 -12.37 -26.54
C THR A 839 57.14 -13.84 -26.47
N PRO A 840 57.12 -14.61 -27.57
CA PRO A 840 57.54 -16.01 -27.55
C PRO A 840 59.00 -16.19 -27.10
N THR A 841 59.19 -16.72 -25.89
CA THR A 841 60.49 -17.09 -25.31
C THR A 841 60.72 -18.60 -25.38
N VAL A 842 61.97 -19.04 -25.54
CA VAL A 842 62.29 -20.36 -26.11
C VAL A 842 62.31 -21.55 -25.14
N THR A 843 62.32 -21.35 -23.82
CA THR A 843 62.61 -22.42 -22.84
C THR A 843 61.67 -22.41 -21.61
N PRO A 844 60.43 -22.94 -21.71
CA PRO A 844 59.51 -23.00 -20.57
C PRO A 844 59.93 -23.91 -19.40
N ASN A 845 60.87 -24.86 -19.62
CA ASN A 845 61.22 -25.92 -18.67
C ASN A 845 62.72 -25.90 -18.31
N ASP A 846 63.22 -24.87 -17.62
CA ASP A 846 64.62 -24.84 -17.14
C ASP A 846 64.87 -25.77 -15.93
N ILE A 847 66.13 -25.92 -15.50
CA ILE A 847 66.50 -26.76 -14.34
C ILE A 847 65.80 -26.31 -13.04
N PRO A 848 65.89 -25.05 -12.57
CA PRO A 848 65.19 -24.60 -11.36
C PRO A 848 63.69 -24.87 -11.37
N ARG A 849 63.01 -24.59 -12.48
CA ARG A 849 61.58 -24.89 -12.64
C ARG A 849 61.33 -26.40 -12.62
N THR A 850 62.11 -27.18 -13.37
CA THR A 850 61.90 -28.64 -13.43
C THR A 850 62.11 -29.27 -12.05
N ALA A 851 63.12 -28.83 -11.30
CA ALA A 851 63.31 -29.21 -9.90
C ALA A 851 62.08 -28.86 -9.03
N GLN A 852 61.54 -27.63 -9.14
CA GLN A 852 60.32 -27.22 -8.44
C GLN A 852 59.12 -28.12 -8.80
N CYS A 853 58.92 -28.45 -10.08
CA CYS A 853 57.82 -29.28 -10.55
C CYS A 853 57.87 -30.74 -10.06
N THR A 854 59.02 -31.25 -9.61
CA THR A 854 59.11 -32.61 -9.05
C THR A 854 58.41 -32.80 -7.71
N GLY A 855 58.15 -31.71 -6.97
CA GLY A 855 57.56 -31.74 -5.64
C GLY A 855 58.43 -32.32 -4.51
N VAL A 856 59.65 -32.79 -4.80
CA VAL A 856 60.57 -33.40 -3.81
C VAL A 856 61.91 -32.65 -3.64
N HIS A 857 62.03 -31.46 -4.23
CA HIS A 857 63.22 -30.62 -4.22
C HIS A 857 62.92 -29.19 -3.71
N ASN A 858 61.91 -29.02 -2.86
CA ASN A 858 61.47 -27.71 -2.37
C ASN A 858 62.60 -26.96 -1.62
N SER A 859 63.37 -27.70 -0.83
CA SER A 859 64.54 -27.24 -0.08
C SER A 859 65.73 -26.89 -0.99
N LEU A 860 65.91 -27.64 -2.09
CA LEU A 860 66.90 -27.32 -3.10
C LEU A 860 66.57 -26.00 -3.79
N VAL A 861 65.33 -25.83 -4.25
CA VAL A 861 64.86 -24.61 -4.94
C VAL A 861 64.88 -23.40 -4.00
N ALA A 862 64.39 -23.55 -2.76
CA ALA A 862 64.49 -22.52 -1.73
C ALA A 862 65.95 -22.15 -1.42
N GLY A 863 66.84 -23.15 -1.37
CA GLY A 863 68.28 -22.95 -1.23
C GLY A 863 68.90 -22.16 -2.39
N VAL A 864 68.59 -22.52 -3.64
CA VAL A 864 69.05 -21.84 -4.86
C VAL A 864 68.60 -20.38 -4.90
N ILE A 865 67.34 -20.11 -4.51
CA ILE A 865 66.81 -18.74 -4.41
C ILE A 865 67.54 -17.97 -3.29
N GLN A 866 67.69 -18.57 -2.10
CA GLN A 866 68.36 -17.94 -0.97
C GLN A 866 69.85 -17.67 -1.23
N ALA A 867 70.53 -18.54 -1.97
CA ALA A 867 71.92 -18.38 -2.39
C ALA A 867 72.09 -17.44 -3.61
N GLU A 868 71.01 -16.86 -4.13
CA GLU A 868 71.00 -15.97 -5.31
C GLU A 868 71.54 -16.64 -6.59
N LEU A 869 71.44 -17.97 -6.68
CA LEU A 869 71.92 -18.80 -7.79
C LEU A 869 70.88 -19.05 -8.89
N LEU A 870 69.64 -18.61 -8.72
CA LEU A 870 68.52 -18.88 -9.65
C LEU A 870 68.88 -18.55 -11.11
N SER A 871 69.28 -17.31 -11.40
CA SER A 871 69.67 -16.87 -12.76
C SER A 871 70.92 -17.57 -13.31
N THR A 872 71.77 -18.14 -12.45
CA THR A 872 72.93 -18.94 -12.87
C THR A 872 72.49 -20.30 -13.41
N LEU A 873 71.47 -20.91 -12.78
CA LEU A 873 70.93 -22.21 -13.17
C LEU A 873 69.84 -22.13 -14.25
N GLN A 874 69.36 -20.93 -14.59
CA GLN A 874 68.51 -20.66 -15.76
C GLN A 874 69.32 -20.30 -17.03
N GLY A 875 70.66 -20.20 -16.95
CA GLY A 875 71.51 -19.89 -18.11
C GLY A 875 71.63 -21.05 -19.11
N ASP A 876 72.15 -20.75 -20.32
CA ASP A 876 72.14 -21.60 -21.53
C ASP A 876 72.66 -23.06 -21.41
N GLY A 877 73.32 -23.43 -20.31
CA GLY A 877 73.74 -24.81 -20.02
C GLY A 877 74.83 -25.38 -20.96
N PRO A 878 74.95 -26.71 -21.08
CA PRO A 878 74.27 -27.72 -20.27
C PRO A 878 74.90 -27.90 -18.88
N PHE A 879 74.06 -28.17 -17.87
CA PHE A 879 74.49 -28.55 -16.53
C PHE A 879 74.03 -29.97 -16.18
N THR A 880 74.69 -30.60 -15.20
CA THR A 880 74.16 -31.77 -14.49
C THR A 880 74.01 -31.41 -13.03
N ILE A 881 72.81 -31.50 -12.47
CA ILE A 881 72.59 -31.30 -11.03
C ILE A 881 72.26 -32.63 -10.37
N PHE A 882 73.09 -33.05 -9.42
CA PHE A 882 72.75 -34.09 -8.47
C PHE A 882 71.83 -33.47 -7.41
N ALA A 883 70.53 -33.53 -7.60
CA ALA A 883 69.53 -32.85 -6.79
C ALA A 883 69.14 -33.70 -5.56
N PRO A 884 69.51 -33.29 -4.33
CA PRO A 884 69.14 -34.03 -3.13
C PRO A 884 67.69 -33.74 -2.74
N THR A 885 66.96 -34.79 -2.38
CA THR A 885 65.54 -34.67 -2.01
C THR A 885 65.32 -33.84 -0.72
N ASP A 886 64.09 -33.41 -0.47
CA ASP A 886 63.69 -32.75 0.77
C ASP A 886 63.95 -33.61 2.02
N GLN A 887 63.85 -34.93 1.89
CA GLN A 887 64.24 -35.86 2.95
C GLN A 887 65.76 -35.82 3.17
N ALA A 888 66.56 -35.80 2.09
CA ALA A 888 68.02 -35.68 2.17
C ALA A 888 68.47 -34.39 2.88
N PHE A 889 67.83 -33.26 2.59
CA PHE A 889 68.07 -31.99 3.30
C PHE A 889 67.73 -32.07 4.79
N THR A 890 66.63 -32.76 5.11
CA THR A 890 66.18 -32.99 6.50
C THR A 890 67.16 -33.89 7.26
N ASP A 891 67.60 -35.00 6.67
CA ASP A 891 68.51 -35.96 7.28
C ASP A 891 69.95 -35.41 7.41
N ALA A 892 70.34 -34.50 6.51
CA ALA A 892 71.57 -33.71 6.65
C ALA A 892 71.49 -32.60 7.72
N GLY A 893 70.31 -32.35 8.30
CA GLY A 893 70.10 -31.35 9.36
C GLY A 893 70.22 -29.90 8.89
N ILE A 894 70.01 -29.62 7.60
CA ILE A 894 70.25 -28.30 7.00
C ILE A 894 69.02 -27.39 7.17
N ASP A 895 69.05 -26.55 8.20
CA ASP A 895 68.09 -25.46 8.38
C ASP A 895 68.45 -24.25 7.50
N LEU A 896 67.73 -24.10 6.37
CA LEU A 896 67.88 -22.95 5.47
C LEU A 896 67.64 -21.61 6.18
N SER A 897 66.75 -21.55 7.17
CA SER A 897 66.43 -20.31 7.87
C SER A 897 67.61 -19.82 8.73
N ALA A 898 68.36 -20.74 9.33
CA ALA A 898 69.61 -20.44 10.04
C ALA A 898 70.73 -19.97 9.09
N LEU A 899 70.70 -20.41 7.82
CA LEU A 899 71.67 -20.04 6.78
C LEU A 899 71.37 -18.69 6.10
N ASN A 900 70.33 -17.94 6.48
CA ASN A 900 70.00 -16.64 5.86
C ASN A 900 70.86 -15.45 6.34
N THR A 901 72.10 -15.71 6.76
CA THR A 901 73.12 -14.69 7.03
C THR A 901 74.06 -14.58 5.82
N THR A 902 74.86 -13.51 5.69
CA THR A 902 75.81 -13.39 4.56
C THR A 902 76.85 -14.52 4.52
N GLU A 903 77.26 -15.01 5.70
CA GLU A 903 78.17 -16.16 5.83
C GLU A 903 77.44 -17.48 5.55
N GLY A 904 76.23 -17.66 6.09
CA GLY A 904 75.38 -18.82 5.81
C GLY A 904 74.99 -18.96 4.33
N LYS A 905 74.71 -17.85 3.64
CA LYS A 905 74.45 -17.81 2.19
C LYS A 905 75.69 -18.22 1.38
N ALA A 906 76.89 -17.86 1.83
CA ALA A 906 78.13 -18.28 1.18
C ALA A 906 78.36 -19.80 1.35
N THR A 907 78.17 -20.34 2.56
CA THR A 907 78.20 -21.79 2.82
C THR A 907 77.14 -22.54 2.02
N LEU A 908 75.92 -22.02 1.96
CA LEU A 908 74.81 -22.59 1.18
C LEU A 908 75.13 -22.57 -0.33
N SER A 909 75.72 -21.49 -0.85
CA SER A 909 76.17 -21.39 -2.23
C SER A 909 77.26 -22.41 -2.56
N ASP A 910 78.24 -22.62 -1.67
CA ASP A 910 79.30 -23.62 -1.86
C ASP A 910 78.76 -25.05 -1.87
N ILE A 911 77.88 -25.39 -0.91
CA ILE A 911 77.18 -26.69 -0.88
C ILE A 911 76.37 -26.89 -2.17
N LEU A 912 75.58 -25.91 -2.60
CA LEU A 912 74.75 -26.03 -3.80
C LEU A 912 75.59 -26.16 -5.08
N LEU A 913 76.73 -25.45 -5.17
CA LEU A 913 77.66 -25.58 -6.30
C LEU A 913 78.50 -26.87 -6.26
N TYR A 914 78.57 -27.57 -5.13
CA TYR A 914 79.13 -28.93 -5.05
C TYR A 914 78.20 -30.00 -5.66
N HIS A 915 76.89 -29.72 -5.75
CA HIS A 915 75.91 -30.60 -6.39
C HIS A 915 75.82 -30.44 -7.92
N VAL A 916 76.42 -29.39 -8.48
CA VAL A 916 76.38 -29.11 -9.92
C VAL A 916 77.69 -29.52 -10.59
N VAL A 917 77.62 -30.20 -11.71
CA VAL A 917 78.73 -30.41 -12.66
C VAL A 917 78.45 -29.59 -13.92
N ALA A 918 79.47 -28.91 -14.43
CA ALA A 918 79.39 -28.19 -15.70
C ALA A 918 79.53 -29.18 -16.87
N GLY A 919 78.53 -29.23 -17.75
CA GLY A 919 78.39 -30.26 -18.77
C GLY A 919 77.35 -31.33 -18.40
N GLU A 920 77.01 -32.16 -19.38
CA GLU A 920 76.02 -33.23 -19.29
C GLU A 920 76.71 -34.56 -18.92
N VAL A 921 76.28 -35.20 -17.82
CA VAL A 921 76.79 -36.49 -17.35
C VAL A 921 75.62 -37.46 -17.12
N PRO A 922 75.04 -38.04 -18.19
CA PRO A 922 73.99 -39.05 -18.06
C PRO A 922 74.48 -40.28 -17.29
N ALA A 923 73.59 -40.99 -16.59
CA ALA A 923 73.96 -42.12 -15.74
C ALA A 923 74.62 -43.26 -16.54
N ALA A 924 74.23 -43.43 -17.81
CA ALA A 924 74.84 -44.38 -18.74
C ALA A 924 76.34 -44.13 -19.04
N ASN A 925 76.87 -42.94 -18.72
CA ASN A 925 78.28 -42.58 -18.92
C ASN A 925 79.14 -42.73 -17.65
N VAL A 926 78.55 -43.12 -16.50
CA VAL A 926 79.27 -43.28 -15.24
C VAL A 926 79.89 -44.68 -15.15
N THR A 927 81.14 -44.76 -14.69
CA THR A 927 81.85 -46.04 -14.46
C THR A 927 82.35 -46.14 -13.02
N ASP A 928 82.54 -47.36 -12.52
CA ASP A 928 83.08 -47.56 -11.18
C ASP A 928 84.48 -46.94 -11.01
N CYS A 929 84.74 -46.38 -9.83
CA CYS A 929 85.94 -45.59 -9.50
C CYS A 929 86.18 -44.35 -10.40
N MET A 930 85.16 -43.84 -11.09
CA MET A 930 85.23 -42.55 -11.80
C MET A 930 85.27 -41.37 -10.83
N SER A 931 85.77 -40.22 -11.28
CA SER A 931 85.60 -38.94 -10.59
C SER A 931 85.39 -37.79 -11.57
N ALA A 932 84.71 -36.73 -11.12
CA ALA A 932 84.48 -35.48 -11.84
C ALA A 932 84.55 -34.30 -10.87
N ASN A 933 84.77 -33.09 -11.37
CA ASN A 933 84.78 -31.89 -10.52
C ASN A 933 83.41 -31.21 -10.55
N ALA A 934 82.89 -30.83 -9.38
CA ALA A 934 81.74 -29.96 -9.27
C ALA A 934 82.09 -28.49 -9.62
N VAL A 935 81.08 -27.62 -9.73
CA VAL A 935 81.25 -26.20 -10.09
C VAL A 935 82.01 -25.41 -9.02
N ASN A 936 81.95 -25.83 -7.74
CA ASN A 936 82.83 -25.25 -6.71
C ASN A 936 84.32 -25.69 -6.82
N GLY A 937 84.63 -26.65 -7.70
CA GLY A 937 85.97 -27.14 -7.99
C GLY A 937 86.44 -28.34 -7.17
N GLN A 938 85.65 -28.84 -6.23
CA GLN A 938 85.96 -30.07 -5.49
C GLN A 938 85.62 -31.34 -6.30
N PRO A 939 86.31 -32.48 -6.05
CA PRO A 939 86.02 -33.74 -6.71
C PRO A 939 84.79 -34.44 -6.09
N LEU A 940 83.98 -35.02 -6.96
CA LEU A 940 82.97 -36.04 -6.69
C LEU A 940 83.54 -37.39 -7.16
N ALA A 941 83.39 -38.43 -6.36
CA ALA A 941 83.72 -39.81 -6.74
C ALA A 941 82.44 -40.59 -7.09
N PHE A 942 82.54 -41.53 -8.03
CA PHE A 942 81.41 -42.36 -8.46
C PHE A 942 81.73 -43.84 -8.32
N THR A 943 80.73 -44.60 -7.88
CA THR A 943 80.79 -46.06 -7.80
C THR A 943 79.56 -46.68 -8.44
N VAL A 944 79.72 -47.84 -9.08
CA VAL A 944 78.67 -48.51 -9.85
C VAL A 944 78.47 -49.93 -9.33
N GLY A 945 77.44 -50.12 -8.52
CA GLY A 945 76.97 -51.41 -8.03
C GLY A 945 75.65 -51.81 -8.69
N ASP A 946 74.66 -52.18 -7.90
CA ASP A 946 73.27 -52.36 -8.37
C ASP A 946 72.60 -51.01 -8.75
N SER A 947 73.19 -49.89 -8.32
CA SER A 947 72.82 -48.51 -8.65
C SER A 947 74.06 -47.64 -8.87
N VAL A 948 73.87 -46.44 -9.43
CA VAL A 948 74.91 -45.41 -9.50
C VAL A 948 74.91 -44.63 -8.19
N MET A 949 76.09 -44.44 -7.60
CA MET A 949 76.29 -43.59 -6.42
C MET A 949 77.30 -42.48 -6.71
N VAL A 950 77.11 -41.33 -6.07
CA VAL A 950 78.00 -40.16 -6.08
C VAL A 950 78.39 -39.81 -4.65
N ASN A 951 79.70 -39.83 -4.36
CA ASN A 951 80.27 -39.99 -3.01
C ASN A 951 79.57 -41.15 -2.25
N ASP A 952 78.68 -40.84 -1.31
CA ASP A 952 77.88 -41.84 -0.56
C ASP A 952 76.38 -41.70 -0.82
N ALA A 953 75.97 -40.85 -1.76
CA ALA A 953 74.58 -40.63 -2.13
C ALA A 953 74.19 -41.54 -3.30
N THR A 954 73.07 -42.25 -3.18
CA THR A 954 72.49 -43.08 -4.24
C THR A 954 71.68 -42.22 -5.20
N VAL A 955 71.86 -42.41 -6.51
CA VAL A 955 70.96 -41.83 -7.52
C VAL A 955 69.65 -42.64 -7.53
N ILE A 956 68.59 -42.04 -7.00
CA ILE A 956 67.23 -42.62 -6.92
C ILE A 956 66.53 -42.56 -8.29
N THR A 957 66.73 -41.46 -9.03
CA THR A 957 66.13 -41.25 -10.35
C THR A 957 67.13 -40.49 -11.21
N ALA A 958 67.64 -41.18 -12.22
CA ALA A 958 68.62 -40.63 -13.15
C ALA A 958 67.96 -39.96 -14.37
N ASP A 959 68.74 -39.15 -15.08
CA ASP A 959 68.46 -38.71 -16.45
C ASP A 959 67.10 -37.98 -16.61
N VAL A 960 66.78 -37.05 -15.69
CA VAL A 960 65.62 -36.16 -15.83
C VAL A 960 65.97 -34.99 -16.74
N ASP A 961 65.47 -35.03 -17.98
CA ASP A 961 65.67 -34.01 -19.02
C ASP A 961 65.09 -32.63 -18.63
N THR A 962 65.83 -31.57 -18.96
CA THR A 962 65.40 -30.18 -18.85
C THR A 962 65.85 -29.37 -20.07
N SER A 963 65.36 -28.15 -20.25
CA SER A 963 65.72 -27.32 -21.42
C SER A 963 67.17 -26.80 -21.42
N ASN A 964 67.89 -26.88 -20.29
CA ASN A 964 69.28 -26.44 -20.15
C ASN A 964 70.19 -27.43 -19.38
N GLY A 965 69.83 -28.72 -19.32
CA GLY A 965 70.67 -29.79 -18.75
C GLY A 965 69.89 -30.99 -18.19
N ILE A 966 70.51 -31.75 -17.29
CA ILE A 966 69.95 -32.96 -16.66
C ILE A 966 69.92 -32.84 -15.13
N ILE A 967 68.89 -33.41 -14.50
CA ILE A 967 68.81 -33.62 -13.06
C ILE A 967 68.96 -35.12 -12.73
N HIS A 968 69.81 -35.45 -11.75
CA HIS A 968 69.89 -36.75 -11.08
C HIS A 968 69.40 -36.61 -9.64
N VAL A 969 68.30 -37.26 -9.27
CA VAL A 969 67.74 -37.21 -7.92
C VAL A 969 68.57 -38.10 -6.98
N ILE A 970 69.03 -37.56 -5.85
CA ILE A 970 69.87 -38.29 -4.87
C ILE A 970 69.26 -38.34 -3.44
N ASP A 971 69.64 -39.36 -2.69
CA ASP A 971 69.13 -39.67 -1.33
C ASP A 971 69.82 -38.92 -0.17
N LYS A 972 71.01 -38.37 -0.38
CA LYS A 972 71.84 -37.68 0.63
C LYS A 972 72.38 -36.35 0.06
N VAL A 973 72.40 -35.29 0.86
CA VAL A 973 73.10 -34.04 0.48
C VAL A 973 74.61 -34.28 0.45
N LEU A 974 75.25 -33.92 -0.66
CA LEU A 974 76.70 -33.95 -0.84
C LEU A 974 77.34 -32.80 -0.06
N THR A 975 78.30 -33.08 0.81
CA THR A 975 78.98 -32.05 1.60
C THR A 975 80.43 -31.88 1.16
N PRO A 976 80.95 -30.64 1.10
CA PRO A 976 82.37 -30.34 0.90
C PRO A 976 83.37 -31.06 1.83
N SER A 977 82.88 -31.70 2.90
CA SER A 977 83.63 -32.46 3.90
C SER A 977 83.70 -33.97 3.67
N ASP A 978 82.87 -34.56 2.79
CA ASP A 978 82.91 -36.01 2.49
C ASP A 978 84.23 -36.35 1.75
N THR A 979 85.28 -36.79 2.45
CA THR A 979 86.61 -37.03 1.84
C THR A 979 86.63 -38.26 0.93
N PRO A 980 86.79 -38.13 -0.41
CA PRO A 980 86.80 -39.30 -1.27
C PRO A 980 88.11 -40.08 -1.11
N ASN A 981 88.01 -41.41 -0.98
CA ASN A 981 89.12 -42.38 -0.84
C ASN A 981 89.74 -42.50 0.58
N ASP A 982 88.91 -42.76 1.60
CA ASP A 982 89.35 -43.20 2.94
C ASP A 982 90.04 -44.59 2.97
N ILE A 983 90.49 -45.04 4.15
CA ILE A 983 91.12 -46.37 4.34
C ILE A 983 90.20 -47.54 3.91
N PRO A 984 88.99 -47.74 4.45
CA PRO A 984 88.10 -48.82 4.03
C PRO A 984 87.82 -48.86 2.52
N ARG A 985 87.49 -47.70 1.93
CA ARG A 985 87.17 -47.55 0.50
C ARG A 985 88.39 -47.83 -0.37
N THR A 986 89.56 -47.32 0.00
CA THR A 986 90.81 -47.62 -0.72
C THR A 986 91.18 -49.10 -0.58
N ALA A 987 91.01 -49.71 0.59
CA ALA A 987 91.25 -51.14 0.80
C ALA A 987 90.35 -52.00 -0.09
N GLN A 988 89.06 -51.65 -0.22
CA GLN A 988 88.11 -52.30 -1.13
C GLN A 988 88.59 -52.21 -2.59
N CYS A 989 89.04 -51.03 -3.04
CA CYS A 989 89.61 -50.83 -4.38
C CYS A 989 90.92 -51.61 -4.66
N THR A 990 91.59 -52.20 -3.66
CA THR A 990 92.78 -53.06 -3.90
C THR A 990 92.44 -54.49 -4.32
N GLY A 991 91.22 -54.97 -4.08
CA GLY A 991 90.75 -56.29 -4.48
C GLY A 991 91.36 -57.51 -3.76
N VAL A 992 92.24 -57.32 -2.75
CA VAL A 992 92.93 -58.42 -2.01
C VAL A 992 92.71 -58.40 -0.49
N HIS A 993 91.78 -57.55 -0.04
CA HIS A 993 91.41 -57.32 1.36
C HIS A 993 89.88 -57.45 1.57
N ASN A 994 89.20 -58.24 0.74
CA ASN A 994 87.76 -58.42 0.77
C ASN A 994 87.27 -59.02 2.10
N SER A 995 88.01 -59.98 2.66
CA SER A 995 87.77 -60.58 3.97
C SER A 995 87.99 -59.57 5.09
N LEU A 996 88.97 -58.68 4.97
CA LEU A 996 89.20 -57.61 5.94
C LEU A 996 88.07 -56.58 5.94
N VAL A 997 87.64 -56.12 4.77
CA VAL A 997 86.52 -55.16 4.63
C VAL A 997 85.22 -55.78 5.13
N ALA A 998 84.93 -57.04 4.78
CA ALA A 998 83.78 -57.77 5.30
C ALA A 998 83.82 -57.94 6.83
N ALA A 999 85.00 -58.21 7.41
CA ALA A 999 85.18 -58.32 8.85
C ALA A 999 84.97 -56.96 9.56
N VAL A 1000 85.51 -55.87 9.01
CA VAL A 1000 85.33 -54.49 9.51
C VAL A 1000 83.87 -54.07 9.50
N ILE A 1001 83.12 -54.42 8.45
CA ILE A 1001 81.68 -54.19 8.37
C ILE A 1001 80.94 -55.04 9.41
N GLN A 1002 81.24 -56.35 9.50
CA GLN A 1002 80.58 -57.24 10.45
C GLN A 1002 80.86 -56.88 11.92
N ALA A 1003 82.05 -56.37 12.25
CA ALA A 1003 82.40 -55.91 13.59
C ALA A 1003 81.90 -54.48 13.93
N ASP A 1004 81.13 -53.87 13.03
CA ASP A 1004 80.59 -52.51 13.14
C ASP A 1004 81.68 -51.42 13.31
N LEU A 1005 82.87 -51.67 12.73
CA LEU A 1005 84.07 -50.81 12.82
C LEU A 1005 84.29 -49.87 11.63
N LEU A 1006 83.41 -49.92 10.61
CA LEU A 1006 83.58 -49.15 9.37
C LEU A 1006 83.78 -47.65 9.63
N SER A 1007 82.87 -47.02 10.37
CA SER A 1007 82.95 -45.59 10.73
C SER A 1007 84.19 -45.23 11.55
N THR A 1008 84.68 -46.16 12.37
CA THR A 1008 85.92 -45.97 13.16
C THR A 1008 87.15 -45.84 12.26
N LEU A 1009 87.15 -46.49 11.10
CA LEU A 1009 88.23 -46.42 10.10
C LEU A 1009 88.02 -45.37 9.00
N GLN A 1010 86.83 -44.73 8.93
CA GLN A 1010 86.57 -43.60 8.05
C GLN A 1010 86.83 -42.22 8.69
N GLY A 1011 86.92 -42.14 10.02
CA GLY A 1011 87.18 -40.87 10.73
C GLY A 1011 88.53 -40.21 10.41
N ASP A 1012 88.68 -38.95 10.81
CA ASP A 1012 89.76 -37.99 10.42
C ASP A 1012 91.21 -38.49 10.48
N GLY A 1013 91.51 -39.51 11.29
CA GLY A 1013 92.82 -40.13 11.39
C GLY A 1013 93.93 -39.20 11.93
N PRO A 1014 95.20 -39.35 11.49
CA PRO A 1014 95.68 -40.39 10.58
C PRO A 1014 95.74 -41.75 11.27
N PHE A 1015 95.29 -42.81 10.59
CA PHE A 1015 95.48 -44.19 11.05
C PHE A 1015 96.60 -44.91 10.29
N THR A 1016 97.18 -45.93 10.91
CA THR A 1016 98.00 -46.94 10.24
C THR A 1016 97.33 -48.31 10.39
N LEU A 1017 96.82 -48.85 9.30
CA LEU A 1017 96.17 -50.16 9.26
C LEU A 1017 97.17 -51.23 8.81
N PHE A 1018 97.43 -52.22 9.66
CA PHE A 1018 98.16 -53.43 9.28
C PHE A 1018 97.17 -54.46 8.72
N ALA A 1019 96.86 -54.35 7.43
CA ALA A 1019 95.83 -55.10 6.72
C ALA A 1019 96.27 -56.55 6.41
N PRO A 1020 95.70 -57.59 7.06
CA PRO A 1020 95.91 -58.97 6.65
C PRO A 1020 95.21 -59.24 5.31
N THR A 1021 95.91 -59.92 4.39
CA THR A 1021 95.33 -60.36 3.12
C THR A 1021 94.21 -61.39 3.32
N ASP A 1022 93.36 -61.60 2.31
CA ASP A 1022 92.28 -62.60 2.38
C ASP A 1022 92.77 -64.02 2.68
N GLN A 1023 93.98 -64.39 2.22
CA GLN A 1023 94.61 -65.68 2.58
C GLN A 1023 94.99 -65.77 4.06
N ALA A 1024 95.34 -64.65 4.69
CA ALA A 1024 95.71 -64.63 6.11
C ALA A 1024 94.51 -64.93 7.03
N PHE A 1025 93.30 -64.47 6.66
CA PHE A 1025 92.05 -64.83 7.36
C PHE A 1025 91.75 -66.33 7.24
N ILE A 1026 91.94 -66.91 6.04
CA ILE A 1026 91.75 -68.34 5.78
C ILE A 1026 92.74 -69.17 6.61
N ASP A 1027 94.02 -68.79 6.61
CA ASP A 1027 95.08 -69.49 7.36
C ASP A 1027 94.93 -69.37 8.88
N ALA A 1028 94.29 -68.31 9.38
CA ALA A 1028 93.90 -68.15 10.78
C ALA A 1028 92.67 -69.00 11.19
N GLY A 1029 91.93 -69.55 10.23
CA GLY A 1029 90.73 -70.36 10.48
C GLY A 1029 89.51 -69.54 10.92
N ILE A 1030 89.47 -68.24 10.61
CA ILE A 1030 88.39 -67.33 11.02
C ILE A 1030 87.24 -67.43 10.00
N ASP A 1031 86.15 -68.10 10.40
CA ASP A 1031 84.90 -68.11 9.64
C ASP A 1031 83.96 -67.01 10.15
N LEU A 1032 83.88 -65.92 9.38
CA LEU A 1032 83.03 -64.76 9.69
C LEU A 1032 81.55 -65.16 9.88
N ALA A 1033 81.04 -66.15 9.16
CA ALA A 1033 79.64 -66.59 9.31
C ALA A 1033 79.37 -67.19 10.70
N THR A 1034 80.38 -67.78 11.35
CA THR A 1034 80.26 -68.29 12.74
C THR A 1034 80.37 -67.19 13.80
N LEU A 1035 80.98 -66.05 13.46
CA LEU A 1035 81.19 -64.91 14.36
C LEU A 1035 80.09 -63.84 14.26
N ASN A 1036 78.91 -64.17 13.71
CA ASN A 1036 77.81 -63.22 13.54
C ASN A 1036 76.76 -63.26 14.67
N THR A 1037 77.12 -63.76 15.86
CA THR A 1037 76.38 -63.52 17.12
C THR A 1037 76.91 -62.23 17.78
N PRO A 1038 76.21 -61.62 18.76
CA PRO A 1038 76.73 -60.45 19.47
C PRO A 1038 78.11 -60.68 20.12
N GLU A 1039 78.34 -61.86 20.67
CA GLU A 1039 79.60 -62.28 21.31
C GLU A 1039 80.69 -62.55 20.27
N GLY A 1040 80.31 -63.13 19.12
CA GLY A 1040 81.18 -63.30 17.96
C GLY A 1040 81.62 -61.97 17.36
N LYS A 1041 80.70 -61.00 17.22
CA LYS A 1041 80.99 -59.62 16.79
C LYS A 1041 81.93 -58.91 17.76
N ALA A 1042 81.71 -59.03 19.07
CA ALA A 1042 82.61 -58.47 20.08
C ALA A 1042 84.03 -59.04 19.96
N THR A 1043 84.15 -60.37 19.80
CA THR A 1043 85.43 -61.06 19.58
C THR A 1043 86.10 -60.59 18.28
N LEU A 1044 85.34 -60.43 17.20
CA LEU A 1044 85.84 -59.95 15.90
C LEU A 1044 86.29 -58.49 15.96
N SER A 1045 85.59 -57.65 16.73
CA SER A 1045 85.93 -56.24 16.93
C SER A 1045 87.26 -56.09 17.67
N ASP A 1046 87.49 -56.86 18.74
CA ASP A 1046 88.76 -56.90 19.46
C ASP A 1046 89.92 -57.36 18.54
N ILE A 1047 89.73 -58.45 17.79
CA ILE A 1047 90.67 -58.92 16.75
C ILE A 1047 91.03 -57.77 15.78
N LEU A 1048 90.05 -57.05 15.24
CA LEU A 1048 90.29 -56.04 14.21
C LEU A 1048 90.92 -54.75 14.78
N LEU A 1049 90.50 -54.30 15.95
CA LEU A 1049 91.14 -53.16 16.64
C LEU A 1049 92.60 -53.47 17.04
N HIS A 1050 92.96 -54.75 17.17
CA HIS A 1050 94.35 -55.19 17.35
C HIS A 1050 95.21 -55.09 16.06
N HIS A 1051 94.63 -54.74 14.90
CA HIS A 1051 95.35 -54.45 13.64
C HIS A 1051 95.50 -52.95 13.34
N VAL A 1052 94.85 -52.09 14.11
CA VAL A 1052 94.84 -50.63 13.90
C VAL A 1052 95.80 -49.95 14.87
N TYR A 1053 96.63 -49.05 14.35
CA TYR A 1053 97.40 -48.08 15.14
C TYR A 1053 96.86 -46.66 14.91
N SER A 1054 96.73 -45.89 15.99
CA SER A 1054 96.30 -44.49 15.95
C SER A 1054 97.51 -43.57 15.80
N GLY A 1055 97.65 -42.97 14.61
CA GLY A 1055 98.83 -42.26 14.14
C GLY A 1055 99.32 -42.78 12.78
N SER A 1056 100.05 -41.94 12.04
CA SER A 1056 100.73 -42.34 10.79
C SER A 1056 102.13 -42.87 11.09
N VAL A 1057 102.45 -44.09 10.64
CA VAL A 1057 103.78 -44.69 10.73
C VAL A 1057 104.14 -45.26 9.35
N MET A 1058 105.05 -44.60 8.64
CA MET A 1058 105.54 -45.10 7.35
C MET A 1058 106.55 -46.24 7.56
N SER A 1059 106.82 -47.03 6.53
CA SER A 1059 107.84 -48.10 6.59
C SER A 1059 109.24 -47.60 6.99
N ALA A 1060 109.52 -46.31 6.74
CA ALA A 1060 110.77 -45.63 7.08
C ALA A 1060 110.92 -45.28 8.58
N ASP A 1061 109.83 -45.27 9.36
CA ASP A 1061 109.82 -44.78 10.75
C ASP A 1061 110.07 -45.90 11.79
N LEU A 1062 110.17 -47.16 11.35
CA LEU A 1062 110.21 -48.35 12.20
C LEU A 1062 111.62 -48.70 12.71
N THR A 1063 111.71 -49.13 13.98
CA THR A 1063 112.97 -49.53 14.63
C THR A 1063 112.83 -50.87 15.37
N ASP A 1064 113.93 -51.63 15.46
CA ASP A 1064 113.94 -52.96 16.10
C ASP A 1064 113.65 -52.89 17.60
N GLY A 1065 112.74 -53.73 18.07
CA GLY A 1065 112.29 -53.76 19.48
C GLY A 1065 111.32 -52.65 19.87
N MET A 1066 110.82 -51.86 18.90
CA MET A 1066 109.77 -50.88 19.12
C MET A 1066 108.46 -51.58 19.53
N MET A 1067 107.84 -51.12 20.62
CA MET A 1067 106.49 -51.54 20.99
C MET A 1067 105.49 -50.46 20.58
N VAL A 1068 104.37 -50.88 20.00
CA VAL A 1068 103.21 -50.02 19.70
C VAL A 1068 101.99 -50.55 20.44
N GLN A 1069 101.16 -49.63 20.92
CA GLN A 1069 99.86 -49.96 21.50
C GLN A 1069 98.81 -49.91 20.39
N MET A 1070 98.11 -51.02 20.17
CA MET A 1070 97.04 -51.12 19.18
C MET A 1070 95.74 -50.53 19.74
N VAL A 1071 94.74 -50.24 18.90
CA VAL A 1071 93.51 -49.57 19.34
C VAL A 1071 92.69 -50.41 20.33
N ASN A 1072 92.83 -51.75 20.33
CA ASN A 1072 92.22 -52.61 21.35
C ASN A 1072 92.86 -52.45 22.76
N GLY A 1073 94.01 -51.77 22.85
CA GLY A 1073 94.73 -51.48 24.10
C GLY A 1073 95.92 -52.39 24.39
N ASP A 1074 96.11 -53.48 23.66
CA ASP A 1074 97.27 -54.36 23.80
C ASP A 1074 98.55 -53.76 23.19
N ASN A 1075 99.70 -54.18 23.72
CA ASN A 1075 101.01 -53.79 23.19
C ASN A 1075 101.64 -54.92 22.38
N ILE A 1076 101.98 -54.64 21.12
CA ILE A 1076 102.67 -55.58 20.22
C ILE A 1076 104.07 -55.07 19.88
N THR A 1077 105.03 -55.99 19.73
CA THR A 1077 106.43 -55.65 19.43
C THR A 1077 106.72 -55.79 17.94
N LEU A 1078 107.35 -54.78 17.36
CA LEU A 1078 107.91 -54.77 16.02
C LEU A 1078 109.37 -55.27 16.08
N THR A 1079 109.69 -56.26 15.26
CA THR A 1079 111.04 -56.79 15.08
C THR A 1079 111.53 -56.41 13.68
N VAL A 1080 112.70 -55.78 13.60
CA VAL A 1080 113.32 -55.33 12.35
C VAL A 1080 114.68 -56.02 12.21
N THR A 1081 114.66 -57.21 11.60
CA THR A 1081 115.90 -57.97 11.36
C THR A 1081 116.74 -57.21 10.34
N THR A 1082 118.03 -56.96 10.62
CA THR A 1082 118.93 -56.26 9.70
C THR A 1082 120.03 -57.19 9.18
N GLY A 1083 120.19 -57.28 7.85
CA GLY A 1083 121.18 -58.14 7.19
C GLY A 1083 120.65 -58.81 5.91
N MET A 1084 121.36 -59.85 5.45
CA MET A 1084 120.89 -60.71 4.36
C MET A 1084 119.80 -61.64 4.90
N GLY A 1085 118.53 -61.29 4.61
CA GLY A 1085 117.35 -61.84 5.28
C GLY A 1085 116.60 -60.82 6.15
N ALA A 1086 116.78 -59.52 5.91
CA ALA A 1086 116.05 -58.47 6.59
C ALA A 1086 114.53 -58.54 6.32
N SER A 1087 113.74 -58.38 7.37
CA SER A 1087 112.28 -58.32 7.33
C SER A 1087 111.75 -57.43 8.46
N VAL A 1088 110.59 -56.82 8.23
CA VAL A 1088 109.78 -56.17 9.27
C VAL A 1088 108.66 -57.14 9.65
N SER A 1089 108.57 -57.43 10.94
CA SER A 1089 107.53 -58.31 11.50
C SER A 1089 106.86 -57.66 12.70
N ILE A 1090 105.54 -57.74 12.76
CA ILE A 1090 104.71 -57.25 13.87
C ILE A 1090 104.16 -58.48 14.62
N GLY A 1091 104.61 -58.70 15.85
CA GLY A 1091 104.36 -59.94 16.58
C GLY A 1091 104.91 -61.18 15.85
N ASN A 1092 104.02 -61.95 15.22
CA ASN A 1092 104.34 -63.13 14.42
C ASN A 1092 104.02 -62.98 12.91
N ALA A 1093 103.48 -61.84 12.49
CA ALA A 1093 103.13 -61.51 11.10
C ALA A 1093 104.27 -60.78 10.39
N THR A 1094 104.38 -60.94 9.07
CA THR A 1094 105.37 -60.28 8.21
C THR A 1094 104.69 -59.24 7.32
N VAL A 1095 105.29 -58.06 7.16
CA VAL A 1095 104.82 -57.05 6.21
C VAL A 1095 105.21 -57.47 4.78
N THR A 1096 104.24 -57.52 3.88
CA THR A 1096 104.38 -57.97 2.47
C THR A 1096 104.19 -56.85 1.45
N GLY A 1097 103.53 -55.75 1.84
CA GLY A 1097 103.40 -54.50 1.08
C GLY A 1097 103.28 -53.33 2.05
N ALA A 1098 103.65 -52.12 1.64
CA ALA A 1098 103.78 -50.97 2.55
C ALA A 1098 103.41 -49.63 1.88
N ASP A 1099 103.11 -48.64 2.71
CA ASP A 1099 102.95 -47.22 2.36
C ASP A 1099 101.87 -46.93 1.29
N VAL A 1100 100.70 -47.61 1.36
CA VAL A 1100 99.53 -47.25 0.52
C VAL A 1100 98.83 -46.04 1.12
N MET A 1101 98.81 -44.94 0.37
CA MET A 1101 98.23 -43.65 0.78
C MET A 1101 96.71 -43.60 0.60
N THR A 1102 96.01 -42.96 1.55
CA THR A 1102 94.55 -42.75 1.55
C THR A 1102 94.24 -41.34 2.09
N ALA A 1103 92.98 -40.90 2.05
CA ALA A 1103 92.57 -39.59 2.54
C ALA A 1103 92.79 -39.39 4.06
N ASN A 1104 92.65 -40.47 4.86
CA ASN A 1104 92.70 -40.43 6.33
C ASN A 1104 93.79 -41.35 6.95
N GLY A 1105 94.77 -41.82 6.17
CA GLY A 1105 95.91 -42.57 6.71
C GLY A 1105 96.65 -43.46 5.72
N VAL A 1106 97.27 -44.53 6.25
CA VAL A 1106 98.20 -45.41 5.53
C VAL A 1106 97.86 -46.88 5.77
N ILE A 1107 98.01 -47.72 4.74
CA ILE A 1107 97.84 -49.18 4.84
C ILE A 1107 99.17 -49.90 4.59
N HIS A 1108 99.52 -50.83 5.49
CA HIS A 1108 100.58 -51.83 5.32
C HIS A 1108 99.95 -53.21 5.24
N VAL A 1109 100.34 -54.03 4.26
CA VAL A 1109 99.78 -55.36 4.02
C VAL A 1109 100.59 -56.41 4.80
N ILE A 1110 99.93 -57.34 5.51
CA ILE A 1110 100.57 -58.38 6.32
C ILE A 1110 100.13 -59.82 5.97
N ASP A 1111 100.98 -60.79 6.32
CA ASP A 1111 100.82 -62.22 5.98
C ASP A 1111 99.91 -63.05 6.93
N LYS A 1112 99.53 -62.52 8.10
CA LYS A 1112 98.79 -63.24 9.19
C LYS A 1112 97.89 -62.29 9.99
N VAL A 1113 96.89 -62.86 10.67
CA VAL A 1113 95.98 -62.16 11.60
C VAL A 1113 96.50 -62.22 13.06
N LEU A 1114 96.18 -61.20 13.86
CA LEU A 1114 96.58 -60.98 15.27
C LEU A 1114 95.36 -61.18 16.24
N MET A 1115 95.49 -61.67 17.50
CA MET A 1115 94.40 -62.38 18.25
C MET A 1115 94.24 -62.19 19.82
N PRO A 1116 93.00 -62.13 20.42
CA PRO A 1116 92.62 -61.94 21.88
C PRO A 1116 91.56 -62.98 22.51
N PRO A 1117 90.68 -62.73 23.55
CA PRO A 1117 89.76 -63.71 24.28
C PRO A 1117 88.21 -63.37 24.55
N ALA A 1118 87.40 -64.18 25.34
CA ALA A 1118 85.90 -64.02 25.62
C ALA A 1118 85.25 -64.74 26.91
N GLU A 1119 83.92 -64.54 27.25
CA GLU A 1119 83.11 -65.02 28.47
C GLU A 1119 81.55 -65.34 28.22
N ASP A 1120 80.61 -65.42 29.23
CA ASP A 1120 79.23 -66.12 29.23
C ASP A 1120 77.98 -65.52 30.05
N THR A 1121 76.72 -66.06 29.90
CA THR A 1121 75.45 -66.10 30.78
C THR A 1121 74.04 -65.43 30.41
N ALA A 1122 72.87 -65.89 31.00
CA ALA A 1122 71.41 -65.54 30.72
C ALA A 1122 70.44 -65.62 32.00
N ASP A 1123 69.06 -65.65 32.16
CA ASP A 1123 67.72 -65.88 31.45
C ASP A 1123 66.50 -65.62 32.48
N SER A 1124 65.11 -65.64 32.40
CA SER A 1124 63.87 -65.24 31.59
C SER A 1124 62.55 -65.30 32.55
N THR A 1125 61.19 -65.21 32.34
CA THR A 1125 60.04 -64.97 31.34
C THR A 1125 58.61 -64.77 32.05
N ASP A 1126 57.55 -64.08 31.47
CA ASP A 1126 56.03 -64.25 31.63
C ASP A 1126 55.20 -63.38 30.57
N SER A 1127 53.84 -63.41 30.50
CA SER A 1127 52.99 -63.34 29.25
C SER A 1127 51.90 -62.23 29.01
N GLU A 1128 51.18 -62.31 27.86
CA GLU A 1128 50.34 -61.30 27.14
C GLU A 1128 48.81 -61.64 26.97
N ASP A 1129 48.00 -60.83 26.24
CA ASP A 1129 46.75 -61.23 25.54
C ASP A 1129 46.32 -60.30 24.36
N SER A 1130 45.46 -60.81 23.44
CA SER A 1130 44.69 -60.22 22.30
C SER A 1130 45.35 -60.07 20.89
N ALA A 1131 44.75 -60.68 19.84
CA ALA A 1131 45.29 -60.84 18.44
C ALA A 1131 44.22 -61.22 17.33
N GLN A 1132 44.63 -61.68 16.13
CA GLN A 1132 43.85 -62.08 14.89
C GLN A 1132 43.64 -63.63 14.72
N GLY A 1133 43.25 -64.33 13.62
CA GLY A 1133 42.95 -64.14 12.15
C GLY A 1133 42.71 -65.55 11.48
N ASP A 1134 42.60 -65.89 10.17
CA ASP A 1134 42.25 -65.22 8.88
C ASP A 1134 42.10 -66.28 7.70
N SER A 1135 41.91 -65.88 6.41
CA SER A 1135 42.19 -66.60 5.09
C SER A 1135 41.35 -67.79 4.47
N ASP A 1136 41.41 -67.97 3.10
CA ASP A 1136 41.09 -69.12 2.14
C ASP A 1136 39.63 -69.66 1.88
N ASP A 1137 39.17 -70.37 0.80
CA ASP A 1137 39.65 -70.89 -0.55
C ASP A 1137 38.45 -71.17 -1.56
N SER A 1138 38.64 -71.46 -2.87
CA SER A 1138 37.80 -72.35 -3.77
C SER A 1138 36.87 -71.91 -4.95
N SER A 1139 37.02 -70.75 -5.63
CA SER A 1139 36.35 -70.26 -6.89
C SER A 1139 34.81 -69.99 -6.96
N GLY A 1140 34.39 -68.71 -6.82
CA GLY A 1140 33.01 -68.29 -6.46
C GLY A 1140 32.60 -68.72 -5.04
N ALA A 1141 32.89 -69.98 -4.73
CA ALA A 1141 34.08 -70.33 -3.94
C ALA A 1141 35.08 -69.18 -3.56
N LEU A 1142 36.00 -69.32 -2.60
CA LEU A 1142 36.75 -68.17 -2.01
C LEU A 1142 35.74 -67.19 -1.36
N TRP A 1143 34.73 -67.69 -0.63
CA TRP A 1143 34.76 -68.06 0.81
C TRP A 1143 34.61 -66.84 1.73
N ILE A 1144 33.95 -66.91 2.91
CA ILE A 1144 33.91 -67.98 3.95
C ILE A 1144 35.31 -68.10 4.61
N GLY A 1145 35.43 -68.84 5.72
CA GLY A 1145 36.68 -69.54 6.00
C GLY A 1145 37.70 -68.86 6.92
N ILE A 1146 37.39 -67.72 7.54
CA ILE A 1146 37.07 -67.72 9.00
C ILE A 1146 37.21 -69.13 9.58
N VAL A 1147 38.34 -69.43 10.24
CA VAL A 1147 38.63 -70.78 10.75
C VAL A 1147 37.68 -71.10 11.92
N LEU A 1148 36.54 -71.69 11.54
CA LEU A 1148 35.40 -71.98 12.40
C LEU A 1148 34.71 -70.73 12.98
N LEU A 1149 33.38 -70.73 12.98
CA LEU A 1149 32.72 -70.53 14.27
C LEU A 1149 32.79 -71.88 14.98
N LEU A 1150 32.92 -71.93 16.32
CA LEU A 1150 32.49 -73.11 17.08
C LEU A 1150 30.94 -73.15 17.07
N VAL A 1151 30.45 -73.44 15.86
CA VAL A 1151 29.17 -73.93 15.32
C VAL A 1151 27.92 -73.73 16.20
N ILE A 1152 26.83 -73.22 15.60
CA ILE A 1152 25.54 -73.95 15.37
C ILE A 1152 24.38 -72.97 15.00
N GLY A 1153 23.74 -73.18 13.83
CA GLY A 1153 22.32 -72.84 13.58
C GLY A 1153 21.99 -71.54 12.79
N GLY A 1154 21.04 -71.59 11.83
CA GLY A 1154 20.56 -70.41 11.06
C GLY A 1154 19.15 -70.56 10.43
N GLY A 1155 18.68 -69.57 9.63
CA GLY A 1155 17.52 -69.72 8.69
C GLY A 1155 16.48 -68.57 8.53
N ALA A 1156 16.47 -67.91 7.35
CA ALA A 1156 15.35 -67.35 6.50
C ALA A 1156 14.17 -66.43 6.99
N GLY A 1157 13.83 -65.35 6.21
CA GLY A 1157 12.41 -64.87 5.96
C GLY A 1157 12.08 -63.34 5.85
N ALA A 1158 11.46 -62.87 4.74
CA ALA A 1158 11.21 -61.46 4.25
C ALA A 1158 9.93 -60.64 4.72
N VAL A 1159 9.69 -59.37 4.21
CA VAL A 1159 8.38 -58.67 3.78
C VAL A 1159 7.93 -57.21 4.30
N LEU A 1160 7.71 -56.22 3.37
CA LEU A 1160 6.74 -55.03 3.16
C LEU A 1160 6.33 -53.78 4.09
N PHE A 1161 6.18 -52.54 3.48
CA PHE A 1161 5.03 -51.50 3.48
C PHE A 1161 4.95 -50.03 4.16
N MET A 1162 4.68 -48.95 3.34
CA MET A 1162 3.90 -47.61 3.37
C MET A 1162 3.69 -46.47 4.49
N ARG A 1163 3.75 -45.16 4.04
CA ARG A 1163 2.84 -43.89 4.15
C ARG A 1163 2.76 -42.76 5.30
N SER A 1164 3.11 -41.48 4.93
CA SER A 1164 2.40 -40.11 4.96
C SER A 1164 2.00 -39.14 6.15
N ARG A 1165 2.38 -37.82 6.03
CA ARG A 1165 1.68 -36.46 6.23
C ARG A 1165 1.73 -35.50 7.51
N SER A 1166 2.33 -34.28 7.34
CA SER A 1166 1.99 -32.84 7.72
C SER A 1166 1.83 -32.16 9.14
N GLU A 1167 2.49 -30.96 9.29
CA GLU A 1167 2.10 -29.63 9.92
C GLU A 1167 2.51 -29.10 11.36
N THR A 1168 2.95 -27.80 11.37
CA THR A 1168 3.04 -26.71 12.43
C THR A 1168 3.81 -26.80 13.79
N GLY A 1169 4.87 -25.98 13.94
CA GLY A 1169 4.95 -24.86 14.94
C GLY A 1169 5.38 -25.01 16.43
N GLU A 1170 6.68 -25.20 16.72
CA GLU A 1170 7.46 -24.70 17.93
C GLU A 1170 6.96 -25.00 19.38
N GLU A 1171 7.64 -24.68 20.51
CA GLU A 1171 9.03 -24.21 20.83
C GLU A 1171 9.81 -25.31 21.61
N SER A 1172 10.97 -25.17 22.29
CA SER A 1172 12.01 -24.14 22.51
C SER A 1172 13.28 -24.92 22.93
N SER A 1173 14.38 -24.82 22.19
CA SER A 1173 15.41 -25.88 22.11
C SER A 1173 14.79 -27.25 21.74
N LYS A 1174 15.55 -28.35 21.82
CA LYS A 1174 15.10 -29.75 21.66
C LYS A 1174 14.49 -30.19 20.30
N ASP A 1175 15.27 -31.04 19.64
CA ASP A 1175 14.86 -32.35 19.10
C ASP A 1175 14.18 -32.53 17.70
N PHE A 1176 14.64 -33.62 17.04
CA PHE A 1176 14.04 -34.45 15.97
C PHE A 1176 13.77 -33.99 14.49
N THR A 1177 14.80 -34.20 13.63
CA THR A 1177 14.84 -35.06 12.40
C THR A 1177 14.10 -34.79 11.04
N GLN A 1178 14.90 -34.87 9.94
CA GLN A 1178 14.71 -35.55 8.60
C GLN A 1178 13.57 -35.13 7.61
N GLY A 1179 13.67 -35.30 6.27
CA GLY A 1179 14.80 -35.65 5.36
C GLY A 1179 14.44 -36.37 4.01
N GLY A 1180 15.11 -36.03 2.88
CA GLY A 1180 15.14 -36.81 1.58
C GLY A 1180 14.22 -36.33 0.42
N ILE A 1181 14.42 -36.60 -0.89
CA ILE A 1181 15.46 -37.30 -1.73
C ILE A 1181 15.36 -36.87 -3.25
N LEU A 1182 16.20 -37.40 -4.17
CA LEU A 1182 16.54 -36.82 -5.52
C LEU A 1182 16.21 -37.68 -6.79
N ASN A 1183 16.21 -37.01 -7.97
CA ASN A 1183 16.55 -37.45 -9.37
C ASN A 1183 15.61 -38.23 -10.37
N GLN A 1184 15.21 -37.51 -11.45
CA GLN A 1184 15.48 -37.69 -12.92
C GLN A 1184 15.05 -38.88 -13.85
N LEU A 1185 14.50 -38.48 -15.05
CA LEU A 1185 14.67 -38.94 -16.47
C LEU A 1185 13.90 -40.13 -17.16
N GLN A 1186 13.12 -39.78 -18.23
CA GLN A 1186 12.94 -40.38 -19.61
C GLN A 1186 12.45 -41.87 -19.82
N THR A 1187 11.88 -42.39 -20.95
CA THR A 1187 11.54 -41.97 -22.36
C THR A 1187 10.55 -42.93 -23.10
N VAL A 1188 10.05 -42.57 -24.32
CA VAL A 1188 9.50 -43.37 -25.50
C VAL A 1188 8.24 -44.29 -25.38
N ASP A 1189 7.47 -44.69 -26.42
CA ASP A 1189 7.02 -44.19 -27.77
C ASP A 1189 6.06 -45.24 -28.47
N ALA A 1190 5.39 -44.89 -29.59
CA ALA A 1190 4.64 -45.74 -30.57
C ALA A 1190 3.29 -46.39 -30.12
N ALA A 1191 2.31 -46.86 -30.93
CA ALA A 1191 2.08 -47.07 -32.40
C ALA A 1191 0.54 -47.32 -32.65
N SER A 1192 -0.09 -47.40 -33.85
CA SER A 1192 0.20 -47.04 -35.26
C SER A 1192 -0.99 -47.33 -36.24
N TYR A 1193 -1.17 -46.54 -37.32
CA TYR A 1193 -1.80 -46.86 -38.65
C TYR A 1193 -3.32 -47.17 -38.87
N GLY A 1194 -3.98 -46.30 -39.70
CA GLY A 1194 -4.91 -46.62 -40.81
C GLY A 1194 -6.42 -46.93 -40.56
N ALA A 1195 -7.33 -46.95 -41.54
CA ALA A 1195 -7.46 -46.20 -42.82
C ALA A 1195 -8.80 -46.55 -43.57
N GLN A 1196 -9.67 -45.55 -43.84
CA GLN A 1196 -10.84 -45.60 -44.77
C GLN A 1196 -12.02 -46.57 -44.36
N SER A 1197 -13.27 -46.46 -44.83
CA SER A 1197 -13.80 -45.83 -46.06
C SER A 1197 -15.27 -45.31 -46.03
N THR A 1198 -15.56 -44.36 -46.95
CA THR A 1198 -16.82 -44.14 -47.70
C THR A 1198 -18.18 -43.74 -47.04
N GLN A 1199 -18.51 -42.44 -47.23
CA GLN A 1199 -19.68 -41.89 -47.97
C GLN A 1199 -21.11 -41.75 -47.37
N GLN A 1200 -21.59 -40.49 -47.48
CA GLN A 1200 -22.88 -40.00 -48.01
C GLN A 1200 -24.12 -39.70 -47.12
N THR A 1201 -24.69 -38.51 -47.40
CA THR A 1201 -26.10 -38.03 -47.30
C THR A 1201 -26.80 -37.85 -45.95
N GLN A 1202 -26.91 -36.56 -45.56
CA GLN A 1202 -28.15 -35.75 -45.52
C GLN A 1202 -29.30 -36.03 -44.53
N TYR A 1203 -29.79 -34.91 -43.96
CA TYR A 1203 -31.15 -34.62 -43.43
C TYR A 1203 -31.63 -35.11 -42.05
N ALA A 1204 -32.14 -34.11 -41.32
CA ALA A 1204 -33.38 -34.07 -40.54
C ALA A 1204 -33.43 -34.56 -39.06
N GLN A 1205 -33.64 -33.56 -38.19
CA GLN A 1205 -34.53 -33.58 -37.01
C GLN A 1205 -35.90 -34.26 -37.30
N PRO A 1206 -36.68 -34.76 -36.29
CA PRO A 1206 -37.32 -33.84 -35.31
C PRO A 1206 -37.80 -34.41 -33.94
N ALA A 1207 -38.33 -33.49 -33.09
CA ALA A 1207 -39.47 -33.67 -32.15
C ALA A 1207 -39.36 -34.69 -30.98
N ALA A 1208 -40.15 -34.67 -29.89
CA ALA A 1208 -40.99 -33.68 -29.16
C ALA A 1208 -41.22 -34.29 -27.73
N THR A 1209 -41.94 -33.79 -26.71
CA THR A 1209 -43.28 -33.15 -26.55
C THR A 1209 -43.33 -32.41 -25.17
N ALA A 1210 -44.22 -31.45 -24.82
CA ALA A 1210 -45.51 -30.91 -25.29
C ALA A 1210 -46.80 -31.44 -24.61
N ALA A 1211 -47.52 -30.56 -23.89
CA ALA A 1211 -48.94 -30.61 -23.46
C ALA A 1211 -49.24 -29.39 -22.53
N TYR A 1212 -50.43 -28.78 -22.37
CA TYR A 1212 -51.69 -28.52 -23.14
C TYR A 1212 -52.41 -27.41 -22.32
N GLY A 1213 -53.22 -26.44 -22.77
CA GLY A 1213 -54.16 -26.20 -23.88
C GLY A 1213 -54.97 -24.91 -23.50
N THR A 1214 -55.97 -24.35 -24.20
CA THR A 1214 -56.71 -24.67 -25.44
C THR A 1214 -57.35 -23.40 -26.05
N GLN A 1215 -57.71 -23.44 -27.35
CA GLN A 1215 -58.35 -22.36 -28.15
C GLN A 1215 -59.90 -22.53 -28.23
N PRO A 1216 -60.73 -21.59 -28.76
CA PRO A 1216 -60.81 -21.21 -30.20
C PRO A 1216 -60.98 -19.67 -30.46
N ALA A 1217 -60.83 -19.05 -31.64
CA ALA A 1217 -60.69 -19.43 -33.07
C ALA A 1217 -61.95 -19.26 -33.97
N GLN A 1218 -61.98 -18.16 -34.75
CA GLN A 1218 -62.70 -17.89 -36.02
C GLN A 1218 -62.03 -16.67 -36.71
N GLU A 1219 -62.14 -16.39 -38.01
CA GLU A 1219 -62.11 -17.23 -39.22
C GLU A 1219 -61.67 -16.33 -40.41
N VAL A 1220 -61.42 -16.87 -41.61
CA VAL A 1220 -60.65 -16.20 -42.70
C VAL A 1220 -61.55 -15.70 -43.84
N GLN A 1221 -61.20 -14.56 -44.49
CA GLN A 1221 -61.18 -14.24 -45.96
C GLN A 1221 -61.19 -12.69 -46.21
N PRO A 1222 -60.81 -12.17 -47.41
CA PRO A 1222 -60.21 -10.82 -47.53
C PRO A 1222 -60.86 -9.85 -48.55
N VAL A 1223 -60.12 -8.76 -48.87
CA VAL A 1223 -60.25 -7.76 -49.97
C VAL A 1223 -61.03 -6.47 -49.69
N GLN A 1224 -60.30 -5.34 -49.56
CA GLN A 1224 -60.51 -4.15 -50.41
C GLN A 1224 -59.33 -3.17 -50.38
N GLN A 1225 -59.02 -2.55 -51.53
CA GLN A 1225 -58.22 -1.32 -51.65
C GLN A 1225 -59.17 -0.11 -51.69
N VAL A 1226 -58.67 1.11 -51.37
CA VAL A 1226 -58.57 2.22 -52.35
C VAL A 1226 -57.94 3.50 -51.71
N ALA A 1227 -56.94 4.03 -52.44
CA ALA A 1227 -56.29 5.34 -52.46
C ALA A 1227 -56.61 6.49 -51.46
N GLN A 1228 -55.53 7.17 -51.04
CA GLN A 1228 -55.29 8.62 -51.28
C GLN A 1228 -53.86 8.74 -51.87
N VAL A 1229 -53.56 9.36 -53.02
CA VAL A 1229 -53.84 10.70 -53.60
C VAL A 1229 -52.83 11.77 -53.18
N GLN A 1230 -51.80 11.96 -54.02
CA GLN A 1230 -51.05 13.21 -54.21
C GLN A 1230 -51.82 14.14 -55.21
N PRO A 1231 -51.45 15.42 -55.44
CA PRO A 1231 -50.26 16.16 -54.99
C PRO A 1231 -50.56 17.55 -54.38
N VAL A 1232 -49.51 18.35 -54.10
CA VAL A 1232 -49.30 19.70 -54.67
C VAL A 1232 -47.85 20.13 -54.40
N GLN A 1233 -47.16 20.66 -55.43
CA GLN A 1233 -45.95 21.46 -55.22
C GLN A 1233 -46.35 22.93 -55.06
N THR A 1234 -45.79 23.62 -54.07
CA THR A 1234 -45.81 25.09 -53.98
C THR A 1234 -44.39 25.64 -54.02
N VAL A 1235 -44.26 26.88 -54.48
CA VAL A 1235 -43.00 27.43 -54.99
C VAL A 1235 -42.13 28.03 -53.89
N GLU A 1236 -40.83 27.77 -54.05
CA GLU A 1236 -39.67 28.42 -53.44
C GLU A 1236 -39.88 29.88 -52.96
N VAL A 1237 -39.63 30.10 -51.67
CA VAL A 1237 -39.29 31.42 -51.10
C VAL A 1237 -38.06 31.20 -50.24
N ILE A 1238 -36.94 31.83 -50.61
CA ILE A 1238 -35.66 31.68 -49.93
C ILE A 1238 -35.64 32.57 -48.67
N PRO A 1239 -35.50 32.03 -47.45
CA PRO A 1239 -35.12 32.81 -46.29
C PRO A 1239 -33.65 33.25 -46.45
N GLN A 1240 -33.37 34.52 -46.21
CA GLN A 1240 -31.98 35.01 -46.14
C GLN A 1240 -31.26 34.37 -44.94
N PRO A 1241 -29.95 34.09 -45.01
CA PRO A 1241 -29.21 33.62 -43.85
C PRO A 1241 -29.26 34.67 -42.74
N VAL A 1242 -29.67 34.26 -41.54
CA VAL A 1242 -29.56 35.10 -40.34
C VAL A 1242 -28.07 35.23 -40.02
N VAL A 1243 -27.53 36.43 -40.19
CA VAL A 1243 -26.19 36.77 -39.72
C VAL A 1243 -26.24 36.78 -38.20
N ALA A 1244 -25.37 36.01 -37.55
CA ALA A 1244 -25.24 36.05 -36.09
C ALA A 1244 -24.84 37.48 -35.67
N GLU A 1245 -25.47 38.03 -34.64
CA GLU A 1245 -25.08 39.35 -34.15
C GLU A 1245 -23.69 39.29 -33.50
N PRO A 1246 -22.80 40.25 -33.78
CA PRO A 1246 -21.42 40.22 -33.29
C PRO A 1246 -21.36 40.33 -31.77
N THR A 1247 -20.46 39.57 -31.16
CA THR A 1247 -20.30 39.50 -29.70
C THR A 1247 -19.26 40.50 -29.19
N VAL A 1248 -19.40 40.95 -27.94
CA VAL A 1248 -18.52 41.95 -27.33
C VAL A 1248 -17.26 41.28 -26.79
N LEU A 1249 -16.14 41.39 -27.49
CA LEU A 1249 -14.83 40.89 -27.02
C LEU A 1249 -14.29 41.68 -25.82
N ARG A 1250 -14.56 42.99 -25.74
CA ARG A 1250 -14.02 43.85 -24.66
C ARG A 1250 -14.84 45.12 -24.49
N GLN A 1251 -15.07 45.53 -23.24
CA GLN A 1251 -15.56 46.87 -22.88
C GLN A 1251 -14.52 47.57 -21.97
N TRP A 1252 -14.30 48.87 -22.15
CA TRP A 1252 -13.42 49.69 -21.27
C TRP A 1252 -13.88 51.16 -21.24
N THR A 1253 -13.32 51.98 -20.35
CA THR A 1253 -13.51 53.44 -20.35
C THR A 1253 -12.14 54.12 -20.48
N ASP A 1254 -12.06 55.22 -21.22
CA ASP A 1254 -10.81 55.97 -21.43
C ASP A 1254 -10.57 57.08 -20.40
N GLU A 1255 -9.39 57.71 -20.46
CA GLU A 1255 -9.00 58.82 -19.58
C GLU A 1255 -9.84 60.10 -19.78
N SER A 1256 -10.65 60.17 -20.84
CA SER A 1256 -11.60 61.26 -21.11
C SER A 1256 -13.03 60.94 -20.62
N GLY A 1257 -13.25 59.73 -20.08
CA GLY A 1257 -14.54 59.28 -19.55
C GLY A 1257 -15.49 58.65 -20.57
N TYR A 1258 -15.04 58.39 -21.80
CA TYR A 1258 -15.87 57.69 -22.80
C TYR A 1258 -15.74 56.18 -22.64
N THR A 1259 -16.88 55.48 -22.67
CA THR A 1259 -16.91 54.01 -22.61
C THR A 1259 -16.93 53.43 -24.01
N TRP A 1260 -16.14 52.38 -24.24
CA TRP A 1260 -15.82 51.78 -25.53
C TRP A 1260 -16.15 50.29 -25.52
N ARG A 1261 -16.53 49.74 -26.68
CA ARG A 1261 -16.69 48.30 -26.94
C ARG A 1261 -15.94 47.89 -28.19
N ALA A 1262 -15.18 46.80 -28.13
CA ALA A 1262 -14.66 46.10 -29.30
C ALA A 1262 -15.46 44.81 -29.52
N MET A 1263 -15.80 44.55 -30.78
CA MET A 1263 -16.60 43.40 -31.22
C MET A 1263 -15.72 42.35 -31.91
N ASP A 1264 -16.22 41.13 -32.02
CA ASP A 1264 -15.56 40.00 -32.73
C ASP A 1264 -15.39 40.22 -34.24
N ASP A 1265 -16.29 40.98 -34.89
CA ASP A 1265 -16.15 41.45 -36.28
C ASP A 1265 -15.03 42.50 -36.48
N GLY A 1266 -14.29 42.83 -35.42
CA GLY A 1266 -13.20 43.81 -35.41
C GLY A 1266 -13.66 45.27 -35.33
N THR A 1267 -14.96 45.53 -35.21
CA THR A 1267 -15.47 46.90 -35.12
C THR A 1267 -15.44 47.42 -33.68
N THR A 1268 -15.29 48.74 -33.53
CA THR A 1268 -15.29 49.42 -32.24
C THR A 1268 -16.47 50.38 -32.15
N TYR A 1269 -17.08 50.47 -30.97
CA TYR A 1269 -18.16 51.38 -30.64
C TYR A 1269 -17.80 52.23 -29.43
N TRP A 1270 -18.40 53.41 -29.30
CA TRP A 1270 -18.31 54.27 -28.12
C TRP A 1270 -19.71 54.67 -27.63
N TRP A 1271 -19.84 54.84 -26.33
CA TRP A 1271 -21.09 55.18 -25.65
C TRP A 1271 -21.26 56.69 -25.61
N THR A 1272 -22.32 57.18 -26.26
CA THR A 1272 -22.67 58.61 -26.33
C THR A 1272 -23.34 59.15 -25.06
N GLY A 1273 -23.66 58.28 -24.10
CA GLY A 1273 -24.54 58.56 -22.96
C GLY A 1273 -25.94 57.95 -23.09
N SER A 1274 -26.40 57.68 -24.32
CA SER A 1274 -27.71 57.07 -24.59
C SER A 1274 -27.70 55.93 -25.61
N GLU A 1275 -26.70 55.87 -26.49
CA GLU A 1275 -26.56 54.83 -27.52
C GLU A 1275 -25.09 54.51 -27.83
N TRP A 1276 -24.85 53.28 -28.32
CA TRP A 1276 -23.55 52.86 -28.84
C TRP A 1276 -23.40 53.28 -30.30
N GLN A 1277 -22.52 54.24 -30.58
CA GLN A 1277 -22.19 54.65 -31.94
C GLN A 1277 -20.89 54.00 -32.39
N LYS A 1278 -20.81 53.58 -33.66
CA LYS A 1278 -19.61 52.98 -34.25
C LYS A 1278 -18.51 54.03 -34.37
N TYR A 1279 -17.28 53.64 -34.05
CA TYR A 1279 -16.07 54.47 -34.15
C TYR A 1279 -15.16 53.91 -35.24
N GLY A 1280 -14.97 54.70 -36.31
CA GLY A 1280 -14.32 54.31 -37.56
C GLY A 1280 -15.16 54.74 -38.76
#